data_AF-A0AAQ3UW78-F1
#
_entry.id   AF-A0AAQ3UW78-F1
#
_cell.length_a   1.000
_cell.length_b   1.000
_cell.length_c   1.000
_cell.angle_alpha   90.00
_cell.angle_beta   90.00
_cell.angle_gamma   90.00
#
_symmetry.space_group_name_H-M   'P 1'
#
loop_
_entity.id
_entity.type
_entity.pdbx_description
1 polymer ?
#
loop_
_entity_poly.entity_id
_entity_poly.type
_entity_poly.pdbx_seq_one_letter_code
_entity_poly.pdbx_strand_id
1 'polypeptide(L)'
;MASSSCFSAVRLLLLAGCCGVLLALAGPAYGYGHPPGNGPAALSSTFYDASCPSAYDIVRRVIQDARVSDPRIPASLIRLHFHDCFVQGCDGSLLLDDDLPAIQSEKNVPANKNSARGFPVVDDIKSALENACPGIVSCADILALAAEISVELAGGPRWSVLLGRRDGTTTNVEGAKNLPSPFDPLDKLQEKFRNFNLDDTDLVALQGAHTFGKVQCQFTRQNCTAGQPQGALENLDQVTPNLFDNKYYGNLLGGSAQLPSDQVMLSAPAAAVTTAPIVHRFAGNQQDFFRNFAASMIKMGNIGPLTGRDGEIRKNLSWAAFSRFVKQITRPSIMATASSTSASPGMLLLLLAALLFLASAGAASASALSSTFYDASCPRAYDIVRRVIQDARVSDPRIPASLIRLHFHDCFVQGCDGSLLLDDVLPAIQSEKNVPANKNSARGFPVVDDIKSALENACPGIVSCADILALAAEISVELAGGPRWSVLLGRRDGTTTNVEGAKNLPSPFDPLNKLQEKFRNFNLDDTDLVALQGAHTFGRVQCQFTRQNCTAGQPQGALENLDQATPNVFDNKYYGNLLEGRDQLQSDQVMLSAPAAAVTTAPIVHRFAGNQQDFFRNFAASMIKMGNIGSLIGKDGEIRKNSALLLLASPGAASSSALSSTFYDASCPRAYDIVRRVIQDARVSDPRIPASLIRLHFHDCFVQGCDGSLLLDDDLPAIQSEKNVPGNKNSARGFPVVDSIKAALENACPGIVSCADILALAAEISVELAGGPRWRVLLGRRDATTTNVEGAKNLPSPFDPLHKLQEKFRNFNLDDADLVALQGAHTFGKVQCQFTRENCTAGQPQGALENLDQVTPNLFDNKYYGNLLEGRAQLQSDQVMLSAPAAAVTTAPIVHRFAGNQQDFFRYFAVSMIKMGNISPLTGRDGEIRKNCRRIPLPVRTRTQLHIALHGHIMAVVSSTSVSPGLLLLAALLLASAGAASSSTLSSTFYDASCPRAYDIVRRVIQDARVSDPRIPASLIRLHFHDCFVQGCDGSLLLDDVLPAIQSEKNVPANKNSARGFSVVDDIKSALENACPGIVSCADILALAAEVSVELAGGPRWSVLLGRRDGTTTNVQGAKNLPSPFDPLDKLQEKFRNFNLDDTDLVALQGAHTLGKVQCQFTRENCTAGQPQGALEYLDQVTPNLFDNKYYGNLLGGRAQLASDQVMLSAPAAAVTTAPIVHRFAGSQQDFFSHFVASMIKMGNISPLTGRDGEIRKNCRRVNSKGY
;
A
#
# COMPACT_ATOMS: atom_id res chain seq x y z
N MET A 1 -77.09 -17.78 -21.86
CA MET A 1 -78.31 -17.14 -21.30
C MET A 1 -77.89 -16.19 -20.17
N ALA A 2 -78.69 -15.15 -19.90
CA ALA A 2 -78.68 -14.22 -18.75
C ALA A 2 -77.55 -14.43 -17.70
N SER A 3 -76.51 -13.59 -17.63
CA SER A 3 -76.44 -12.26 -16.98
C SER A 3 -76.29 -12.28 -15.46
N SER A 4 -75.19 -11.70 -14.93
CA SER A 4 -75.24 -10.43 -14.17
C SER A 4 -73.91 -10.01 -13.49
N SER A 5 -73.59 -8.72 -13.63
CA SER A 5 -72.90 -7.81 -12.69
C SER A 5 -71.60 -8.22 -11.94
N CYS A 6 -70.50 -7.49 -12.21
CA CYS A 6 -69.94 -6.58 -11.19
C CYS A 6 -68.99 -5.49 -11.75
N PHE A 7 -69.37 -4.23 -11.49
CA PHE A 7 -68.60 -3.01 -11.26
C PHE A 7 -67.32 -2.64 -12.04
N SER A 8 -67.52 -1.63 -12.89
CA SER A 8 -66.84 -0.32 -12.90
C SER A 8 -65.47 -0.13 -13.55
N ALA A 9 -65.50 0.67 -14.62
CA ALA A 9 -64.41 1.51 -15.12
C ALA A 9 -63.96 2.52 -14.01
N VAL A 10 -62.85 3.26 -14.13
CA VAL A 10 -62.55 4.22 -15.21
C VAL A 10 -61.07 4.19 -15.64
N ARG A 11 -60.85 4.18 -16.97
CA ARG A 11 -59.57 4.55 -17.60
C ARG A 11 -59.37 6.07 -17.53
N LEU A 12 -58.45 6.56 -16.70
CA LEU A 12 -57.58 7.71 -17.05
C LEU A 12 -56.47 7.90 -15.99
N LEU A 13 -55.22 7.48 -16.30
CA LEU A 13 -53.93 8.06 -15.87
C LEU A 13 -52.76 7.05 -15.99
N LEU A 14 -51.57 7.61 -16.22
CA LEU A 14 -50.22 7.02 -16.04
C LEU A 14 -49.77 5.91 -17.01
N LEU A 15 -48.91 6.31 -17.96
CA LEU A 15 -48.03 5.45 -18.76
C LEU A 15 -46.58 5.61 -18.26
N ALA A 16 -46.22 4.89 -17.20
CA ALA A 16 -44.83 4.72 -16.75
C ALA A 16 -44.72 3.48 -15.85
N GLY A 17 -43.73 2.61 -16.11
CA GLY A 17 -43.37 1.50 -15.24
C GLY A 17 -43.90 0.12 -15.65
N CYS A 18 -43.00 -0.73 -16.14
CA CYS A 18 -42.83 -2.14 -15.74
C CYS A 18 -41.72 -2.77 -16.59
N CYS A 19 -40.48 -2.68 -16.12
CA CYS A 19 -39.41 -3.59 -16.54
C CYS A 19 -39.15 -4.52 -15.36
N GLY A 20 -39.51 -5.80 -15.51
CA GLY A 20 -39.35 -6.78 -14.44
C GLY A 20 -39.92 -8.15 -14.81
N VAL A 21 -39.14 -9.18 -14.46
CA VAL A 21 -39.55 -10.60 -14.34
C VAL A 21 -39.83 -11.33 -15.67
N LEU A 22 -38.77 -11.90 -16.26
CA LEU A 22 -38.59 -13.36 -16.48
C LEU A 22 -37.34 -13.65 -17.33
N LEU A 23 -36.20 -13.88 -16.66
CA LEU A 23 -35.00 -14.44 -17.26
C LEU A 23 -34.63 -15.71 -16.46
N ALA A 24 -35.08 -16.86 -16.96
CA ALA A 24 -34.72 -18.18 -16.43
C ALA A 24 -34.92 -19.24 -17.52
N LEU A 25 -34.14 -20.32 -17.43
CA LEU A 25 -34.19 -21.54 -18.26
C LEU A 25 -33.59 -21.45 -19.68
N ALA A 26 -32.27 -21.60 -19.77
CA ALA A 26 -31.63 -22.65 -20.59
C ALA A 26 -30.09 -22.65 -20.41
N GLY A 27 -29.61 -23.36 -19.38
CA GLY A 27 -28.21 -23.79 -19.28
C GLY A 27 -27.96 -25.09 -20.08
N PRO A 28 -26.69 -25.48 -20.34
CA PRO A 28 -26.34 -26.20 -21.55
C PRO A 28 -26.12 -27.72 -21.40
N ALA A 29 -25.98 -28.40 -22.53
CA ALA A 29 -25.58 -29.79 -22.62
C ALA A 29 -24.29 -29.96 -23.47
N TYR A 30 -23.27 -30.58 -22.87
CA TYR A 30 -22.10 -31.26 -23.46
C TYR A 30 -21.11 -30.49 -24.39
N GLY A 31 -19.85 -30.45 -23.95
CA GLY A 31 -18.64 -30.23 -24.75
C GLY A 31 -17.39 -30.74 -24.00
N TYR A 32 -16.65 -31.70 -24.56
CA TYR A 32 -15.57 -32.42 -23.86
C TYR A 32 -14.26 -31.60 -23.75
N GLY A 33 -13.57 -31.74 -22.62
CA GLY A 33 -12.43 -30.91 -22.24
C GLY A 33 -11.04 -31.25 -22.81
N HIS A 34 -10.12 -30.33 -22.53
CA HIS A 34 -8.71 -30.62 -22.28
C HIS A 34 -8.13 -29.61 -21.27
N PRO A 35 -7.19 -29.99 -20.37
CA PRO A 35 -6.74 -29.11 -19.29
C PRO A 35 -5.44 -28.36 -19.64
N PRO A 36 -5.28 -27.10 -19.18
CA PRO A 36 -3.98 -26.47 -19.05
C PRO A 36 -3.49 -26.52 -17.59
N GLY A 37 -2.49 -27.36 -17.32
CA GLY A 37 -1.45 -26.95 -16.37
C GLY A 37 -0.49 -25.96 -17.06
N ASN A 38 0.49 -25.33 -16.40
CA ASN A 38 1.25 -25.85 -15.27
C ASN A 38 1.77 -24.72 -14.36
N GLY A 39 1.63 -24.90 -13.06
CA GLY A 39 2.24 -24.08 -12.00
C GLY A 39 1.73 -24.55 -10.64
N PRO A 40 2.52 -24.47 -9.54
CA PRO A 40 2.00 -24.72 -8.20
C PRO A 40 1.06 -23.56 -7.84
N ALA A 41 -0.19 -23.90 -7.50
CA ALA A 41 -1.22 -22.90 -7.25
C ALA A 41 -1.22 -22.51 -5.77
N ALA A 42 -0.88 -21.26 -5.43
CA ALA A 42 -1.01 -20.77 -4.06
C ALA A 42 -2.49 -20.81 -3.62
N LEU A 43 -2.73 -21.18 -2.35
CA LEU A 43 -4.09 -21.15 -1.80
C LEU A 43 -4.57 -19.71 -1.65
N SER A 44 -5.81 -19.43 -2.06
CA SER A 44 -6.43 -18.11 -1.99
C SER A 44 -7.86 -18.20 -1.47
N SER A 45 -8.31 -17.24 -0.67
CA SER A 45 -9.71 -17.17 -0.24
C SER A 45 -10.70 -16.82 -1.36
N THR A 46 -10.19 -16.41 -2.53
CA THR A 46 -10.99 -16.07 -3.71
C THR A 46 -10.86 -17.09 -4.84
N PHE A 47 -10.25 -18.26 -4.58
CA PHE A 47 -9.86 -19.24 -5.60
C PHE A 47 -11.02 -19.71 -6.50
N TYR A 48 -12.23 -19.81 -5.94
CA TYR A 48 -13.43 -20.23 -6.69
C TYR A 48 -14.31 -19.06 -7.17
N ASP A 49 -13.99 -17.80 -6.88
CA ASP A 49 -14.86 -16.64 -7.17
C ASP A 49 -15.17 -16.50 -8.67
N ALA A 50 -14.23 -16.91 -9.54
CA ALA A 50 -14.42 -16.91 -10.99
C ALA A 50 -14.90 -18.25 -11.56
N SER A 51 -14.49 -19.39 -10.97
CA SER A 51 -14.73 -20.73 -11.54
C SER A 51 -15.94 -21.46 -10.94
N CYS A 52 -16.33 -21.12 -9.71
CA CYS A 52 -17.55 -21.58 -9.03
C CYS A 52 -18.00 -20.55 -7.98
N PRO A 53 -18.48 -19.35 -8.38
CA PRO A 53 -18.88 -18.27 -7.46
C PRO A 53 -19.95 -18.68 -6.44
N SER A 54 -20.75 -19.70 -6.74
CA SER A 54 -21.79 -20.24 -5.86
C SER A 54 -21.28 -21.27 -4.84
N ALA A 55 -19.97 -21.60 -4.83
CA ALA A 55 -19.44 -22.69 -4.01
C ALA A 55 -19.75 -22.52 -2.51
N TYR A 56 -19.50 -21.32 -1.96
CA TYR A 56 -19.77 -21.01 -0.55
C TYR A 56 -21.26 -21.19 -0.20
N ASP A 57 -22.16 -20.63 -1.01
CA ASP A 57 -23.60 -20.68 -0.78
C ASP A 57 -24.18 -22.10 -0.93
N ILE A 58 -23.63 -22.90 -1.84
CA ILE A 58 -24.01 -24.31 -2.01
C ILE A 58 -23.61 -25.12 -0.77
N VAL A 59 -22.35 -24.98 -0.31
CA VAL A 59 -21.86 -25.64 0.91
C VAL A 59 -22.71 -25.20 2.10
N ARG A 60 -22.96 -23.89 2.24
CA ARG A 60 -23.76 -23.32 3.33
C ARG A 60 -25.17 -23.88 3.38
N ARG A 61 -25.87 -23.89 2.26
CA ARG A 61 -27.25 -24.39 2.17
C ARG A 61 -27.33 -25.87 2.55
N VAL A 62 -26.46 -26.72 2.01
CA VAL A 62 -26.50 -28.16 2.33
C VAL A 62 -26.20 -28.41 3.82
N ILE A 63 -25.29 -27.66 4.44
CA ILE A 63 -25.05 -27.75 5.90
C ILE A 63 -26.25 -27.22 6.70
N GLN A 64 -26.91 -26.15 6.24
CA GLN A 64 -28.13 -25.61 6.86
C GLN A 64 -29.30 -26.61 6.81
N ASP A 65 -29.45 -27.36 5.71
CA ASP A 65 -30.47 -28.40 5.56
C ASP A 65 -30.12 -29.64 6.43
N ALA A 66 -28.86 -30.08 6.39
CA ALA A 66 -28.38 -31.23 7.15
C ALA A 66 -28.48 -31.03 8.68
N ARG A 67 -28.15 -29.82 9.19
CA ARG A 67 -28.24 -29.52 10.64
C ARG A 67 -29.68 -29.52 11.19
N VAL A 68 -30.69 -29.32 10.34
CA VAL A 68 -32.10 -29.42 10.74
C VAL A 68 -32.48 -30.89 10.99
N SER A 69 -31.91 -31.81 10.22
CA SER A 69 -32.14 -33.25 10.35
C SER A 69 -31.28 -33.89 11.46
N ASP A 70 -30.04 -33.44 11.63
CA ASP A 70 -29.17 -33.83 12.74
C ASP A 70 -28.34 -32.62 13.24
N PRO A 71 -28.64 -32.05 14.42
CA PRO A 71 -27.91 -30.87 14.93
C PRO A 71 -26.44 -31.15 15.27
N ARG A 72 -25.98 -32.42 15.20
CA ARG A 72 -24.58 -32.82 15.42
C ARG A 72 -23.73 -32.67 14.15
N ILE A 73 -24.32 -32.35 13.00
CA ILE A 73 -23.58 -32.21 11.73
C ILE A 73 -22.51 -31.11 11.76
N PRO A 74 -22.77 -29.87 12.26
CA PRO A 74 -21.75 -28.82 12.30
C PRO A 74 -20.46 -29.24 13.04
N ALA A 75 -20.59 -29.77 14.26
CA ALA A 75 -19.45 -30.31 15.01
C ALA A 75 -18.79 -31.51 14.31
N SER A 76 -19.56 -32.34 13.60
CA SER A 76 -19.02 -33.47 12.83
C SER A 76 -18.17 -33.02 11.63
N LEU A 77 -18.52 -31.92 10.97
CA LEU A 77 -17.79 -31.41 9.80
C LEU A 77 -16.45 -30.76 10.18
N ILE A 78 -16.42 -30.01 11.29
CA ILE A 78 -15.17 -29.48 11.86
C ILE A 78 -14.23 -30.62 12.26
N ARG A 79 -14.78 -31.67 12.89
CA ARG A 79 -14.02 -32.87 13.22
C ARG A 79 -13.42 -33.54 11.98
N LEU A 80 -14.16 -33.65 10.88
CA LEU A 80 -13.60 -34.18 9.62
C LEU A 80 -12.43 -33.34 9.11
N HIS A 81 -12.55 -32.01 9.11
CA HIS A 81 -11.45 -31.15 8.66
C HIS A 81 -10.20 -31.28 9.57
N PHE A 82 -10.38 -31.32 10.88
CA PHE A 82 -9.27 -31.55 11.83
C PHE A 82 -8.61 -32.93 11.60
N HIS A 83 -9.42 -33.98 11.50
CA HIS A 83 -8.95 -35.36 11.35
C HIS A 83 -8.25 -35.65 10.01
N ASP A 84 -8.53 -34.84 8.98
CA ASP A 84 -7.82 -34.85 7.69
C ASP A 84 -6.44 -34.20 7.84
N CYS A 85 -6.41 -32.93 8.27
CA CYS A 85 -5.20 -32.14 8.42
C CYS A 85 -4.15 -32.74 9.38
N PHE A 86 -4.57 -33.39 10.48
CA PHE A 86 -3.67 -33.95 11.51
C PHE A 86 -3.12 -35.36 11.18
N VAL A 87 -3.19 -35.81 9.92
CA VAL A 87 -2.74 -37.15 9.49
C VAL A 87 -1.59 -37.11 8.48
N GLN A 88 -1.83 -36.55 7.29
CA GLN A 88 -0.81 -36.42 6.24
C GLN A 88 -0.79 -35.05 5.55
N GLY A 89 -1.68 -34.14 5.96
CA GLY A 89 -1.93 -32.85 5.31
C GLY A 89 -3.43 -32.64 5.09
N CYS A 90 -3.84 -31.39 4.86
CA CYS A 90 -5.20 -31.06 4.50
C CYS A 90 -5.41 -31.34 3.00
N ASP A 91 -5.55 -32.61 2.62
CA ASP A 91 -5.69 -33.04 1.22
C ASP A 91 -6.99 -33.84 0.95
N GLY A 92 -7.85 -34.03 1.94
CA GLY A 92 -9.06 -34.83 1.78
C GLY A 92 -8.79 -36.34 1.69
N SER A 93 -7.63 -36.86 2.13
CA SER A 93 -7.36 -38.31 2.19
C SER A 93 -8.37 -39.06 3.04
N LEU A 94 -8.86 -38.42 4.11
CA LEU A 94 -9.86 -38.96 5.04
C LEU A 94 -11.17 -39.38 4.32
N LEU A 95 -11.42 -38.81 3.15
CA LEU A 95 -12.63 -39.05 2.35
C LEU A 95 -12.51 -40.25 1.40
N LEU A 96 -11.34 -40.86 1.25
CA LEU A 96 -11.16 -42.07 0.42
C LEU A 96 -11.85 -43.30 1.03
N ASP A 97 -12.53 -44.08 0.21
CA ASP A 97 -13.13 -45.38 0.58
C ASP A 97 -12.23 -46.57 0.21
N ASP A 98 -12.51 -47.73 0.81
CA ASP A 98 -11.84 -49.01 0.56
C ASP A 98 -12.35 -49.72 -0.73
N ASP A 99 -12.96 -48.96 -1.64
CA ASP A 99 -13.47 -49.39 -2.96
C ASP A 99 -12.35 -49.89 -3.91
N LEU A 100 -11.08 -49.59 -3.63
CA LEU A 100 -9.91 -50.02 -4.39
C LEU A 100 -8.98 -50.91 -3.55
N PRO A 101 -8.49 -52.07 -4.05
CA PRO A 101 -7.66 -53.01 -3.27
C PRO A 101 -6.34 -52.44 -2.70
N ALA A 102 -5.89 -51.28 -3.17
CA ALA A 102 -4.68 -50.60 -2.72
C ALA A 102 -4.94 -49.53 -1.64
N ILE A 103 -6.21 -49.19 -1.36
CA ILE A 103 -6.57 -48.13 -0.40
C ILE A 103 -7.16 -48.78 0.85
N GLN A 104 -6.56 -48.48 2.01
CA GLN A 104 -7.18 -48.75 3.31
C GLN A 104 -7.78 -47.44 3.82
N SER A 105 -9.11 -47.38 3.91
CA SER A 105 -9.81 -46.14 4.27
C SER A 105 -9.53 -45.71 5.71
N GLU A 106 -9.15 -44.44 5.89
CA GLU A 106 -9.02 -43.80 7.20
C GLU A 106 -10.35 -43.71 7.94
N LYS A 107 -11.49 -43.75 7.24
CA LYS A 107 -12.84 -43.80 7.84
C LYS A 107 -13.02 -44.99 8.79
N ASN A 108 -12.26 -46.07 8.57
CA ASN A 108 -12.34 -47.31 9.32
C ASN A 108 -11.43 -47.40 10.56
N VAL A 109 -10.55 -46.42 10.82
CA VAL A 109 -9.73 -46.41 12.05
C VAL A 109 -10.58 -46.09 13.28
N PRO A 110 -10.20 -46.54 14.50
CA PRO A 110 -11.03 -46.37 15.70
C PRO A 110 -11.42 -44.91 16.03
N ALA A 111 -10.57 -43.93 15.67
CA ALA A 111 -10.84 -42.50 15.88
C ALA A 111 -11.94 -41.93 14.94
N ASN A 112 -12.20 -42.58 13.81
CA ASN A 112 -13.14 -42.12 12.78
C ASN A 112 -14.40 -42.99 12.70
N LYS A 113 -14.23 -44.31 12.82
CA LYS A 113 -15.26 -45.33 12.64
C LYS A 113 -16.43 -45.10 13.59
N ASN A 114 -17.62 -44.88 13.03
CA ASN A 114 -18.86 -44.55 13.76
C ASN A 114 -18.76 -43.28 14.66
N SER A 115 -17.72 -42.46 14.48
CA SER A 115 -17.43 -41.28 15.31
C SER A 115 -17.77 -39.97 14.59
N ALA A 116 -17.44 -39.85 13.30
CA ALA A 116 -17.79 -38.70 12.47
C ALA A 116 -18.97 -39.03 11.52
N ARG A 117 -20.09 -38.30 11.64
CA ARG A 117 -21.30 -38.47 10.80
C ARG A 117 -21.34 -37.56 9.56
N GLY A 118 -20.30 -36.76 9.33
CA GLY A 118 -20.28 -35.75 8.26
C GLY A 118 -20.12 -36.31 6.84
N PHE A 119 -19.64 -37.55 6.65
CA PHE A 119 -19.31 -38.09 5.32
C PHE A 119 -20.45 -37.98 4.29
N PRO A 120 -21.70 -38.38 4.58
CA PRO A 120 -22.80 -38.24 3.61
C PRO A 120 -23.14 -36.78 3.30
N VAL A 121 -22.91 -35.86 4.24
CA VAL A 121 -23.14 -34.42 4.01
C VAL A 121 -22.04 -33.85 3.09
N VAL A 122 -20.81 -34.34 3.20
CA VAL A 122 -19.72 -34.02 2.25
C VAL A 122 -20.04 -34.59 0.87
N ASP A 123 -20.60 -35.81 0.79
CA ASP A 123 -21.11 -36.39 -0.47
C ASP A 123 -22.23 -35.53 -1.10
N ASP A 124 -23.18 -35.05 -0.29
CA ASP A 124 -24.29 -34.20 -0.75
C ASP A 124 -23.80 -32.81 -1.19
N ILE A 125 -22.86 -32.20 -0.44
CA ILE A 125 -22.20 -30.94 -0.83
C ILE A 125 -21.47 -31.11 -2.15
N LYS A 126 -20.65 -32.17 -2.29
CA LYS A 126 -19.88 -32.45 -3.50
C LYS A 126 -20.82 -32.70 -4.68
N SER A 127 -21.90 -33.46 -4.49
CA SER A 127 -22.92 -33.68 -5.52
C SER A 127 -23.60 -32.38 -5.95
N ALA A 128 -23.92 -31.48 -5.01
CA ALA A 128 -24.50 -30.17 -5.32
C ALA A 128 -23.50 -29.25 -6.05
N LEU A 129 -22.22 -29.31 -5.71
CA LEU A 129 -21.15 -28.56 -6.38
C LEU A 129 -20.86 -29.10 -7.78
N GLU A 130 -20.77 -30.42 -7.97
CA GLU A 130 -20.57 -31.03 -9.30
C GLU A 130 -21.73 -30.74 -10.25
N ASN A 131 -22.95 -30.57 -9.74
CA ASN A 131 -24.10 -30.13 -10.55
C ASN A 131 -24.02 -28.64 -10.95
N ALA A 132 -23.34 -27.80 -10.17
CA ALA A 132 -23.24 -26.35 -10.40
C ALA A 132 -21.97 -25.94 -11.16
N CYS A 133 -20.84 -26.59 -10.87
CA CYS A 133 -19.51 -26.33 -11.41
C CYS A 133 -18.70 -27.65 -11.52
N PRO A 134 -19.01 -28.51 -12.51
CA PRO A 134 -18.44 -29.85 -12.63
C PRO A 134 -16.91 -29.90 -12.66
N GLY A 135 -16.29 -30.69 -11.78
CA GLY A 135 -14.85 -30.91 -11.72
C GLY A 135 -14.03 -29.71 -11.26
N ILE A 136 -14.64 -28.71 -10.62
CA ILE A 136 -13.95 -27.48 -10.17
C ILE A 136 -13.48 -27.57 -8.72
N VAL A 137 -14.37 -27.88 -7.78
CA VAL A 137 -14.11 -27.77 -6.33
C VAL A 137 -13.59 -29.10 -5.75
N SER A 138 -12.45 -29.09 -5.07
CA SER A 138 -11.89 -30.28 -4.41
C SER A 138 -12.67 -30.69 -3.16
N CYS A 139 -12.56 -31.95 -2.76
CA CYS A 139 -13.17 -32.42 -1.52
C CYS A 139 -12.40 -31.92 -0.28
N ALA A 140 -11.08 -31.71 -0.41
CA ALA A 140 -10.26 -31.02 0.58
C ALA A 140 -10.79 -29.60 0.91
N ASP A 141 -11.13 -28.80 -0.10
CA ASP A 141 -11.70 -27.47 0.11
C ASP A 141 -13.14 -27.51 0.63
N ILE A 142 -13.92 -28.55 0.30
CA ILE A 142 -15.24 -28.78 0.91
C ILE A 142 -15.11 -28.95 2.43
N LEU A 143 -14.13 -29.71 2.93
CA LEU A 143 -13.91 -29.85 4.38
C LEU A 143 -13.56 -28.52 5.04
N ALA A 144 -12.68 -27.73 4.40
CA ALA A 144 -12.26 -26.43 4.93
C ALA A 144 -13.42 -25.40 4.97
N LEU A 145 -14.22 -25.31 3.90
CA LEU A 145 -15.44 -24.49 3.85
C LEU A 145 -16.50 -24.97 4.86
N ALA A 146 -16.71 -26.28 4.94
CA ALA A 146 -17.68 -26.86 5.84
C ALA A 146 -17.35 -26.62 7.31
N ALA A 147 -16.06 -26.55 7.68
CA ALA A 147 -15.64 -26.23 9.03
C ALA A 147 -15.96 -24.77 9.43
N GLU A 148 -15.64 -23.77 8.60
CA GLU A 148 -15.92 -22.34 8.89
C GLU A 148 -17.42 -22.07 8.96
N ILE A 149 -18.16 -22.53 7.97
CA ILE A 149 -19.62 -22.41 7.93
C ILE A 149 -20.26 -23.08 9.14
N SER A 150 -19.75 -24.23 9.59
CA SER A 150 -20.28 -24.93 10.77
C SER A 150 -20.09 -24.16 12.07
N VAL A 151 -18.99 -23.41 12.20
CA VAL A 151 -18.74 -22.52 13.35
C VAL A 151 -19.63 -21.28 13.28
N GLU A 152 -19.72 -20.62 12.11
CA GLU A 152 -20.59 -19.46 11.91
C GLU A 152 -22.06 -19.81 12.21
N LEU A 153 -22.55 -20.95 11.71
CA LEU A 153 -23.92 -21.41 11.91
C LEU A 153 -24.24 -21.80 13.36
N ALA A 154 -23.23 -21.97 14.22
CA ALA A 154 -23.35 -22.15 15.66
C ALA A 154 -23.13 -20.85 16.46
N GLY A 155 -22.93 -19.71 15.81
CA GLY A 155 -22.74 -18.39 16.44
C GLY A 155 -21.27 -18.03 16.76
N GLY A 156 -20.32 -18.80 16.23
CA GLY A 156 -18.89 -18.60 16.45
C GLY A 156 -18.21 -17.63 15.49
N PRO A 157 -16.87 -17.51 15.55
CA PRO A 157 -16.11 -16.64 14.67
C PRO A 157 -16.13 -17.11 13.21
N ARG A 158 -16.01 -16.14 12.31
CA ARG A 158 -15.72 -16.36 10.89
C ARG A 158 -14.24 -16.16 10.59
N TRP A 159 -13.74 -16.82 9.56
CA TRP A 159 -12.37 -16.62 9.07
C TRP A 159 -12.27 -16.78 7.56
N SER A 160 -11.22 -16.22 6.97
CA SER A 160 -10.92 -16.42 5.55
C SER A 160 -10.37 -17.83 5.34
N VAL A 161 -11.22 -18.74 4.85
CA VAL A 161 -10.77 -20.05 4.37
C VAL A 161 -9.93 -19.83 3.12
N LEU A 162 -8.66 -20.21 3.14
CA LEU A 162 -7.83 -20.28 1.93
C LEU A 162 -8.22 -21.53 1.16
N LEU A 163 -8.39 -21.42 -0.17
CA LEU A 163 -8.97 -22.45 -1.06
C LEU A 163 -8.03 -22.69 -2.25
N GLY A 164 -8.24 -23.79 -2.97
CA GLY A 164 -7.37 -24.24 -4.07
C GLY A 164 -6.59 -25.51 -3.77
N ARG A 165 -6.97 -26.25 -2.72
CA ARG A 165 -6.39 -27.56 -2.41
C ARG A 165 -6.75 -28.55 -3.51
N ARG A 166 -5.86 -29.51 -3.75
CA ARG A 166 -6.10 -30.71 -4.54
C ARG A 166 -6.42 -31.88 -3.62
N ASP A 167 -7.19 -32.82 -4.16
CA ASP A 167 -7.51 -34.07 -3.49
C ASP A 167 -6.30 -35.02 -3.47
N GLY A 168 -5.97 -35.54 -2.28
CA GLY A 168 -5.01 -36.59 -2.07
C GLY A 168 -5.48 -37.94 -2.64
N THR A 169 -4.53 -38.71 -3.14
CA THR A 169 -4.76 -40.01 -3.81
C THR A 169 -4.34 -41.22 -2.96
N THR A 170 -3.77 -40.98 -1.78
CA THR A 170 -3.28 -41.99 -0.83
C THR A 170 -3.85 -41.74 0.56
N THR A 171 -3.96 -42.79 1.37
CA THR A 171 -4.35 -42.71 2.80
C THR A 171 -3.18 -43.02 3.74
N ASN A 172 -3.22 -42.50 4.96
CA ASN A 172 -2.25 -42.79 6.02
C ASN A 172 -2.95 -43.31 7.30
N VAL A 173 -3.28 -44.59 7.28
CA VAL A 173 -3.92 -45.31 8.39
C VAL A 173 -3.10 -45.30 9.69
N GLU A 174 -1.76 -45.28 9.62
CA GLU A 174 -0.92 -45.20 10.83
C GLU A 174 -0.93 -43.79 11.43
N GLY A 175 -0.87 -42.74 10.60
CA GLY A 175 -1.07 -41.35 11.05
C GLY A 175 -2.45 -41.16 11.69
N ALA A 176 -3.50 -41.72 11.09
CA ALA A 176 -4.86 -41.66 11.60
C ALA A 176 -5.06 -42.44 12.93
N LYS A 177 -4.17 -43.39 13.28
CA LYS A 177 -4.12 -44.00 14.63
C LYS A 177 -3.44 -43.11 15.66
N ASN A 178 -2.61 -42.15 15.25
CA ASN A 178 -1.88 -41.24 16.14
C ASN A 178 -2.61 -39.90 16.40
N LEU A 179 -3.84 -39.74 15.92
CA LEU A 179 -4.69 -38.58 16.24
C LEU A 179 -4.79 -38.34 17.77
N PRO A 180 -5.05 -37.10 18.22
CA PRO A 180 -5.26 -36.80 19.64
C PRO A 180 -6.35 -37.67 20.26
N SER A 181 -6.01 -38.34 21.37
CA SER A 181 -6.91 -39.21 22.12
C SER A 181 -7.66 -38.42 23.20
N PRO A 182 -8.95 -38.72 23.48
CA PRO A 182 -9.66 -38.19 24.65
C PRO A 182 -8.97 -38.46 26.00
N PHE A 183 -7.98 -39.36 26.02
CA PHE A 183 -7.21 -39.75 27.21
C PHE A 183 -5.74 -39.30 27.16
N ASP A 184 -5.30 -38.57 26.14
CA ASP A 184 -3.90 -38.14 26.05
C ASP A 184 -3.53 -37.18 27.21
N PRO A 185 -2.39 -37.38 27.87
CA PRO A 185 -1.87 -36.41 28.84
C PRO A 185 -1.34 -35.15 28.14
N LEU A 186 -1.19 -34.05 28.88
CA LEU A 186 -0.86 -32.73 28.32
C LEU A 186 0.44 -32.73 27.52
N ASP A 187 1.47 -33.46 27.95
CA ASP A 187 2.75 -33.57 27.24
C ASP A 187 2.57 -34.20 25.85
N LYS A 188 1.69 -35.21 25.72
CA LYS A 188 1.38 -35.85 24.44
C LYS A 188 0.49 -35.00 23.55
N LEU A 189 -0.43 -34.23 24.12
CA LEU A 189 -1.19 -33.23 23.37
C LEU A 189 -0.26 -32.14 22.81
N GLN A 190 0.63 -31.59 23.63
CA GLN A 190 1.62 -30.61 23.22
C GLN A 190 2.61 -31.15 22.17
N GLU A 191 3.08 -32.39 22.32
CA GLU A 191 3.92 -33.07 21.32
C GLU A 191 3.20 -33.20 19.97
N LYS A 192 1.97 -33.73 19.96
CA LYS A 192 1.18 -33.91 18.74
C LYS A 192 0.93 -32.59 18.00
N PHE A 193 0.66 -31.50 18.71
CA PHE A 193 0.45 -30.19 18.08
C PHE A 193 1.77 -29.56 17.57
N ARG A 194 2.87 -29.66 18.33
CA ARG A 194 4.18 -29.15 17.90
C ARG A 194 4.72 -29.85 16.66
N ASN A 195 4.41 -31.14 16.48
CA ASN A 195 4.75 -31.88 15.25
C ASN A 195 4.11 -31.29 13.97
N PHE A 196 3.05 -30.48 14.11
CA PHE A 196 2.42 -29.73 13.02
C PHE A 196 2.71 -28.22 13.08
N ASN A 197 3.76 -27.80 13.80
CA ASN A 197 4.12 -26.40 14.06
C ASN A 197 3.02 -25.57 14.75
N LEU A 198 2.17 -26.20 15.55
CA LEU A 198 1.13 -25.54 16.36
C LEU A 198 1.60 -25.38 17.82
N ASP A 199 1.34 -24.21 18.40
CA ASP A 199 1.79 -23.84 19.74
C ASP A 199 0.75 -24.13 20.85
N ASP A 200 1.10 -23.83 22.11
CA ASP A 200 0.20 -24.07 23.25
C ASP A 200 -1.08 -23.20 23.21
N THR A 201 -1.08 -22.07 22.49
CA THR A 201 -2.29 -21.27 22.22
C THR A 201 -3.15 -21.94 21.15
N ASP A 202 -2.54 -22.47 20.10
CA ASP A 202 -3.25 -23.21 19.05
C ASP A 202 -3.91 -24.48 19.60
N LEU A 203 -3.21 -25.19 20.50
CA LEU A 203 -3.74 -26.34 21.24
C LEU A 203 -5.01 -25.99 22.00
N VAL A 204 -4.93 -24.99 22.89
CA VAL A 204 -6.07 -24.59 23.74
C VAL A 204 -7.21 -24.03 22.89
N ALA A 205 -6.90 -23.25 21.84
CA ALA A 205 -7.90 -22.72 20.94
C ALA A 205 -8.62 -23.84 20.18
N LEU A 206 -7.91 -24.77 19.53
CA LEU A 206 -8.53 -25.83 18.74
C LEU A 206 -9.30 -26.84 19.60
N GLN A 207 -8.86 -27.17 20.82
CA GLN A 207 -9.69 -27.93 21.78
C GLN A 207 -10.97 -27.17 22.17
N GLY A 208 -10.98 -25.83 22.08
CA GLY A 208 -12.18 -25.00 22.20
C GLY A 208 -13.30 -25.34 21.21
N ALA A 209 -13.04 -26.08 20.13
CA ALA A 209 -14.10 -26.64 19.27
C ALA A 209 -15.07 -27.57 20.03
N HIS A 210 -14.66 -28.11 21.18
CA HIS A 210 -15.52 -28.90 22.07
C HIS A 210 -16.60 -28.08 22.80
N THR A 211 -16.72 -26.77 22.56
CA THR A 211 -17.85 -25.95 23.02
C THR A 211 -19.23 -26.38 22.50
N PHE A 212 -19.28 -27.24 21.49
CA PHE A 212 -20.52 -27.77 20.94
C PHE A 212 -20.33 -29.16 20.34
N GLY A 213 -21.42 -29.91 20.23
CA GLY A 213 -21.40 -31.31 19.81
C GLY A 213 -21.36 -32.29 20.99
N LYS A 214 -21.18 -33.58 20.67
CA LYS A 214 -21.41 -34.69 21.60
C LYS A 214 -20.35 -35.77 21.52
N VAL A 215 -20.12 -36.44 22.65
CA VAL A 215 -19.18 -37.54 22.84
C VAL A 215 -19.90 -38.79 23.33
N GLN A 216 -19.40 -39.99 23.01
CA GLN A 216 -19.91 -41.24 23.60
C GLN A 216 -19.48 -41.35 25.06
N CYS A 217 -20.41 -41.73 25.94
CA CYS A 217 -20.22 -41.79 27.38
C CYS A 217 -18.97 -42.55 27.85
N GLN A 218 -18.56 -43.62 27.14
CA GLN A 218 -17.35 -44.41 27.43
C GLN A 218 -16.01 -43.65 27.26
N PHE A 219 -16.04 -42.41 26.76
CA PHE A 219 -14.88 -41.54 26.63
C PHE A 219 -14.92 -40.34 27.60
N THR A 220 -15.96 -40.21 28.43
CA THR A 220 -16.03 -39.13 29.43
C THR A 220 -15.38 -39.56 30.75
N ARG A 221 -14.94 -38.59 31.55
CA ARG A 221 -14.28 -38.82 32.86
C ARG A 221 -15.12 -39.61 33.86
N GLN A 222 -16.44 -39.69 33.67
CA GLN A 222 -17.38 -40.34 34.60
C GLN A 222 -18.13 -41.55 34.00
N ASN A 223 -17.88 -41.94 32.75
CA ASN A 223 -18.51 -43.09 32.09
C ASN A 223 -20.07 -43.15 32.19
N CYS A 224 -20.74 -42.01 32.37
CA CYS A 224 -22.20 -41.83 32.47
C CYS A 224 -22.96 -42.93 33.26
N THR A 225 -22.82 -43.01 34.57
CA THR A 225 -23.67 -43.87 35.42
C THR A 225 -24.96 -43.15 35.88
N ALA A 226 -26.15 -43.76 35.88
CA ALA A 226 -26.51 -45.15 35.59
C ALA A 226 -27.84 -45.26 34.81
N GLY A 227 -27.98 -46.32 34.01
CA GLY A 227 -29.22 -46.66 33.30
C GLY A 227 -29.26 -46.32 31.80
N GLN A 228 -28.23 -45.67 31.25
CA GLN A 228 -28.14 -45.39 29.81
C GLN A 228 -27.53 -46.57 29.03
N PRO A 229 -28.01 -46.85 27.79
CA PRO A 229 -27.50 -47.94 26.97
C PRO A 229 -26.09 -47.67 26.41
N GLN A 230 -25.38 -48.75 26.07
CA GLN A 230 -24.06 -48.69 25.47
C GLN A 230 -24.10 -47.87 24.16
N GLY A 231 -23.24 -46.85 24.06
CA GLY A 231 -23.22 -45.90 22.94
C GLY A 231 -24.04 -44.61 23.15
N ALA A 232 -24.59 -44.38 24.35
CA ALA A 232 -25.21 -43.10 24.70
C ALA A 232 -24.26 -41.90 24.51
N LEU A 233 -24.84 -40.73 24.19
CA LEU A 233 -24.13 -39.52 23.81
C LEU A 233 -24.39 -38.38 24.79
N GLU A 234 -23.30 -37.80 25.30
CA GLU A 234 -23.30 -36.67 26.23
C GLU A 234 -22.80 -35.40 25.52
N ASN A 235 -23.26 -34.22 25.94
CA ASN A 235 -22.78 -32.95 25.35
C ASN A 235 -21.38 -32.62 25.85
N LEU A 236 -20.49 -32.12 24.98
CA LEU A 236 -19.14 -31.70 25.39
C LEU A 236 -19.18 -30.41 26.22
N ASP A 237 -20.02 -29.45 25.84
CA ASP A 237 -20.43 -28.34 26.69
C ASP A 237 -21.80 -28.63 27.33
N GLN A 238 -21.87 -28.52 28.65
CA GLN A 238 -23.08 -28.76 29.44
C GLN A 238 -23.93 -27.49 29.65
N VAL A 239 -23.39 -26.31 29.35
CA VAL A 239 -24.06 -25.01 29.55
C VAL A 239 -24.78 -24.58 28.27
N THR A 240 -24.09 -24.63 27.13
CA THR A 240 -24.57 -24.10 25.84
C THR A 240 -24.31 -25.08 24.68
N PRO A 241 -24.82 -26.33 24.75
CA PRO A 241 -24.41 -27.47 23.90
C PRO A 241 -24.53 -27.33 22.37
N ASN A 242 -25.22 -26.29 21.89
CA ASN A 242 -25.47 -26.00 20.48
C ASN A 242 -24.89 -24.64 20.03
N LEU A 243 -24.20 -23.91 20.90
CA LEU A 243 -23.59 -22.61 20.58
C LEU A 243 -22.07 -22.74 20.57
N PHE A 244 -21.43 -22.02 19.65
CA PHE A 244 -20.00 -21.82 19.70
C PHE A 244 -19.71 -20.60 20.57
N ASP A 245 -19.36 -20.80 21.84
CA ASP A 245 -19.06 -19.73 22.78
C ASP A 245 -17.89 -20.09 23.72
N ASN A 246 -17.74 -19.42 24.86
CA ASN A 246 -16.64 -19.68 25.79
C ASN A 246 -17.04 -20.44 27.08
N LYS A 247 -18.28 -20.96 27.19
CA LYS A 247 -18.75 -21.67 28.40
C LYS A 247 -18.04 -23.00 28.62
N TYR A 248 -17.56 -23.62 27.55
CA TYR A 248 -16.62 -24.72 27.55
C TYR A 248 -15.48 -24.53 28.57
N TYR A 249 -14.76 -23.40 28.49
CA TYR A 249 -13.66 -23.12 29.41
C TYR A 249 -14.16 -22.89 30.85
N GLY A 250 -15.40 -22.45 31.04
CA GLY A 250 -16.06 -22.43 32.34
C GLY A 250 -16.20 -23.83 32.95
N ASN A 251 -16.53 -24.84 32.15
CA ASN A 251 -16.56 -26.24 32.60
C ASN A 251 -15.15 -26.74 32.97
N LEU A 252 -14.12 -26.35 32.21
CA LEU A 252 -12.72 -26.69 32.53
C LEU A 252 -12.29 -26.05 33.86
N LEU A 253 -12.57 -24.75 34.06
CA LEU A 253 -12.30 -24.04 35.32
C LEU A 253 -13.09 -24.59 36.51
N GLY A 254 -14.31 -25.08 36.28
CA GLY A 254 -15.14 -25.77 37.28
C GLY A 254 -14.69 -27.21 37.59
N GLY A 255 -13.67 -27.74 36.92
CA GLY A 255 -13.22 -29.12 37.07
C GLY A 255 -14.17 -30.16 36.45
N SER A 256 -15.18 -29.72 35.69
CA SER A 256 -16.29 -30.50 35.13
C SER A 256 -16.19 -30.74 33.62
N ALA A 257 -15.01 -30.52 33.01
CA ALA A 257 -14.76 -30.89 31.62
C ALA A 257 -15.08 -32.38 31.38
N GLN A 258 -15.78 -32.68 30.30
CA GLN A 258 -16.23 -34.05 30.01
C GLN A 258 -15.08 -35.00 29.66
N LEU A 259 -14.11 -34.52 28.88
CA LEU A 259 -12.96 -35.32 28.45
C LEU A 259 -11.76 -35.20 29.41
N PRO A 260 -11.03 -36.30 29.67
CA PRO A 260 -9.74 -36.25 30.36
C PRO A 260 -8.72 -35.32 29.67
N SER A 261 -8.58 -35.42 28.35
CA SER A 261 -7.71 -34.58 27.49
C SER A 261 -7.96 -33.08 27.61
N ASP A 262 -9.17 -32.70 27.98
CA ASP A 262 -9.57 -31.30 28.08
C ASP A 262 -9.27 -30.76 29.49
N GLN A 263 -9.49 -31.57 30.52
CA GLN A 263 -9.21 -31.17 31.90
C GLN A 263 -7.71 -30.99 32.15
N VAL A 264 -6.85 -31.80 31.51
CA VAL A 264 -5.38 -31.72 31.69
C VAL A 264 -4.78 -30.39 31.21
N MET A 265 -5.44 -29.65 30.30
CA MET A 265 -5.05 -28.28 29.94
C MET A 265 -5.09 -27.29 31.13
N LEU A 266 -5.74 -27.66 32.23
CA LEU A 266 -5.77 -26.88 33.48
C LEU A 266 -5.14 -27.63 34.65
N SER A 267 -5.33 -28.97 34.74
CA SER A 267 -4.99 -29.74 35.93
C SER A 267 -3.63 -30.46 35.89
N ALA A 268 -2.96 -30.54 34.74
CA ALA A 268 -1.63 -31.16 34.68
C ALA A 268 -0.54 -30.26 35.29
N PRO A 269 0.53 -30.78 35.91
CA PRO A 269 1.57 -29.95 36.52
C PRO A 269 2.22 -28.94 35.57
N ALA A 270 2.40 -29.29 34.30
CA ALA A 270 2.94 -28.40 33.27
C ALA A 270 1.96 -27.27 32.86
N ALA A 271 0.64 -27.48 33.02
CA ALA A 271 -0.39 -26.56 32.56
C ALA A 271 -0.25 -25.16 33.18
N ALA A 272 0.18 -25.08 34.43
CA ALA A 272 0.28 -23.83 35.21
C ALA A 272 1.11 -22.73 34.51
N VAL A 273 2.09 -23.11 33.68
CA VAL A 273 2.96 -22.19 32.94
C VAL A 273 2.78 -22.27 31.42
N THR A 274 1.90 -23.12 30.91
CA THR A 274 1.62 -23.30 29.48
C THR A 274 0.16 -22.99 29.15
N THR A 275 -0.74 -23.96 29.32
CA THR A 275 -2.13 -23.92 28.84
C THR A 275 -3.11 -23.28 29.82
N ALA A 276 -2.88 -23.38 31.14
CA ALA A 276 -3.80 -22.86 32.16
C ALA A 276 -4.01 -21.33 32.06
N PRO A 277 -2.97 -20.49 31.87
CA PRO A 277 -3.17 -19.05 31.67
C PRO A 277 -4.04 -18.73 30.44
N ILE A 278 -3.96 -19.55 29.40
CA ILE A 278 -4.71 -19.40 28.14
C ILE A 278 -6.18 -19.80 28.35
N VAL A 279 -6.44 -20.90 29.08
CA VAL A 279 -7.79 -21.33 29.50
C VAL A 279 -8.47 -20.23 30.33
N HIS A 280 -7.78 -19.64 31.31
CA HIS A 280 -8.30 -18.51 32.10
C HIS A 280 -8.62 -17.30 31.22
N ARG A 281 -7.73 -16.95 30.29
CA ARG A 281 -7.92 -15.83 29.35
C ARG A 281 -9.15 -16.02 28.46
N PHE A 282 -9.33 -17.21 27.90
CA PHE A 282 -10.45 -17.52 27.01
C PHE A 282 -11.79 -17.65 27.75
N ALA A 283 -11.80 -18.19 28.98
CA ALA A 283 -12.97 -18.17 29.86
C ALA A 283 -13.41 -16.74 30.21
N GLY A 284 -12.47 -15.83 30.44
CA GLY A 284 -12.74 -14.42 30.74
C GLY A 284 -13.09 -13.56 29.51
N ASN A 285 -12.71 -13.98 28.30
CA ASN A 285 -12.85 -13.18 27.09
C ASN A 285 -13.18 -14.03 25.85
N GLN A 286 -14.48 -14.13 25.54
CA GLN A 286 -14.98 -14.83 24.35
C GLN A 286 -14.42 -14.26 23.04
N GLN A 287 -14.22 -12.95 22.94
CA GLN A 287 -13.67 -12.34 21.71
C GLN A 287 -12.19 -12.70 21.52
N ASP A 288 -11.44 -12.88 22.60
CA ASP A 288 -10.06 -13.36 22.49
C ASP A 288 -10.02 -14.84 22.11
N PHE A 289 -10.87 -15.68 22.71
CA PHE A 289 -11.05 -17.07 22.25
C PHE A 289 -11.37 -17.12 20.75
N PHE A 290 -12.36 -16.35 20.30
CA PHE A 290 -12.83 -16.32 18.91
C PHE A 290 -11.73 -15.93 17.91
N ARG A 291 -10.91 -14.92 18.23
CA ARG A 291 -9.76 -14.54 17.38
C ARG A 291 -8.69 -15.63 17.30
N ASN A 292 -8.32 -16.21 18.44
CA ASN A 292 -7.30 -17.25 18.48
C ASN A 292 -7.79 -18.54 17.82
N PHE A 293 -9.08 -18.88 17.96
CA PHE A 293 -9.70 -20.00 17.24
C PHE A 293 -9.62 -19.82 15.73
N ALA A 294 -10.07 -18.66 15.21
CA ALA A 294 -9.99 -18.33 13.79
C ALA A 294 -8.55 -18.40 13.25
N ALA A 295 -7.57 -17.86 13.98
CA ALA A 295 -6.16 -17.93 13.60
C ALA A 295 -5.62 -19.38 13.59
N SER A 296 -5.99 -20.19 14.58
CA SER A 296 -5.57 -21.59 14.68
C SER A 296 -6.17 -22.46 13.59
N MET A 297 -7.44 -22.21 13.20
CA MET A 297 -8.08 -22.89 12.06
C MET A 297 -7.41 -22.54 10.73
N ILE A 298 -6.92 -21.31 10.54
CA ILE A 298 -6.13 -20.94 9.35
C ILE A 298 -4.77 -21.65 9.36
N LYS A 299 -4.05 -21.66 10.50
CA LYS A 299 -2.78 -22.40 10.63
C LYS A 299 -2.98 -23.89 10.31
N MET A 300 -3.97 -24.51 10.93
CA MET A 300 -4.30 -25.92 10.74
C MET A 300 -4.66 -26.23 9.28
N GLY A 301 -5.54 -25.42 8.67
CA GLY A 301 -5.97 -25.61 7.28
C GLY A 301 -4.86 -25.49 6.22
N ASN A 302 -3.66 -25.06 6.62
CA ASN A 302 -2.47 -24.92 5.79
C ASN A 302 -1.39 -25.98 6.09
N ILE A 303 -1.69 -27.00 6.90
CA ILE A 303 -0.80 -28.15 7.12
C ILE A 303 -0.78 -28.99 5.84
N GLY A 304 0.36 -29.07 5.16
CA GLY A 304 0.61 -29.97 4.03
C GLY A 304 -0.44 -30.01 2.89
N PRO A 305 -1.05 -28.89 2.45
CA PRO A 305 -2.05 -28.92 1.39
C PRO A 305 -1.41 -29.29 0.04
N LEU A 306 -1.98 -30.25 -0.66
CA LEU A 306 -1.63 -30.52 -2.05
C LEU A 306 -2.20 -29.39 -2.93
N THR A 307 -1.44 -28.91 -3.91
CA THR A 307 -1.87 -27.81 -4.81
C THR A 307 -1.42 -28.07 -6.24
N GLY A 308 -1.92 -27.29 -7.21
CA GLY A 308 -1.46 -27.34 -8.60
C GLY A 308 -1.66 -28.71 -9.26
N ARG A 309 -0.58 -29.52 -9.30
CA ARG A 309 -0.49 -30.88 -9.86
C ARG A 309 -0.30 -31.99 -8.80
N ASP A 310 -0.08 -31.63 -7.55
CA ASP A 310 0.38 -32.58 -6.51
C ASP A 310 -0.76 -33.46 -5.95
N GLY A 311 -1.98 -33.23 -6.43
CA GLY A 311 -3.17 -34.07 -6.24
C GLY A 311 -4.17 -33.84 -7.38
N GLU A 312 -5.39 -34.36 -7.24
CA GLU A 312 -6.42 -34.31 -8.28
C GLU A 312 -7.67 -33.49 -7.90
N ILE A 313 -8.74 -33.57 -8.71
CA ILE A 313 -10.10 -33.20 -8.31
C ILE A 313 -10.97 -34.43 -8.53
N ARG A 314 -11.38 -35.09 -7.43
CA ARG A 314 -12.26 -36.24 -7.49
C ARG A 314 -13.64 -35.78 -7.92
N LYS A 315 -14.31 -36.50 -8.84
CA LYS A 315 -15.70 -36.20 -9.24
C LYS A 315 -16.74 -36.90 -8.36
N ASN A 316 -16.41 -38.09 -7.85
CA ASN A 316 -17.22 -38.85 -6.92
C ASN A 316 -16.37 -39.19 -5.69
N LEU A 317 -17.02 -39.29 -4.53
CA LEU A 317 -16.40 -39.67 -3.26
C LEU A 317 -16.44 -41.19 -2.99
N SER A 318 -17.40 -41.91 -3.59
CA SER A 318 -17.53 -43.39 -3.53
C SER A 318 -18.25 -43.97 -4.75
N TRP A 319 -18.07 -45.27 -5.04
CA TRP A 319 -18.90 -46.00 -6.01
C TRP A 319 -20.34 -46.22 -5.49
N ALA A 320 -20.52 -46.24 -4.16
CA ALA A 320 -21.82 -46.42 -3.51
C ALA A 320 -22.81 -45.25 -3.76
N ALA A 321 -22.31 -44.03 -3.94
CA ALA A 321 -23.14 -42.87 -4.31
C ALA A 321 -23.74 -43.02 -5.72
N PHE A 322 -22.95 -43.51 -6.69
CA PHE A 322 -23.40 -43.78 -8.06
C PHE A 322 -24.56 -44.80 -8.09
N SER A 323 -24.53 -45.83 -7.24
CA SER A 323 -25.64 -46.78 -7.11
C SER A 323 -26.92 -46.17 -6.53
N ARG A 324 -26.86 -45.11 -5.73
CA ARG A 324 -28.06 -44.39 -5.24
C ARG A 324 -28.66 -43.50 -6.31
N PHE A 325 -27.82 -42.77 -7.04
CA PHE A 325 -28.23 -41.96 -8.19
C PHE A 325 -28.96 -42.79 -9.26
N VAL A 326 -28.40 -43.94 -9.66
CA VAL A 326 -29.01 -44.84 -10.65
C VAL A 326 -30.37 -45.42 -10.19
N LYS A 327 -30.55 -45.68 -8.87
CA LYS A 327 -31.83 -46.20 -8.33
C LYS A 327 -32.98 -45.17 -8.33
N GLN A 328 -32.68 -43.88 -8.44
CA GLN A 328 -33.69 -42.82 -8.37
C GLN A 328 -34.26 -42.43 -9.75
N ILE A 329 -33.63 -42.88 -10.84
CA ILE A 329 -34.01 -42.55 -12.23
C ILE A 329 -35.01 -43.59 -12.81
N THR A 330 -35.18 -44.74 -12.17
CA THR A 330 -36.03 -45.84 -12.67
C THR A 330 -37.46 -45.88 -12.08
N ARG A 331 -38.30 -44.87 -12.38
CA ARG A 331 -39.78 -44.99 -12.36
C ARG A 331 -40.43 -44.18 -13.50
N PRO A 332 -41.22 -44.80 -14.41
CA PRO A 332 -41.73 -44.13 -15.61
C PRO A 332 -43.18 -43.63 -15.50
N SER A 333 -43.48 -42.47 -16.11
CA SER A 333 -44.78 -41.98 -16.64
C SER A 333 -44.62 -40.49 -17.02
N ILE A 334 -45.13 -39.91 -18.12
CA ILE A 334 -45.95 -40.34 -19.27
C ILE A 334 -45.62 -39.41 -20.48
N MET A 335 -45.91 -39.84 -21.72
CA MET A 335 -45.74 -39.07 -22.99
C MET A 335 -46.67 -37.82 -23.06
N ALA A 336 -46.65 -36.87 -24.01
CA ALA A 336 -46.14 -36.76 -25.40
C ALA A 336 -45.88 -35.25 -25.74
N THR A 337 -45.64 -34.72 -26.96
CA THR A 337 -45.76 -35.20 -28.36
C THR A 337 -44.77 -34.44 -29.30
N ALA A 338 -45.02 -34.48 -30.61
CA ALA A 338 -44.34 -33.83 -31.75
C ALA A 338 -44.69 -32.32 -31.94
N SER A 339 -44.18 -31.53 -32.90
CA SER A 339 -43.58 -31.85 -34.21
C SER A 339 -42.71 -30.71 -34.81
N SER A 340 -42.01 -31.03 -35.90
CA SER A 340 -41.05 -30.23 -36.71
C SER A 340 -41.61 -29.00 -37.45
N THR A 341 -40.75 -28.01 -37.74
CA THR A 341 -40.81 -27.16 -38.96
C THR A 341 -39.42 -26.68 -39.41
N SER A 342 -39.32 -26.26 -40.68
CA SER A 342 -38.09 -26.03 -41.45
C SER A 342 -37.46 -24.64 -41.30
N ALA A 343 -36.12 -24.56 -41.34
CA ALA A 343 -35.39 -23.30 -41.45
C ALA A 343 -35.27 -22.78 -42.90
N SER A 344 -35.40 -21.47 -43.09
CA SER A 344 -35.32 -20.77 -44.39
C SER A 344 -34.01 -19.97 -44.54
N PRO A 345 -33.57 -19.63 -45.78
CA PRO A 345 -32.16 -19.32 -46.07
C PRO A 345 -31.75 -17.86 -45.80
N GLY A 346 -31.94 -17.38 -44.57
CA GLY A 346 -31.48 -16.05 -44.12
C GLY A 346 -30.15 -16.02 -43.37
N MET A 347 -29.66 -17.17 -42.88
CA MET A 347 -28.61 -17.22 -41.85
C MET A 347 -27.17 -17.11 -42.38
N LEU A 348 -26.96 -17.19 -43.70
CA LEU A 348 -25.61 -17.32 -44.27
C LEU A 348 -24.87 -15.98 -44.49
N LEU A 349 -25.57 -14.83 -44.49
CA LEU A 349 -24.93 -13.51 -44.58
C LEU A 349 -24.52 -12.91 -43.23
N LEU A 350 -25.09 -13.38 -42.11
CA LEU A 350 -24.73 -12.91 -40.77
C LEU A 350 -23.45 -13.58 -40.23
N LEU A 351 -23.12 -14.78 -40.71
CA LEU A 351 -21.92 -15.53 -40.31
C LEU A 351 -20.60 -14.92 -40.84
N LEU A 352 -20.63 -14.20 -41.95
CA LEU A 352 -19.45 -13.55 -42.53
C LEU A 352 -19.08 -12.21 -41.84
N ALA A 353 -20.03 -11.56 -41.16
CA ALA A 353 -19.75 -10.33 -40.40
C ALA A 353 -19.09 -10.62 -39.03
N ALA A 354 -19.42 -11.75 -38.41
CA ALA A 354 -18.85 -12.14 -37.12
C ALA A 354 -17.37 -12.57 -37.19
N LEU A 355 -16.93 -13.11 -38.35
CA LEU A 355 -15.56 -13.63 -38.54
C LEU A 355 -14.48 -12.56 -38.74
N LEU A 356 -14.85 -11.29 -38.98
CA LEU A 356 -13.90 -10.18 -39.14
C LEU A 356 -13.69 -9.32 -37.89
N PHE A 357 -14.45 -9.56 -36.81
CA PHE A 357 -14.31 -8.83 -35.54
C PHE A 357 -13.51 -9.58 -34.46
N LEU A 358 -13.06 -10.79 -34.75
CA LEU A 358 -12.32 -11.69 -33.82
C LEU A 358 -10.79 -11.66 -34.01
N ALA A 359 -10.26 -10.72 -34.80
CA ALA A 359 -8.85 -10.69 -35.19
C ALA A 359 -7.95 -9.74 -34.36
N SER A 360 -8.46 -9.06 -33.33
CA SER A 360 -7.66 -8.09 -32.54
C SER A 360 -8.08 -7.96 -31.07
N ALA A 361 -8.04 -9.08 -30.33
CA ALA A 361 -8.11 -9.07 -28.86
C ALA A 361 -7.06 -10.04 -28.30
N GLY A 362 -5.83 -9.55 -28.10
CA GLY A 362 -4.77 -10.33 -27.47
C GLY A 362 -5.10 -10.59 -26.00
N ALA A 363 -5.17 -11.86 -25.60
CA ALA A 363 -5.43 -12.24 -24.22
C ALA A 363 -4.20 -11.97 -23.34
N ALA A 364 -4.35 -11.13 -22.31
CA ALA A 364 -3.35 -10.97 -21.26
C ALA A 364 -3.57 -12.05 -20.19
N SER A 365 -2.83 -13.17 -20.29
CA SER A 365 -2.79 -14.19 -19.25
C SER A 365 -2.02 -13.68 -18.02
N ALA A 366 -2.50 -13.99 -16.82
CA ALA A 366 -1.67 -13.89 -15.62
C ALA A 366 -0.59 -14.99 -15.67
N SER A 367 0.66 -14.59 -15.87
CA SER A 367 1.78 -15.50 -16.13
C SER A 367 2.50 -15.91 -14.84
N ALA A 368 2.65 -17.21 -14.62
CA ALA A 368 3.71 -17.73 -13.75
C ALA A 368 5.10 -17.45 -14.35
N LEU A 369 6.15 -17.44 -13.52
CA LEU A 369 7.52 -17.30 -14.00
C LEU A 369 7.90 -18.46 -14.94
N SER A 370 8.58 -18.15 -16.04
CA SER A 370 9.02 -19.13 -17.05
C SER A 370 10.43 -18.82 -17.56
N SER A 371 11.23 -19.84 -17.84
CA SER A 371 12.55 -19.64 -18.46
C SER A 371 12.50 -19.18 -19.91
N THR A 372 11.32 -19.25 -20.55
CA THR A 372 11.07 -18.83 -21.94
C THR A 372 10.26 -17.53 -22.04
N PHE A 373 10.08 -16.80 -20.93
CA PHE A 373 9.14 -15.68 -20.81
C PHE A 373 9.37 -14.55 -21.84
N TYR A 374 10.63 -14.29 -22.19
CA TYR A 374 11.00 -13.24 -23.14
C TYR A 374 11.26 -13.74 -24.58
N ASP A 375 11.18 -15.04 -24.85
CA ASP A 375 11.56 -15.63 -26.15
C ASP A 375 10.77 -15.04 -27.33
N ALA A 376 9.51 -14.68 -27.11
CA ALA A 376 8.66 -14.05 -28.13
C ALA A 376 8.65 -12.51 -28.06
N SER A 377 8.78 -11.93 -26.86
CA SER A 377 8.56 -10.50 -26.60
C SER A 377 9.85 -9.66 -26.56
N CYS A 378 10.98 -10.26 -26.20
CA CYS A 378 12.31 -9.69 -26.31
C CYS A 378 13.36 -10.81 -26.53
N PRO A 379 13.39 -11.48 -27.70
CA PRO A 379 14.23 -12.66 -27.97
C PRO A 379 15.74 -12.43 -27.76
N ARG A 380 16.20 -11.17 -27.78
CA ARG A 380 17.61 -10.80 -27.57
C ARG A 380 17.95 -10.41 -26.14
N ALA A 381 17.01 -10.54 -25.18
CA ALA A 381 17.21 -10.09 -23.81
C ALA A 381 18.47 -10.70 -23.18
N TYR A 382 18.62 -12.03 -23.27
CA TYR A 382 19.78 -12.75 -22.74
C TYR A 382 21.10 -12.25 -23.34
N ASP A 383 21.19 -12.13 -24.67
CA ASP A 383 22.39 -11.67 -25.38
C ASP A 383 22.76 -10.22 -25.03
N ILE A 384 21.76 -9.34 -24.87
CA ILE A 384 21.97 -7.94 -24.51
C ILE A 384 22.54 -7.83 -23.10
N VAL A 385 21.93 -8.52 -22.11
CA VAL A 385 22.43 -8.59 -20.74
C VAL A 385 23.86 -9.15 -20.74
N ARG A 386 24.10 -10.25 -21.46
CA ARG A 386 25.41 -10.90 -21.54
C ARG A 386 26.49 -9.97 -22.09
N ARG A 387 26.23 -9.30 -23.20
CA ARG A 387 27.19 -8.38 -23.83
C ARG A 387 27.56 -7.24 -22.88
N VAL A 388 26.60 -6.58 -22.24
CA VAL A 388 26.89 -5.46 -21.32
C VAL A 388 27.70 -5.94 -20.11
N ILE A 389 27.43 -7.13 -19.57
CA ILE A 389 28.24 -7.71 -18.49
C ILE A 389 29.66 -8.06 -18.96
N GLN A 390 29.83 -8.57 -20.19
CA GLN A 390 31.15 -8.82 -20.78
C GLN A 390 31.94 -7.51 -20.95
N ASP A 391 31.32 -6.46 -21.52
CA ASP A 391 31.92 -5.14 -21.71
C ASP A 391 32.34 -4.52 -20.36
N ALA A 392 31.45 -4.59 -19.35
CA ALA A 392 31.72 -4.10 -18.00
C ALA A 392 32.83 -4.90 -17.28
N ARG A 393 32.88 -6.23 -17.45
CA ARG A 393 33.92 -7.10 -16.88
C ARG A 393 35.32 -6.78 -17.41
N VAL A 394 35.45 -6.38 -18.67
CA VAL A 394 36.74 -5.95 -19.25
C VAL A 394 37.28 -4.72 -18.53
N SER A 395 36.38 -3.82 -18.10
CA SER A 395 36.74 -2.58 -17.39
C SER A 395 36.96 -2.78 -15.89
N ASP A 396 36.16 -3.65 -15.25
CA ASP A 396 36.34 -4.05 -13.86
C ASP A 396 36.04 -5.56 -13.67
N PRO A 397 37.04 -6.41 -13.40
CA PRO A 397 36.85 -7.86 -13.25
C PRO A 397 35.99 -8.25 -12.03
N ARG A 398 35.67 -7.29 -11.13
CA ARG A 398 34.81 -7.52 -9.95
C ARG A 398 33.32 -7.46 -10.27
N ILE A 399 32.92 -7.02 -11.47
CA ILE A 399 31.50 -6.86 -11.85
C ILE A 399 30.70 -8.16 -11.73
N PRO A 400 31.17 -9.34 -12.18
CA PRO A 400 30.42 -10.59 -12.02
C PRO A 400 30.03 -10.91 -10.56
N ALA A 401 30.98 -10.83 -9.62
CA ALA A 401 30.70 -11.03 -8.20
C ALA A 401 29.78 -9.95 -7.61
N SER A 402 29.88 -8.73 -8.14
CA SER A 402 29.06 -7.60 -7.70
C SER A 402 27.59 -7.77 -8.10
N LEU A 403 27.30 -8.24 -9.31
CA LEU A 403 25.94 -8.44 -9.81
C LEU A 403 25.22 -9.60 -9.09
N ILE A 404 25.96 -10.67 -8.76
CA ILE A 404 25.44 -11.76 -7.94
C ILE A 404 25.15 -11.29 -6.51
N ARG A 405 26.02 -10.45 -5.93
CA ARG A 405 25.76 -9.79 -4.65
C ARG A 405 24.51 -8.92 -4.71
N LEU A 406 24.26 -8.16 -5.78
CA LEU A 406 23.01 -7.39 -5.92
C LEU A 406 21.79 -8.30 -5.93
N HIS A 407 21.78 -9.39 -6.70
CA HIS A 407 20.64 -10.32 -6.72
C HIS A 407 20.40 -10.97 -5.34
N PHE A 408 21.44 -11.40 -4.63
CA PHE A 408 21.31 -11.92 -3.27
C PHE A 408 20.74 -10.86 -2.30
N HIS A 409 21.29 -9.64 -2.34
CA HIS A 409 20.91 -8.54 -1.45
C HIS A 409 19.51 -7.98 -1.71
N ASP A 410 18.94 -8.25 -2.88
CA ASP A 410 17.56 -7.96 -3.24
C ASP A 410 16.64 -9.06 -2.65
N CYS A 411 16.91 -10.32 -3.02
CA CYS A 411 16.13 -11.48 -2.57
C CYS A 411 16.05 -11.67 -1.05
N PHE A 412 17.15 -11.43 -0.31
CA PHE A 412 17.24 -11.67 1.15
C PHE A 412 16.71 -10.49 2.01
N VAL A 413 15.81 -9.67 1.47
CA VAL A 413 15.25 -8.48 2.15
C VAL A 413 13.72 -8.49 2.21
N GLN A 414 13.05 -8.47 1.06
CA GLN A 414 11.58 -8.54 0.96
C GLN A 414 11.09 -9.44 -0.18
N GLY A 415 11.96 -9.75 -1.13
CA GLY A 415 11.69 -10.55 -2.32
C GLY A 415 12.66 -10.18 -3.44
N CYS A 416 12.79 -11.04 -4.45
CA CYS A 416 13.58 -10.74 -5.65
C CYS A 416 12.81 -9.80 -6.60
N ASP A 417 12.47 -8.60 -6.15
CA ASP A 417 11.64 -7.65 -6.89
C ASP A 417 12.42 -6.45 -7.44
N GLY A 418 13.73 -6.37 -7.24
CA GLY A 418 14.54 -5.22 -7.64
C GLY A 418 14.31 -3.99 -6.75
N SER A 419 13.76 -4.10 -5.53
CA SER A 419 13.63 -2.98 -4.58
C SER A 419 14.98 -2.36 -4.23
N LEU A 420 16.05 -3.19 -4.18
CA LEU A 420 17.42 -2.77 -3.92
C LEU A 420 17.91 -1.68 -4.90
N LEU A 421 17.31 -1.62 -6.09
CA LEU A 421 17.69 -0.69 -7.14
C LEU A 421 17.10 0.72 -6.96
N LEU A 422 16.09 0.93 -6.11
CA LEU A 422 15.43 2.22 -5.92
C LEU A 422 16.35 3.27 -5.25
N ASP A 423 16.26 4.52 -5.68
CA ASP A 423 16.96 5.67 -5.08
C ASP A 423 16.04 6.49 -4.14
N ASP A 424 16.64 7.35 -3.30
CA ASP A 424 15.93 8.29 -2.40
C ASP A 424 15.29 9.48 -3.15
N VAL A 425 14.65 9.23 -4.30
CA VAL A 425 14.06 10.25 -5.18
C VAL A 425 12.67 10.74 -4.74
N LEU A 426 12.07 10.13 -3.72
CA LEU A 426 10.81 10.54 -3.11
C LEU A 426 10.95 10.60 -1.58
N PRO A 427 10.34 11.58 -0.87
CA PRO A 427 10.43 11.69 0.60
C PRO A 427 9.94 10.45 1.38
N ALA A 428 9.14 9.59 0.74
CA ALA A 428 8.60 8.36 1.31
C ALA A 428 9.45 7.10 1.03
N ILE A 429 10.53 7.20 0.23
CA ILE A 429 11.39 6.06 -0.12
C ILE A 429 12.79 6.29 0.48
N GLN A 430 13.18 5.41 1.40
CA GLN A 430 14.54 5.34 1.91
C GLN A 430 15.26 4.19 1.20
N SER A 431 16.26 4.53 0.37
CA SER A 431 16.95 3.55 -0.47
C SER A 431 17.69 2.51 0.36
N GLU A 432 17.48 1.24 0.03
CA GLU A 432 18.26 0.12 0.57
C GLU A 432 19.76 0.25 0.24
N LYS A 433 20.15 1.02 -0.78
CA LYS A 433 21.56 1.31 -1.09
C LYS A 433 22.29 2.00 0.07
N ASN A 434 21.55 2.69 0.94
CA ASN A 434 22.10 3.48 2.05
C ASN A 434 22.25 2.71 3.38
N VAL A 435 21.77 1.46 3.50
CA VAL A 435 21.99 0.68 4.74
C VAL A 435 23.46 0.27 4.90
N PRO A 436 23.98 0.06 6.13
CA PRO A 436 25.40 -0.27 6.34
C PRO A 436 25.92 -1.48 5.56
N ALA A 437 25.07 -2.49 5.27
CA ALA A 437 25.45 -3.68 4.50
C ALA A 437 25.69 -3.39 2.99
N ASN A 438 25.07 -2.33 2.47
CA ASN A 438 25.05 -1.94 1.06
C ASN A 438 25.88 -0.69 0.78
N LYS A 439 25.83 0.30 1.67
CA LYS A 439 26.48 1.61 1.54
C LYS A 439 27.99 1.46 1.38
N ASN A 440 28.52 1.92 0.24
CA ASN A 440 29.92 1.79 -0.14
C ASN A 440 30.45 0.33 -0.21
N SER A 441 29.55 -0.66 -0.32
CA SER A 441 29.84 -2.10 -0.27
C SER A 441 29.23 -2.82 -1.48
N ALA A 442 27.91 -2.72 -1.65
CA ALA A 442 27.21 -3.12 -2.86
C ALA A 442 27.58 -2.19 -4.03
N ARG A 443 27.76 -2.76 -5.23
CA ARG A 443 28.15 -2.04 -6.45
C ARG A 443 27.59 -2.76 -7.67
N GLY A 444 27.69 -2.12 -8.84
CA GLY A 444 27.16 -2.66 -10.11
C GLY A 444 25.84 -2.03 -10.54
N PHE A 445 25.25 -1.13 -9.73
CA PHE A 445 24.04 -0.39 -10.09
C PHE A 445 24.13 0.27 -11.48
N PRO A 446 25.23 0.97 -11.87
CA PRO A 446 25.33 1.56 -13.21
C PRO A 446 25.32 0.50 -14.32
N VAL A 447 25.85 -0.70 -14.08
CA VAL A 447 25.82 -1.80 -15.06
C VAL A 447 24.38 -2.32 -15.22
N VAL A 448 23.60 -2.36 -14.13
CA VAL A 448 22.15 -2.67 -14.21
C VAL A 448 21.39 -1.58 -14.98
N ASP A 449 21.74 -0.30 -14.77
CA ASP A 449 21.16 0.84 -15.51
C ASP A 449 21.54 0.82 -17.00
N ASP A 450 22.77 0.43 -17.35
CA ASP A 450 23.25 0.24 -18.73
C ASP A 450 22.56 -0.95 -19.41
N ILE A 451 22.44 -2.09 -18.72
CA ILE A 451 21.67 -3.25 -19.19
C ILE A 451 20.21 -2.84 -19.43
N LYS A 452 19.60 -2.14 -18.46
CA LYS A 452 18.21 -1.68 -18.56
C LYS A 452 18.02 -0.72 -19.71
N SER A 453 18.94 0.22 -19.91
CA SER A 453 18.91 1.16 -21.04
C SER A 453 19.08 0.45 -22.38
N ALA A 454 19.97 -0.54 -22.48
CA ALA A 454 20.15 -1.34 -23.69
C ALA A 454 18.92 -2.21 -24.02
N LEU A 455 18.25 -2.74 -23.00
CA LEU A 455 16.99 -3.48 -23.15
C LEU A 455 15.82 -2.57 -23.51
N GLU A 456 15.67 -1.40 -22.87
CA GLU A 456 14.62 -0.43 -23.22
C GLU A 456 14.78 0.10 -24.66
N ASN A 457 16.01 0.21 -25.18
CA ASN A 457 16.26 0.56 -26.58
C ASN A 457 15.92 -0.58 -27.56
N ALA A 458 15.94 -1.84 -27.13
CA ALA A 458 15.70 -3.01 -27.97
C ALA A 458 14.24 -3.53 -27.90
N CYS A 459 13.63 -3.43 -26.72
CA CYS A 459 12.28 -3.92 -26.39
C CYS A 459 11.67 -3.05 -25.26
N PRO A 460 11.22 -1.81 -25.57
CA PRO A 460 10.76 -0.84 -24.57
C PRO A 460 9.65 -1.36 -23.66
N GLY A 461 9.80 -1.23 -22.35
CA GLY A 461 8.80 -1.59 -21.35
C GLY A 461 8.53 -3.10 -21.17
N ILE A 462 9.40 -3.96 -21.69
CA ILE A 462 9.20 -5.43 -21.66
C ILE A 462 9.91 -6.10 -20.47
N VAL A 463 11.22 -5.85 -20.27
CA VAL A 463 12.06 -6.59 -19.33
C VAL A 463 12.14 -5.88 -17.97
N SER A 464 11.85 -6.56 -16.85
CA SER A 464 11.93 -5.97 -15.50
C SER A 464 13.38 -5.82 -15.03
N CYS A 465 13.61 -4.92 -14.08
CA CYS A 465 14.93 -4.77 -13.45
C CYS A 465 15.20 -5.92 -12.46
N ALA A 466 14.15 -6.48 -11.86
CA ALA A 466 14.18 -7.76 -11.12
C ALA A 466 14.73 -8.92 -11.98
N ASP A 467 14.23 -9.10 -13.22
CA ASP A 467 14.76 -10.13 -14.13
C ASP A 467 16.15 -9.79 -14.67
N ILE A 468 16.51 -8.50 -14.78
CA ILE A 468 17.90 -8.11 -15.07
C ILE A 468 18.84 -8.60 -13.96
N LEU A 469 18.49 -8.46 -12.67
CA LEU A 469 19.30 -8.99 -11.58
C LEU A 469 19.44 -10.52 -11.65
N ALA A 470 18.35 -11.23 -11.91
CA ALA A 470 18.37 -12.70 -12.00
C ALA A 470 19.18 -13.21 -13.21
N LEU A 471 19.02 -12.60 -14.39
CA LEU A 471 19.85 -12.90 -15.58
C LEU A 471 21.31 -12.54 -15.36
N ALA A 472 21.57 -11.37 -14.76
CA ALA A 472 22.92 -10.92 -14.49
C ALA A 472 23.65 -11.85 -13.52
N ALA A 473 22.94 -12.48 -12.57
CA ALA A 473 23.51 -13.45 -11.66
C ALA A 473 23.95 -14.74 -12.38
N GLU A 474 23.10 -15.36 -13.22
CA GLU A 474 23.46 -16.58 -13.97
C GLU A 474 24.62 -16.35 -14.95
N ILE A 475 24.51 -15.28 -15.74
CA ILE A 475 25.54 -14.91 -16.71
C ILE A 475 26.87 -14.64 -16.02
N SER A 476 26.85 -13.99 -14.85
CA SER A 476 28.07 -13.70 -14.09
C SER A 476 28.77 -14.97 -13.58
N VAL A 477 28.01 -15.99 -13.17
CA VAL A 477 28.57 -17.31 -12.80
C VAL A 477 29.14 -18.02 -14.02
N GLU A 478 28.41 -18.07 -15.13
CA GLU A 478 28.89 -18.72 -16.36
C GLU A 478 30.17 -18.06 -16.89
N LEU A 479 30.22 -16.73 -16.93
CA LEU A 479 31.39 -15.98 -17.40
C LEU A 479 32.61 -16.17 -16.48
N ALA A 480 32.40 -16.53 -15.21
CA ALA A 480 33.45 -16.95 -14.27
C ALA A 480 33.81 -18.45 -14.37
N GLY A 481 33.14 -19.24 -15.22
CA GLY A 481 33.41 -20.67 -15.44
C GLY A 481 32.53 -21.63 -14.63
N GLY A 482 31.49 -21.13 -13.97
CA GLY A 482 30.58 -21.89 -13.13
C GLY A 482 29.40 -22.54 -13.87
N PRO A 483 28.42 -23.09 -13.12
CA PRO A 483 27.24 -23.71 -13.69
C PRO A 483 26.30 -22.69 -14.35
N ARG A 484 25.53 -23.19 -15.32
CA ARG A 484 24.36 -22.52 -15.88
C ARG A 484 23.08 -23.12 -15.28
N TRP A 485 22.03 -22.32 -15.19
CA TRP A 485 20.71 -22.80 -14.76
C TRP A 485 19.59 -22.06 -15.48
N SER A 486 18.42 -22.68 -15.54
CA SER A 486 17.22 -22.04 -16.09
C SER A 486 16.74 -20.93 -15.15
N VAL A 487 17.13 -19.68 -15.42
CA VAL A 487 16.54 -18.51 -14.76
C VAL A 487 15.05 -18.49 -15.11
N LEU A 488 14.17 -18.56 -14.12
CA LEU A 488 12.75 -18.32 -14.33
C LEU A 488 12.54 -16.81 -14.43
N LEU A 489 11.83 -16.34 -15.46
CA LEU A 489 11.69 -14.92 -15.84
C LEU A 489 10.20 -14.53 -15.89
N GLY A 490 9.92 -13.23 -15.93
CA GLY A 490 8.57 -12.66 -15.82
C GLY A 490 8.31 -11.98 -14.48
N ARG A 491 9.37 -11.65 -13.72
CA ARG A 491 9.26 -10.85 -12.50
C ARG A 491 8.81 -9.44 -12.83
N ARG A 492 8.24 -8.78 -11.84
CA ARG A 492 7.91 -7.37 -11.85
C ARG A 492 8.79 -6.61 -10.86
N ASP A 493 9.00 -5.34 -11.16
CA ASP A 493 9.73 -4.41 -10.34
C ASP A 493 8.92 -4.01 -9.09
N GLY A 494 9.53 -4.14 -7.92
CA GLY A 494 9.01 -3.72 -6.63
C GLY A 494 8.95 -2.21 -6.50
N THR A 495 7.88 -1.72 -5.88
CA THR A 495 7.60 -0.28 -5.76
C THR A 495 7.92 0.29 -4.38
N THR A 496 8.47 -0.53 -3.47
CA THR A 496 8.76 -0.17 -2.07
C THR A 496 10.10 -0.76 -1.64
N THR A 497 10.79 -0.10 -0.71
CA THR A 497 12.08 -0.49 -0.13
C THR A 497 11.93 -1.01 1.31
N ASN A 498 12.69 -2.03 1.72
CA ASN A 498 12.71 -2.53 3.09
C ASN A 498 14.09 -2.37 3.76
N VAL A 499 14.30 -1.16 4.31
CA VAL A 499 15.52 -0.75 5.03
C VAL A 499 15.84 -1.65 6.24
N GLU A 500 14.84 -2.16 6.96
CA GLU A 500 15.08 -3.03 8.13
C GLU A 500 15.47 -4.45 7.73
N GLY A 501 14.85 -5.02 6.67
CA GLY A 501 15.29 -6.28 6.08
C GLY A 501 16.73 -6.19 5.58
N ALA A 502 17.09 -5.10 4.90
CA ALA A 502 18.45 -4.85 4.42
C ALA A 502 19.48 -4.66 5.56
N LYS A 503 19.06 -4.27 6.78
CA LYS A 503 19.92 -4.30 7.99
C LYS A 503 20.10 -5.71 8.56
N ASN A 504 19.21 -6.65 8.27
CA ASN A 504 19.25 -8.02 8.77
C ASN A 504 19.96 -9.02 7.83
N LEU A 505 20.56 -8.55 6.74
CA LEU A 505 21.37 -9.37 5.83
C LEU A 505 22.47 -10.15 6.58
N PRO A 506 22.94 -11.31 6.06
CA PRO A 506 24.04 -12.07 6.66
C PRO A 506 25.30 -11.21 6.85
N SER A 507 25.84 -11.22 8.07
CA SER A 507 27.05 -10.50 8.46
C SER A 507 28.28 -11.41 8.29
N PRO A 508 29.46 -10.88 7.90
CA PRO A 508 30.72 -11.66 7.86
C PRO A 508 31.17 -12.18 9.23
N PHE A 509 30.48 -11.78 10.31
CA PHE A 509 30.73 -12.18 11.70
C PHE A 509 29.57 -13.00 12.31
N ASP A 510 28.51 -13.32 11.56
CA ASP A 510 27.37 -14.07 12.11
C ASP A 510 27.79 -15.49 12.54
N PRO A 511 27.39 -15.97 13.74
CA PRO A 511 27.59 -17.35 14.15
C PRO A 511 26.66 -18.29 13.36
N LEU A 512 27.03 -19.57 13.25
CA LEU A 512 26.32 -20.56 12.43
C LEU A 512 24.81 -20.61 12.72
N ASN A 513 24.39 -20.57 13.99
CA ASN A 513 22.98 -20.59 14.34
C ASN A 513 22.19 -19.37 13.79
N LYS A 514 22.84 -18.20 13.66
CA LYS A 514 22.22 -17.01 13.06
C LYS A 514 22.21 -17.06 11.54
N LEU A 515 23.22 -17.67 10.92
CA LEU A 515 23.20 -17.97 9.48
C LEU A 515 22.06 -18.95 9.14
N GLN A 516 21.95 -20.05 9.88
CA GLN A 516 20.87 -21.04 9.73
C GLN A 516 19.48 -20.42 9.97
N GLU A 517 19.32 -19.57 11.00
CA GLU A 517 18.09 -18.83 11.25
C GLU A 517 17.72 -17.91 10.08
N LYS A 518 18.67 -17.10 9.58
CA LYS A 518 18.44 -16.19 8.45
C LYS A 518 18.03 -16.93 7.17
N PHE A 519 18.64 -18.09 6.88
CA PHE A 519 18.30 -18.88 5.69
C PHE A 519 16.96 -19.61 5.86
N ARG A 520 16.68 -20.19 7.03
CA ARG A 520 15.40 -20.84 7.31
C ARG A 520 14.21 -19.89 7.27
N ASN A 521 14.38 -18.61 7.60
CA ASN A 521 13.36 -17.58 7.46
C ASN A 521 12.92 -17.36 5.99
N PHE A 522 13.74 -17.78 5.01
CA PHE A 522 13.43 -17.76 3.58
C PHE A 522 13.16 -19.18 3.01
N ASN A 523 12.85 -20.16 3.88
CA ASN A 523 12.66 -21.57 3.54
C ASN A 523 13.88 -22.24 2.83
N LEU A 524 15.08 -21.75 3.13
CA LEU A 524 16.34 -22.33 2.65
C LEU A 524 16.97 -23.23 3.74
N ASP A 525 17.48 -24.38 3.32
CA ASP A 525 18.05 -25.40 4.21
C ASP A 525 19.58 -25.29 4.38
N ASP A 526 20.19 -26.18 5.17
CA ASP A 526 21.66 -26.18 5.40
C ASP A 526 22.48 -26.44 4.12
N THR A 527 21.91 -27.13 3.13
CA THR A 527 22.53 -27.30 1.80
C THR A 527 22.48 -26.00 1.02
N ASP A 528 21.37 -25.27 1.08
CA ASP A 528 21.23 -23.97 0.44
C ASP A 528 22.17 -22.92 1.06
N LEU A 529 22.32 -22.94 2.39
CA LEU A 529 23.29 -22.12 3.11
C LEU A 529 24.71 -22.39 2.61
N VAL A 530 25.17 -23.64 2.66
CA VAL A 530 26.55 -24.00 2.25
C VAL A 530 26.76 -23.77 0.75
N ALA A 531 25.75 -24.00 -0.08
CA ALA A 531 25.83 -23.77 -1.53
C ALA A 531 25.94 -22.28 -1.84
N LEU A 532 25.01 -21.44 -1.37
CA LEU A 532 24.99 -20.00 -1.70
C LEU A 532 26.22 -19.25 -1.17
N GLN A 533 26.78 -19.64 -0.02
CA GLN A 533 28.08 -19.13 0.46
C GLN A 533 29.24 -19.43 -0.51
N GLY A 534 29.13 -20.46 -1.34
CA GLY A 534 30.07 -20.76 -2.43
C GLY A 534 30.22 -19.64 -3.46
N ALA A 535 29.29 -18.67 -3.52
CA ALA A 535 29.45 -17.46 -4.33
C ALA A 535 30.68 -16.62 -3.95
N HIS A 536 31.27 -16.84 -2.77
CA HIS A 536 32.51 -16.20 -2.35
C HIS A 536 33.75 -16.61 -3.18
N THR A 537 33.73 -17.72 -3.94
CA THR A 537 34.91 -18.25 -4.66
C THR A 537 35.54 -17.30 -5.72
N PHE A 538 34.84 -16.24 -6.14
CA PHE A 538 35.34 -15.19 -7.05
C PHE A 538 35.02 -13.78 -6.51
N GLY A 539 34.69 -13.70 -5.22
CA GLY A 539 34.38 -12.47 -4.50
C GLY A 539 35.61 -11.84 -3.84
N ARG A 540 35.46 -10.58 -3.40
CA ARG A 540 36.49 -9.84 -2.68
C ARG A 540 35.89 -9.09 -1.50
N VAL A 541 36.62 -9.02 -0.40
CA VAL A 541 36.19 -8.39 0.85
C VAL A 541 37.12 -7.25 1.24
N GLN A 542 36.62 -6.22 1.92
CA GLN A 542 37.49 -5.21 2.54
C GLN A 542 38.26 -5.81 3.71
N CYS A 543 39.55 -5.49 3.82
CA CYS A 543 40.48 -6.03 4.83
C CYS A 543 39.94 -6.00 6.27
N GLN A 544 39.16 -4.97 6.64
CA GLN A 544 38.55 -4.80 7.96
C GLN A 544 37.49 -5.84 8.34
N PHE A 545 37.02 -6.66 7.40
CA PHE A 545 36.09 -7.77 7.64
C PHE A 545 36.76 -9.14 7.52
N THR A 546 38.10 -9.19 7.35
CA THR A 546 38.86 -10.44 7.29
C THR A 546 39.23 -10.94 8.69
N ARG A 547 39.37 -12.26 8.84
CA ARG A 547 39.72 -12.92 10.12
C ARG A 547 41.09 -12.55 10.69
N GLN A 548 42.04 -12.09 9.87
CA GLN A 548 43.41 -11.80 10.30
C GLN A 548 43.84 -10.33 10.13
N ASN A 549 43.01 -9.48 9.50
CA ASN A 549 43.39 -8.21 8.88
C ASN A 549 44.50 -8.37 7.81
N CYS A 550 44.42 -7.60 6.73
CA CYS A 550 45.49 -7.57 5.73
C CYS A 550 46.81 -7.08 6.34
N THR A 551 47.94 -7.52 5.76
CA THR A 551 49.30 -7.18 6.22
C THR A 551 49.49 -5.69 6.52
N ALA A 552 50.19 -5.41 7.62
CA ALA A 552 50.45 -4.06 8.11
C ALA A 552 51.06 -3.16 7.02
N GLY A 553 50.34 -2.08 6.66
CA GLY A 553 50.73 -1.11 5.63
C GLY A 553 49.70 -0.89 4.52
N GLN A 554 48.66 -1.72 4.41
CA GLN A 554 47.56 -1.50 3.46
C GLN A 554 46.64 -0.32 3.88
N PRO A 555 46.19 0.54 2.95
CA PRO A 555 45.28 1.64 3.27
C PRO A 555 43.87 1.16 3.66
N GLN A 556 43.18 1.96 4.48
CA GLN A 556 41.82 1.67 4.94
C GLN A 556 40.85 1.56 3.74
N GLY A 557 40.27 0.39 3.53
CA GLY A 557 39.42 0.07 2.37
C GLY A 557 40.08 -0.82 1.29
N ALA A 558 41.33 -1.26 1.49
CA ALA A 558 41.95 -2.30 0.66
C ALA A 558 41.09 -3.58 0.57
N LEU A 559 41.19 -4.29 -0.56
CA LEU A 559 40.38 -5.48 -0.88
C LEU A 559 41.25 -6.74 -0.97
N GLU A 560 40.83 -7.79 -0.28
CA GLU A 560 41.43 -9.13 -0.30
C GLU A 560 40.52 -10.10 -1.08
N ASN A 561 41.09 -11.14 -1.69
CA ASN A 561 40.32 -12.14 -2.41
C ASN A 561 39.77 -13.20 -1.45
N LEU A 562 38.49 -13.52 -1.56
CA LEU A 562 37.85 -14.54 -0.71
C LEU A 562 38.29 -15.96 -1.09
N ASP A 563 38.60 -16.18 -2.36
CA ASP A 563 39.41 -17.31 -2.83
C ASP A 563 40.80 -16.83 -3.20
N GLN A 564 41.81 -17.32 -2.48
CA GLN A 564 43.21 -16.99 -2.76
C GLN A 564 43.84 -17.92 -3.81
N ALA A 565 43.21 -19.05 -4.13
CA ALA A 565 43.70 -19.98 -5.15
C ALA A 565 43.26 -19.54 -6.55
N THR A 566 41.98 -19.15 -6.71
CA THR A 566 41.40 -18.81 -8.03
C THR A 566 40.51 -17.55 -8.01
N PRO A 567 41.02 -16.35 -7.66
CA PRO A 567 40.26 -15.13 -7.33
C PRO A 567 39.18 -14.57 -8.29
N ASN A 568 39.04 -15.11 -9.50
CA ASN A 568 38.04 -14.67 -10.49
C ASN A 568 37.41 -15.87 -11.24
N VAL A 569 37.48 -17.08 -10.68
CA VAL A 569 36.92 -18.32 -11.26
C VAL A 569 35.82 -18.83 -10.33
N PHE A 570 34.72 -19.31 -10.90
CA PHE A 570 33.68 -19.99 -10.14
C PHE A 570 34.02 -21.48 -10.05
N ASP A 571 34.65 -21.92 -8.97
CA ASP A 571 35.02 -23.32 -8.75
C ASP A 571 34.83 -23.75 -7.28
N ASN A 572 35.36 -24.91 -6.89
CA ASN A 572 35.22 -25.43 -5.52
C ASN A 572 36.45 -25.22 -4.62
N LYS A 573 37.47 -24.46 -5.05
CA LYS A 573 38.70 -24.21 -4.28
C LYS A 573 38.43 -23.40 -3.01
N TYR A 574 37.40 -22.57 -3.01
CA TYR A 574 36.86 -21.91 -1.83
C TYR A 574 36.63 -22.89 -0.65
N TYR A 575 35.96 -24.02 -0.89
CA TYR A 575 35.74 -25.03 0.15
C TYR A 575 37.04 -25.74 0.56
N GLY A 576 38.02 -25.87 -0.36
CA GLY A 576 39.36 -26.34 -0.03
C GLY A 576 40.10 -25.38 0.91
N ASN A 577 40.04 -24.07 0.63
CA ASN A 577 40.59 -23.03 1.52
C ASN A 577 39.92 -23.10 2.91
N LEU A 578 38.61 -23.34 2.97
CA LEU A 578 37.83 -23.50 4.21
C LEU A 578 38.29 -24.71 5.04
N LEU A 579 38.44 -25.87 4.40
CA LEU A 579 38.97 -27.09 5.04
C LEU A 579 40.40 -26.93 5.56
N GLU A 580 41.21 -26.13 4.88
CA GLU A 580 42.58 -25.80 5.29
C GLU A 580 42.66 -24.62 6.29
N GLY A 581 41.53 -23.98 6.62
CA GLY A 581 41.47 -22.81 7.51
C GLY A 581 42.13 -21.55 6.95
N ARG A 582 42.27 -21.45 5.62
CA ARG A 582 42.84 -20.32 4.85
C ARG A 582 41.77 -19.37 4.30
N ASP A 583 40.52 -19.58 4.67
CA ASP A 583 39.40 -18.69 4.38
C ASP A 583 39.56 -17.30 5.05
N GLN A 584 38.83 -16.33 4.53
CA GLN A 584 38.94 -14.94 4.97
C GLN A 584 37.85 -14.50 5.96
N LEU A 585 36.71 -15.19 6.04
CA LEU A 585 35.50 -14.72 6.75
C LEU A 585 35.12 -15.62 7.92
N GLN A 586 34.74 -15.01 9.05
CA GLN A 586 34.30 -15.77 10.22
C GLN A 586 32.97 -16.50 9.97
N SER A 587 32.03 -15.87 9.25
CA SER A 587 30.77 -16.47 8.78
C SER A 587 30.96 -17.78 8.02
N ASP A 588 32.09 -17.91 7.33
CA ASP A 588 32.36 -19.03 6.47
C ASP A 588 32.96 -20.16 7.30
N GLN A 589 33.98 -19.87 8.12
CA GLN A 589 34.63 -20.90 8.94
C GLN A 589 33.73 -21.51 10.01
N VAL A 590 32.66 -20.83 10.44
CA VAL A 590 31.69 -21.45 11.35
C VAL A 590 30.89 -22.58 10.70
N MET A 591 30.87 -22.71 9.36
CA MET A 591 30.33 -23.87 8.64
C MET A 591 31.17 -25.16 8.80
N LEU A 592 32.35 -25.06 9.42
CA LEU A 592 33.19 -26.20 9.82
C LEU A 592 33.45 -26.24 11.33
N SER A 593 33.73 -25.09 11.93
CA SER A 593 34.28 -24.99 13.29
C SER A 593 33.25 -24.84 14.40
N ALA A 594 31.99 -24.52 14.09
CA ALA A 594 30.95 -24.42 15.13
C ALA A 594 30.51 -25.82 15.61
N PRO A 595 30.17 -26.02 16.90
CA PRO A 595 29.78 -27.34 17.43
C PRO A 595 28.62 -28.01 16.68
N ALA A 596 27.65 -27.23 16.17
CA ALA A 596 26.53 -27.75 15.38
C ALA A 596 26.91 -28.15 13.94
N ALA A 597 28.02 -27.61 13.40
CA ALA A 597 28.43 -27.83 12.01
C ALA A 597 28.70 -29.31 11.70
N ALA A 598 29.24 -30.06 12.68
CA ALA A 598 29.62 -31.47 12.54
C ALA A 598 28.49 -32.38 12.03
N VAL A 599 27.23 -32.04 12.27
CA VAL A 599 26.05 -32.80 11.83
C VAL A 599 25.14 -32.05 10.85
N THR A 600 25.46 -30.79 10.53
CA THR A 600 24.67 -29.93 9.62
C THR A 600 25.50 -29.57 8.38
N THR A 601 26.34 -28.53 8.48
CA THR A 601 27.00 -27.89 7.34
C THR A 601 28.35 -28.51 6.97
N ALA A 602 29.13 -29.03 7.94
CA ALA A 602 30.47 -29.57 7.67
C ALA A 602 30.48 -30.78 6.72
N PRO A 603 29.56 -31.77 6.81
CA PRO A 603 29.47 -32.85 5.83
C PRO A 603 29.25 -32.35 4.40
N ILE A 604 28.52 -31.23 4.25
CA ILE A 604 28.20 -30.61 2.94
C ILE A 604 29.44 -29.89 2.38
N VAL A 605 30.17 -29.16 3.23
CA VAL A 605 31.47 -28.53 2.86
C VAL A 605 32.46 -29.59 2.35
N HIS A 606 32.62 -30.71 3.07
CA HIS A 606 33.48 -31.81 2.62
C HIS A 606 33.03 -32.39 1.27
N ARG A 607 31.71 -32.55 1.07
CA ARG A 607 31.12 -33.06 -0.18
C ARG A 607 31.42 -32.13 -1.37
N PHE A 608 31.24 -30.82 -1.20
CA PHE A 608 31.49 -29.81 -2.23
C PHE A 608 32.98 -29.60 -2.53
N ALA A 609 33.85 -29.62 -1.51
CA ALA A 609 35.31 -29.60 -1.71
C ALA A 609 35.80 -30.82 -2.51
N GLY A 610 35.23 -32.00 -2.27
CA GLY A 610 35.56 -33.22 -3.00
C GLY A 610 34.92 -33.33 -4.39
N ASN A 611 33.83 -32.60 -4.67
CA ASN A 611 33.04 -32.75 -5.90
C ASN A 611 32.46 -31.43 -6.41
N GLN A 612 33.19 -30.81 -7.36
CA GLN A 612 32.78 -29.57 -8.01
C GLN A 612 31.43 -29.70 -8.75
N GLN A 613 31.10 -30.86 -9.34
CA GLN A 613 29.84 -31.06 -10.06
C GLN A 613 28.63 -31.16 -9.12
N ASP A 614 28.84 -31.66 -7.90
CA ASP A 614 27.81 -31.64 -6.86
C ASP A 614 27.63 -30.22 -6.30
N PHE A 615 28.73 -29.50 -6.01
CA PHE A 615 28.65 -28.08 -5.67
C PHE A 615 27.87 -27.29 -6.73
N PHE A 616 28.25 -27.42 -8.00
CA PHE A 616 27.63 -26.72 -9.13
C PHE A 616 26.12 -26.99 -9.24
N ARG A 617 25.70 -28.25 -9.04
CA ARG A 617 24.29 -28.65 -9.10
C ARG A 617 23.49 -28.08 -7.94
N ASN A 618 24.01 -28.14 -6.73
CA ASN A 618 23.33 -27.61 -5.55
C ASN A 618 23.30 -26.08 -5.61
N PHE A 619 24.39 -25.41 -6.03
CA PHE A 619 24.41 -23.97 -6.27
C PHE A 619 23.34 -23.53 -7.26
N ALA A 620 23.24 -24.18 -8.43
CA ALA A 620 22.19 -23.93 -9.41
C ALA A 620 20.77 -24.11 -8.81
N ALA A 621 20.54 -25.18 -8.05
CA ALA A 621 19.26 -25.43 -7.40
C ALA A 621 18.91 -24.37 -6.34
N SER A 622 19.88 -23.99 -5.50
CA SER A 622 19.70 -22.96 -4.46
C SER A 622 19.55 -21.55 -5.05
N MET A 623 20.19 -21.24 -6.19
CA MET A 623 19.95 -20.00 -6.94
C MET A 623 18.54 -19.96 -7.55
N ILE A 624 17.99 -21.08 -8.00
CA ILE A 624 16.58 -21.16 -8.44
C ILE A 624 15.63 -20.98 -7.24
N LYS A 625 15.87 -21.65 -6.11
CA LYS A 625 15.09 -21.45 -4.87
C LYS A 625 15.12 -19.98 -4.44
N MET A 626 16.32 -19.41 -4.30
CA MET A 626 16.54 -18.03 -3.88
C MET A 626 15.86 -17.05 -4.84
N GLY A 627 16.08 -17.20 -6.14
CA GLY A 627 15.52 -16.32 -7.18
C GLY A 627 13.99 -16.31 -7.26
N ASN A 628 13.30 -17.20 -6.54
CA ASN A 628 11.84 -17.25 -6.46
C ASN A 628 11.27 -16.68 -5.15
N ILE A 629 12.12 -16.31 -4.18
CA ILE A 629 11.69 -15.68 -2.91
C ILE A 629 10.96 -14.37 -3.23
N GLY A 630 9.73 -14.22 -2.76
CA GLY A 630 8.96 -12.95 -2.82
C GLY A 630 8.87 -12.31 -4.22
N SER A 631 9.01 -13.08 -5.29
CA SER A 631 9.05 -12.54 -6.65
C SER A 631 7.67 -12.02 -7.08
N LEU A 632 7.56 -10.71 -7.28
CA LEU A 632 6.36 -10.09 -7.84
C LEU A 632 6.17 -10.54 -9.30
N ILE A 633 4.93 -10.83 -9.71
CA ILE A 633 4.59 -11.25 -11.07
C ILE A 633 3.37 -10.48 -11.58
N GLY A 634 2.98 -10.69 -12.85
CA GLY A 634 1.68 -10.23 -13.36
C GLY A 634 1.42 -8.72 -13.24
N LYS A 635 0.68 -8.34 -12.20
CA LYS A 635 0.25 -6.96 -11.87
C LYS A 635 0.77 -6.46 -10.51
N ASP A 636 1.49 -7.31 -9.78
CA ASP A 636 1.78 -7.14 -8.36
C ASP A 636 3.07 -6.33 -8.12
N GLY A 637 3.80 -6.04 -9.20
CA GLY A 637 4.75 -4.95 -9.35
C GLY A 637 4.63 -4.34 -10.75
N GLU A 638 5.59 -3.52 -11.15
CA GLU A 638 5.60 -2.81 -12.43
C GLU A 638 6.70 -3.30 -13.41
N ILE A 639 6.85 -2.61 -14.55
CA ILE A 639 8.10 -2.63 -15.31
C ILE A 639 8.63 -1.21 -15.31
N ARG A 640 9.69 -0.94 -14.54
CA ARG A 640 10.33 0.38 -14.55
C ARG A 640 10.95 0.64 -15.92
N LYS A 641 11.07 1.91 -16.33
CA LYS A 641 11.88 2.34 -17.49
C LYS A 641 13.30 2.81 -17.07
N ASN A 642 13.55 2.87 -15.78
CA ASN A 642 14.84 3.19 -15.17
C ASN A 642 14.90 2.41 -13.85
N SER A 643 15.96 1.65 -13.62
CA SER A 643 16.09 0.74 -12.48
C SER A 643 15.96 1.44 -11.11
N ALA A 644 16.27 2.73 -11.02
CA ALA A 644 16.21 3.51 -9.80
C ALA A 644 14.91 4.30 -9.57
N LEU A 645 14.03 4.42 -10.57
CA LEU A 645 12.82 5.24 -10.49
C LEU A 645 11.56 4.45 -10.82
N LEU A 646 10.53 4.63 -9.99
CA LEU A 646 9.21 4.03 -10.17
C LEU A 646 8.55 4.44 -11.49
N LEU A 647 7.77 3.53 -12.08
CA LEU A 647 6.98 3.84 -13.26
C LEU A 647 5.65 4.50 -12.86
N LEU A 648 5.54 5.79 -13.12
CA LEU A 648 4.25 6.49 -13.15
C LEU A 648 3.45 6.04 -14.39
N ALA A 649 2.93 4.81 -14.35
CA ALA A 649 2.28 4.13 -15.45
C ALA A 649 0.92 4.78 -15.80
N SER A 650 0.91 5.52 -16.92
CA SER A 650 -0.30 6.04 -17.56
C SER A 650 -0.40 5.52 -19.00
N PRO A 651 -1.55 4.95 -19.40
CA PRO A 651 -1.95 4.94 -20.79
C PRO A 651 -3.37 5.51 -20.99
N GLY A 652 -3.53 6.51 -21.88
CA GLY A 652 -4.85 7.01 -22.30
C GLY A 652 -5.13 8.48 -21.93
N ALA A 653 -4.66 9.39 -22.77
CA ALA A 653 -4.83 10.85 -22.81
C ALA A 653 -5.97 11.53 -21.99
N ALA A 654 -5.56 12.57 -21.23
CA ALA A 654 -6.35 13.64 -20.59
C ALA A 654 -7.33 13.21 -19.47
N SER A 655 -7.24 13.71 -18.22
CA SER A 655 -6.65 14.96 -17.72
C SER A 655 -5.99 14.73 -16.35
N SER A 656 -4.66 14.86 -16.26
CA SER A 656 -3.88 14.65 -15.04
C SER A 656 -3.79 15.91 -14.14
N SER A 657 -3.86 15.69 -12.82
CA SER A 657 -3.50 16.65 -11.77
C SER A 657 -2.18 16.29 -11.06
N ALA A 658 -1.34 15.45 -11.69
CA ALA A 658 -0.03 15.09 -11.19
C ALA A 658 1.03 15.37 -12.26
N LEU A 659 2.18 15.90 -11.83
CA LEU A 659 3.30 16.15 -12.74
C LEU A 659 3.92 14.83 -13.21
N SER A 660 4.33 14.76 -14.47
CA SER A 660 4.99 13.59 -15.07
C SER A 660 6.10 14.01 -16.04
N SER A 661 7.21 13.27 -16.05
CA SER A 661 8.29 13.49 -17.04
C SER A 661 7.89 13.21 -18.49
N THR A 662 6.73 12.57 -18.72
CA THR A 662 6.20 12.22 -20.05
C THR A 662 4.91 12.97 -20.39
N PHE A 663 4.59 14.06 -19.67
CA PHE A 663 3.28 14.74 -19.75
C PHE A 663 2.95 15.26 -21.17
N TYR A 664 3.95 15.72 -21.91
CA TYR A 664 3.79 16.25 -23.27
C TYR A 664 4.08 15.25 -24.38
N ASP A 665 4.50 14.01 -24.08
CA ASP A 665 4.95 13.03 -25.09
C ASP A 665 3.88 12.72 -26.14
N ALA A 666 2.60 12.74 -25.76
CA ALA A 666 1.47 12.54 -26.67
C ALA A 666 0.86 13.85 -27.19
N SER A 667 0.85 14.91 -26.38
CA SER A 667 0.10 16.15 -26.65
C SER A 667 0.93 17.26 -27.30
N CYS A 668 2.24 17.26 -27.07
CA CYS A 668 3.23 18.10 -27.75
C CYS A 668 4.61 17.40 -27.78
N PRO A 669 4.78 16.30 -28.54
CA PRO A 669 6.02 15.49 -28.55
C PRO A 669 7.30 16.28 -28.88
N ARG A 670 7.17 17.42 -29.56
CA ARG A 670 8.31 18.29 -29.93
C ARG A 670 8.63 19.37 -28.91
N ALA A 671 7.95 19.41 -27.75
CA ALA A 671 8.10 20.47 -26.76
C ALA A 671 9.56 20.64 -26.32
N TYR A 672 10.23 19.55 -25.95
CA TYR A 672 11.63 19.56 -25.53
C TYR A 672 12.56 20.14 -26.60
N ASP A 673 12.47 19.65 -27.85
CA ASP A 673 13.30 20.11 -28.97
C ASP A 673 13.06 21.59 -29.33
N ILE A 674 11.81 22.05 -29.22
CA ILE A 674 11.44 23.45 -29.47
C ILE A 674 12.08 24.35 -28.41
N VAL A 675 11.95 24.01 -27.13
CA VAL A 675 12.58 24.74 -26.02
C VAL A 675 14.10 24.73 -26.19
N ARG A 676 14.69 23.56 -26.48
CA ARG A 676 16.14 23.38 -26.65
C ARG A 676 16.72 24.28 -27.71
N ARG A 677 16.15 24.24 -28.92
CA ARG A 677 16.63 25.02 -30.06
C ARG A 677 16.55 26.52 -29.79
N VAL A 678 15.45 27.03 -29.24
CA VAL A 678 15.32 28.48 -28.95
C VAL A 678 16.32 28.93 -27.89
N ILE A 679 16.65 28.09 -26.89
CA ILE A 679 17.69 28.40 -25.91
C ILE A 679 19.10 28.33 -26.53
N GLN A 680 19.36 27.37 -27.42
CA GLN A 680 20.61 27.30 -28.18
C GLN A 680 20.82 28.56 -29.03
N ASP A 681 19.82 28.96 -29.81
CA ASP A 681 19.85 30.16 -30.66
C ASP A 681 20.06 31.44 -29.83
N ALA A 682 19.34 31.55 -28.70
CA ALA A 682 19.48 32.69 -27.79
C ALA A 682 20.86 32.74 -27.09
N ARG A 683 21.43 31.58 -26.73
CA ARG A 683 22.77 31.49 -26.11
C ARG A 683 23.89 31.96 -27.06
N VAL A 684 23.75 31.72 -28.36
CA VAL A 684 24.72 32.22 -29.37
C VAL A 684 24.74 33.75 -29.38
N SER A 685 23.59 34.39 -29.17
CA SER A 685 23.48 35.85 -29.13
C SER A 685 23.88 36.46 -27.78
N ASP A 686 23.56 35.79 -26.67
CA ASP A 686 23.97 36.19 -25.32
C ASP A 686 24.29 34.95 -24.45
N PRO A 687 25.57 34.69 -24.12
CA PRO A 687 25.96 33.52 -23.33
C PRO A 687 25.43 33.53 -21.89
N ARG A 688 24.84 34.63 -21.42
CA ARG A 688 24.21 34.73 -20.09
C ARG A 688 22.81 34.11 -20.04
N ILE A 689 22.19 33.80 -21.19
CA ILE A 689 20.81 33.30 -21.25
C ILE A 689 20.61 32.00 -20.43
N PRO A 690 21.48 30.97 -20.51
CA PRO A 690 21.35 29.77 -19.68
C PRO A 690 21.24 30.05 -18.17
N ALA A 691 22.17 30.79 -17.59
CA ALA A 691 22.13 31.16 -16.17
C ALA A 691 20.91 32.04 -15.83
N SER A 692 20.46 32.88 -16.78
CA SER A 692 19.28 33.72 -16.61
C SER A 692 17.98 32.92 -16.51
N LEU A 693 17.83 31.86 -17.32
CA LEU A 693 16.64 31.01 -17.33
C LEU A 693 16.53 30.16 -16.05
N ILE A 694 17.65 29.68 -15.52
CA ILE A 694 17.70 29.00 -14.21
C ILE A 694 17.32 29.97 -13.09
N ARG A 695 17.84 31.21 -13.14
CA ARG A 695 17.43 32.26 -12.20
C ARG A 695 15.93 32.52 -12.24
N LEU A 696 15.30 32.57 -13.42
CA LEU A 696 13.84 32.70 -13.53
C LEU A 696 13.11 31.53 -12.87
N HIS A 697 13.54 30.27 -13.10
CA HIS A 697 12.89 29.12 -12.49
C HIS A 697 13.04 29.10 -10.96
N PHE A 698 14.23 29.41 -10.43
CA PHE A 698 14.45 29.53 -8.98
C PHE A 698 13.57 30.63 -8.37
N HIS A 699 13.56 31.82 -8.97
CA HIS A 699 12.84 32.99 -8.46
C HIS A 699 11.31 32.89 -8.57
N ASP A 700 10.80 31.98 -9.39
CA ASP A 700 9.39 31.59 -9.47
C ASP A 700 9.04 30.64 -8.32
N CYS A 701 9.77 29.52 -8.21
CA CYS A 701 9.56 28.49 -7.19
C CYS A 701 9.72 28.97 -5.74
N PHE A 702 10.71 29.82 -5.44
CA PHE A 702 11.02 30.30 -4.08
C PHE A 702 10.11 31.46 -3.60
N VAL A 703 8.86 31.50 -4.07
CA VAL A 703 7.87 32.55 -3.73
C VAL A 703 6.54 31.96 -3.24
N GLN A 704 5.73 31.40 -4.14
CA GLN A 704 4.44 30.76 -3.79
C GLN A 704 4.28 29.35 -4.38
N GLY A 705 5.21 28.94 -5.24
CA GLY A 705 5.20 27.67 -5.95
C GLY A 705 5.81 27.83 -7.34
N CYS A 706 6.17 26.73 -7.98
CA CYS A 706 6.60 26.73 -9.38
C CYS A 706 5.37 26.82 -10.29
N ASP A 707 4.83 28.01 -10.48
CA ASP A 707 3.54 28.23 -11.15
C ASP A 707 3.57 29.32 -12.24
N GLY A 708 4.74 29.90 -12.52
CA GLY A 708 4.91 30.93 -13.53
C GLY A 708 4.34 32.30 -13.14
N SER A 709 4.03 32.58 -11.86
CA SER A 709 3.57 33.89 -11.39
C SER A 709 4.56 35.01 -11.72
N LEU A 710 5.87 34.73 -11.63
CA LEU A 710 6.96 35.66 -11.92
C LEU A 710 6.90 36.23 -13.35
N LEU A 711 6.23 35.54 -14.28
CA LEU A 711 6.14 35.94 -15.67
C LEU A 711 5.07 37.03 -15.93
N LEU A 712 4.16 37.29 -15.01
CA LEU A 712 3.07 38.27 -15.17
C LEU A 712 3.57 39.73 -15.18
N ASP A 713 2.90 40.60 -15.95
CA ASP A 713 3.12 42.05 -15.99
C ASP A 713 2.02 42.84 -15.25
N ASP A 714 2.32 44.09 -14.89
CA ASP A 714 1.42 45.08 -14.24
C ASP A 714 0.28 45.59 -15.16
N ASP A 715 -0.03 44.86 -16.23
CA ASP A 715 -0.98 45.27 -17.28
C ASP A 715 -2.45 45.28 -16.81
N LEU A 716 -2.73 44.75 -15.61
CA LEU A 716 -4.06 44.71 -14.98
C LEU A 716 -4.01 45.39 -13.60
N PRO A 717 -4.95 46.29 -13.25
CA PRO A 717 -4.95 47.00 -11.96
C PRO A 717 -5.01 46.12 -10.69
N ALA A 718 -5.31 44.83 -10.84
CA ALA A 718 -5.37 43.86 -9.75
C ALA A 718 -4.10 43.01 -9.60
N ILE A 719 -3.11 43.15 -10.49
CA ILE A 719 -1.84 42.42 -10.48
C ILE A 719 -0.72 43.38 -10.07
N GLN A 720 0.17 42.93 -9.18
CA GLN A 720 1.43 43.59 -8.88
C GLN A 720 2.55 42.60 -9.17
N SER A 721 3.34 42.88 -10.19
CA SER A 721 4.32 41.99 -10.77
C SER A 721 5.51 41.79 -9.85
N GLU A 722 5.79 40.53 -9.56
CA GLU A 722 6.98 40.11 -8.83
C GLU A 722 8.28 40.56 -9.51
N LYS A 723 8.27 40.85 -10.82
CA LYS A 723 9.43 41.40 -11.55
C LYS A 723 9.92 42.73 -10.98
N ASN A 724 9.03 43.51 -10.38
CA ASN A 724 9.29 44.87 -9.95
C ASN A 724 9.74 44.98 -8.47
N VAL A 725 9.82 43.86 -7.74
CA VAL A 725 10.39 43.81 -6.39
C VAL A 725 11.93 43.90 -6.42
N PRO A 726 12.61 44.37 -5.35
CA PRO A 726 14.06 44.62 -5.37
C PRO A 726 14.94 43.43 -5.78
N GLY A 727 14.57 42.18 -5.46
CA GLY A 727 15.34 40.98 -5.83
C GLY A 727 15.28 40.61 -7.33
N ASN A 728 14.27 41.10 -8.03
CA ASN A 728 13.99 40.81 -9.44
C ASN A 728 14.26 42.01 -10.35
N LYS A 729 13.94 43.22 -9.90
CA LYS A 729 13.99 44.46 -10.68
C LYS A 729 15.40 44.71 -11.21
N ASN A 730 15.52 44.83 -12.54
CA ASN A 730 16.80 44.98 -13.27
C ASN A 730 17.83 43.85 -13.02
N SER A 731 17.39 42.69 -12.49
CA SER A 731 18.24 41.56 -12.13
C SER A 731 17.81 40.29 -12.88
N ALA A 732 16.54 39.88 -12.71
CA ALA A 732 15.91 38.81 -13.46
C ALA A 732 15.79 39.17 -14.95
N ARG A 733 16.12 38.22 -15.83
CA ARG A 733 16.16 38.43 -17.30
C ARG A 733 15.96 37.09 -18.02
N GLY A 734 15.91 37.11 -19.35
CA GLY A 734 15.53 35.94 -20.16
C GLY A 734 14.05 35.91 -20.54
N PHE A 735 13.28 36.90 -20.06
CA PHE A 735 11.86 37.08 -20.37
C PHE A 735 11.53 36.97 -21.88
N PRO A 736 12.21 37.66 -22.82
CA PRO A 736 11.91 37.53 -24.26
C PRO A 736 12.20 36.13 -24.83
N VAL A 737 13.10 35.37 -24.21
CA VAL A 737 13.40 33.98 -24.62
C VAL A 737 12.26 33.06 -24.21
N VAL A 738 11.71 33.23 -23.00
CA VAL A 738 10.48 32.52 -22.56
C VAL A 738 9.31 32.85 -23.50
N ASP A 739 9.15 34.12 -23.89
CA ASP A 739 8.09 34.53 -24.82
C ASP A 739 8.31 33.94 -26.24
N SER A 740 9.55 33.84 -26.69
CA SER A 740 9.92 33.20 -27.97
C SER A 740 9.70 31.69 -27.96
N ILE A 741 10.04 31.01 -26.86
CA ILE A 741 9.74 29.59 -26.62
C ILE A 741 8.22 29.39 -26.65
N LYS A 742 7.47 30.21 -25.91
CA LYS A 742 6.01 30.13 -25.86
C LYS A 742 5.37 30.35 -27.23
N ALA A 743 5.81 31.34 -28.00
CA ALA A 743 5.32 31.56 -29.36
C ALA A 743 5.63 30.36 -30.29
N ALA A 744 6.82 29.76 -30.18
CA ALA A 744 7.18 28.58 -30.96
C ALA A 744 6.35 27.33 -30.57
N LEU A 745 6.03 27.18 -29.27
CA LEU A 745 5.17 26.10 -28.76
C LEU A 745 3.71 26.32 -29.14
N GLU A 746 3.16 27.55 -29.02
CA GLU A 746 1.80 27.85 -29.45
C GLU A 746 1.59 27.65 -30.96
N ASN A 747 2.63 27.85 -31.78
CA ASN A 747 2.58 27.53 -33.21
C ASN A 747 2.64 26.01 -33.50
N ALA A 748 3.20 25.20 -32.61
CA ALA A 748 3.37 23.75 -32.79
C ALA A 748 2.26 22.91 -32.11
N CYS A 749 1.78 23.36 -30.96
CA CYS A 749 0.79 22.71 -30.11
C CYS A 749 -0.01 23.78 -29.32
N PRO A 750 -0.94 24.51 -29.98
CA PRO A 750 -1.65 25.65 -29.40
C PRO A 750 -2.36 25.33 -28.09
N GLY A 751 -2.12 26.12 -27.04
CA GLY A 751 -2.76 25.99 -25.73
C GLY A 751 -2.40 24.74 -24.92
N ILE A 752 -1.34 24.00 -25.29
CA ILE A 752 -0.97 22.74 -24.63
C ILE A 752 0.06 22.93 -23.51
N VAL A 753 1.12 23.71 -23.72
CA VAL A 753 2.25 23.82 -22.77
C VAL A 753 2.14 25.08 -21.91
N SER A 754 2.16 24.95 -20.59
CA SER A 754 2.14 26.10 -19.66
C SER A 754 3.46 26.87 -19.63
N CYS A 755 3.44 28.12 -19.17
CA CYS A 755 4.65 28.90 -19.01
C CYS A 755 5.48 28.46 -17.79
N ALA A 756 4.84 27.93 -16.75
CA ALA A 756 5.51 27.27 -15.63
C ALA A 756 6.39 26.08 -16.08
N ASP A 757 5.87 25.21 -16.97
CA ASP A 757 6.67 24.11 -17.54
C ASP A 757 7.77 24.58 -18.50
N ILE A 758 7.57 25.73 -19.19
CA ILE A 758 8.64 26.35 -19.99
C ILE A 758 9.82 26.74 -19.09
N LEU A 759 9.59 27.30 -17.90
CA LEU A 759 10.68 27.64 -16.96
C LEU A 759 11.43 26.38 -16.49
N ALA A 760 10.69 25.31 -16.14
CA ALA A 760 11.28 24.07 -15.67
C ALA A 760 12.11 23.35 -16.75
N LEU A 761 11.61 23.26 -17.99
CA LEU A 761 12.37 22.74 -19.14
C LEU A 761 13.57 23.62 -19.47
N ALA A 762 13.40 24.94 -19.44
CA ALA A 762 14.46 25.88 -19.74
C ALA A 762 15.63 25.78 -18.75
N ALA A 763 15.37 25.47 -17.48
CA ALA A 763 16.41 25.27 -16.48
C ALA A 763 17.29 24.02 -16.76
N GLU A 764 16.69 22.85 -17.03
CA GLU A 764 17.46 21.61 -17.34
C GLU A 764 18.31 21.77 -18.60
N ILE A 765 17.69 22.23 -19.67
CA ILE A 765 18.35 22.48 -20.95
C ILE A 765 19.50 23.48 -20.79
N SER A 766 19.32 24.52 -19.96
CA SER A 766 20.37 25.52 -19.73
C SER A 766 21.60 24.94 -19.02
N VAL A 767 21.41 24.02 -18.08
CA VAL A 767 22.50 23.32 -17.39
C VAL A 767 23.20 22.33 -18.34
N GLU A 768 22.44 21.52 -19.08
CA GLU A 768 23.00 20.58 -20.05
C GLU A 768 23.84 21.30 -21.12
N LEU A 769 23.32 22.40 -21.67
CA LEU A 769 24.05 23.18 -22.68
C LEU A 769 25.34 23.81 -22.11
N ALA A 770 25.37 24.11 -20.80
CA ALA A 770 26.58 24.55 -20.11
C ALA A 770 27.55 23.39 -19.75
N GLY A 771 27.20 22.13 -20.06
CA GLY A 771 28.04 20.95 -19.79
C GLY A 771 27.73 20.23 -18.46
N GLY A 772 26.64 20.61 -17.80
CA GLY A 772 26.25 20.08 -16.50
C GLY A 772 25.38 18.82 -16.55
N PRO A 773 24.85 18.37 -15.40
CA PRO A 773 23.98 17.20 -15.33
C PRO A 773 22.66 17.42 -16.05
N ARG A 774 22.07 16.30 -16.50
CA ARG A 774 20.68 16.22 -16.95
C ARG A 774 19.83 15.61 -15.86
N TRP A 775 18.55 15.98 -15.82
CA TRP A 775 17.57 15.37 -14.93
C TRP A 775 16.20 15.27 -15.60
N ARG A 776 15.32 14.41 -15.08
CA ARG A 776 13.95 14.34 -15.57
C ARG A 776 13.14 15.49 -14.96
N VAL A 777 12.82 16.49 -15.79
CA VAL A 777 11.85 17.52 -15.43
C VAL A 777 10.47 16.86 -15.36
N LEU A 778 9.80 16.91 -14.21
CA LEU A 778 8.38 16.56 -14.12
C LEU A 778 7.56 17.72 -14.70
N LEU A 779 6.58 17.45 -15.55
CA LEU A 779 5.84 18.43 -16.36
C LEU A 779 4.33 18.28 -16.15
N GLY A 780 3.55 19.30 -16.47
CA GLY A 780 2.10 19.35 -16.25
C GLY A 780 1.65 20.47 -15.31
N ARG A 781 2.49 21.47 -15.06
CA ARG A 781 2.15 22.63 -14.23
C ARG A 781 1.07 23.45 -14.93
N ARG A 782 0.22 24.09 -14.14
CA ARG A 782 -0.67 25.17 -14.58
C ARG A 782 -0.02 26.52 -14.29
N ASP A 783 -0.42 27.50 -15.07
CA ASP A 783 -0.03 28.89 -14.90
C ASP A 783 -0.87 29.57 -13.80
N ALA A 784 -0.21 30.31 -12.91
CA ALA A 784 -0.87 31.14 -11.91
C ALA A 784 -1.66 32.29 -12.53
N THR A 785 -2.78 32.62 -11.87
CA THR A 785 -3.62 33.79 -12.17
C THR A 785 -3.43 34.93 -11.15
N THR A 786 -2.46 34.78 -10.25
CA THR A 786 -2.11 35.73 -9.19
C THR A 786 -0.58 35.84 -9.03
N THR A 787 -0.14 36.78 -8.19
CA THR A 787 1.27 37.12 -7.92
C THR A 787 1.48 37.33 -6.43
N ASN A 788 2.62 36.91 -5.86
CA ASN A 788 2.95 37.11 -4.45
C ASN A 788 4.20 38.00 -4.26
N VAL A 789 3.94 39.31 -4.25
CA VAL A 789 4.95 40.36 -4.03
C VAL A 789 5.66 40.23 -2.67
N GLU A 790 4.97 39.81 -1.61
CA GLU A 790 5.60 39.70 -0.28
C GLU A 790 6.53 38.48 -0.20
N GLY A 791 6.15 37.34 -0.77
CA GLY A 791 7.04 36.19 -0.95
C GLY A 791 8.28 36.56 -1.78
N ALA A 792 8.09 37.29 -2.88
CA ALA A 792 9.19 37.73 -3.75
C ALA A 792 10.13 38.76 -3.09
N LYS A 793 9.73 39.47 -2.03
CA LYS A 793 10.64 40.28 -1.19
C LYS A 793 11.52 39.43 -0.27
N ASN A 794 11.12 38.19 0.04
CA ASN A 794 11.80 37.29 0.98
C ASN A 794 12.83 36.36 0.33
N LEU A 795 13.04 36.44 -0.99
CA LEU A 795 14.06 35.69 -1.72
C LEU A 795 15.47 35.77 -1.06
N PRO A 796 16.34 34.75 -1.21
CA PRO A 796 17.71 34.79 -0.69
C PRO A 796 18.50 36.02 -1.17
N SER A 797 19.14 36.72 -0.23
CA SER A 797 19.97 37.90 -0.51
C SER A 797 21.44 37.49 -0.71
N PRO A 798 22.20 38.14 -1.60
CA PRO A 798 23.65 37.92 -1.76
C PRO A 798 24.45 38.19 -0.47
N PHE A 799 23.84 38.85 0.52
CA PHE A 799 24.42 39.20 1.83
C PHE A 799 23.79 38.41 3.01
N ASP A 800 22.87 37.47 2.77
CA ASP A 800 22.24 36.73 3.87
C ASP A 800 23.28 35.83 4.60
N PRO A 801 23.31 35.83 5.94
CA PRO A 801 24.17 34.93 6.72
C PRO A 801 23.66 33.49 6.66
N LEU A 802 24.54 32.51 6.88
CA LEU A 802 24.24 31.08 6.73
C LEU A 802 22.95 30.64 7.45
N HIS A 803 22.71 31.06 8.69
CA HIS A 803 21.50 30.65 9.43
C HIS A 803 20.20 31.06 8.72
N LYS A 804 20.20 32.22 8.05
CA LYS A 804 19.05 32.79 7.34
C LYS A 804 18.88 32.17 5.95
N LEU A 805 19.98 31.73 5.33
CA LEU A 805 19.93 30.88 4.14
C LEU A 805 19.32 29.51 4.49
N GLN A 806 19.77 28.88 5.57
CA GLN A 806 19.23 27.62 6.07
C GLN A 806 17.74 27.73 6.44
N GLU A 807 17.33 28.80 7.13
CA GLU A 807 15.93 29.10 7.42
C GLU A 807 15.09 29.21 6.15
N LYS A 808 15.51 30.03 5.17
CA LYS A 808 14.80 30.21 3.91
C LYS A 808 14.64 28.92 3.11
N PHE A 809 15.64 28.05 3.10
CA PHE A 809 15.57 26.76 2.39
C PHE A 809 14.69 25.75 3.14
N ARG A 810 14.78 25.69 4.48
CA ARG A 810 13.94 24.80 5.30
C ARG A 810 12.46 25.15 5.22
N ASN A 811 12.11 26.43 5.04
CA ASN A 811 10.72 26.86 4.79
C ASN A 811 10.12 26.26 3.50
N PHE A 812 10.95 25.79 2.57
CA PHE A 812 10.54 25.06 1.36
C PHE A 812 10.88 23.55 1.42
N ASN A 813 11.11 23.00 2.63
CA ASN A 813 11.52 21.61 2.87
C ASN A 813 12.83 21.20 2.17
N LEU A 814 13.76 22.15 1.98
CA LEU A 814 15.10 21.90 1.43
C LEU A 814 16.14 21.90 2.55
N ASP A 815 17.06 20.93 2.51
CA ASP A 815 18.07 20.71 3.55
C ASP A 815 19.40 21.43 3.28
N ASP A 816 20.40 21.23 4.16
CA ASP A 816 21.72 21.85 4.03
C ASP A 816 22.49 21.34 2.79
N ALA A 817 22.20 20.14 2.28
CA ALA A 817 22.77 19.62 1.04
C ALA A 817 22.07 20.22 -0.19
N ASP A 818 20.75 20.42 -0.14
CA ASP A 818 20.00 21.14 -1.17
C ASP A 818 20.44 22.61 -1.29
N LEU A 819 20.70 23.26 -0.15
CA LEU A 819 21.27 24.61 -0.10
C LEU A 819 22.63 24.68 -0.83
N VAL A 820 23.57 23.81 -0.45
CA VAL A 820 24.92 23.79 -1.04
C VAL A 820 24.90 23.37 -2.50
N ALA A 821 24.01 22.44 -2.88
CA ALA A 821 23.84 22.01 -4.26
C ALA A 821 23.26 23.12 -5.13
N LEU A 822 22.11 23.71 -4.76
CA LEU A 822 21.45 24.74 -5.57
C LEU A 822 22.28 26.02 -5.70
N GLN A 823 23.06 26.41 -4.69
CA GLN A 823 24.03 27.51 -4.84
C GLN A 823 25.14 27.19 -5.86
N GLY A 824 25.41 25.92 -6.14
CA GLY A 824 26.30 25.50 -7.23
C GLY A 824 25.86 25.98 -8.63
N ALA A 825 24.61 26.44 -8.80
CA ALA A 825 24.19 27.15 -10.01
C ALA A 825 25.02 28.43 -10.28
N HIS A 826 25.69 29.00 -9.27
CA HIS A 826 26.62 30.12 -9.41
C HIS A 826 27.96 29.73 -10.07
N THR A 827 28.18 28.47 -10.46
CA THR A 827 29.35 28.06 -11.27
C THR A 827 29.43 28.72 -12.65
N PHE A 828 28.37 29.41 -13.09
CA PHE A 828 28.34 30.11 -14.36
C PHE A 828 27.38 31.30 -14.34
N GLY A 829 27.56 32.23 -15.29
CA GLY A 829 26.80 33.48 -15.33
C GLY A 829 27.49 34.62 -14.59
N LYS A 830 26.75 35.71 -14.37
CA LYS A 830 27.32 37.00 -13.96
C LYS A 830 26.49 37.73 -12.90
N VAL A 831 27.18 38.47 -12.05
CA VAL A 831 26.64 39.32 -10.98
C VAL A 831 27.00 40.79 -11.23
N GLN A 832 26.20 41.73 -10.74
CA GLN A 832 26.57 43.15 -10.76
C GLN A 832 27.60 43.45 -9.66
N CYS A 833 28.62 44.25 -9.96
CA CYS A 833 29.72 44.59 -9.05
C CYS A 833 29.27 44.94 -7.63
N GLN A 834 28.20 45.74 -7.49
CA GLN A 834 27.62 46.19 -6.22
C GLN A 834 27.12 45.08 -5.27
N PHE A 835 27.02 43.83 -5.74
CA PHE A 835 26.66 42.67 -4.91
C PHE A 835 27.85 41.72 -4.64
N THR A 836 29.02 42.00 -5.23
CA THR A 836 30.25 41.25 -4.95
C THR A 836 30.88 41.71 -3.63
N ARG A 837 31.66 40.84 -2.99
CA ARG A 837 32.36 41.14 -1.72
C ARG A 837 33.37 42.30 -1.83
N GLU A 838 33.92 42.54 -3.02
CA GLU A 838 34.97 43.54 -3.25
C GLU A 838 34.48 44.75 -4.07
N ASN A 839 33.22 44.77 -4.49
CA ASN A 839 32.60 45.81 -5.35
C ASN A 839 33.31 46.04 -6.71
N CYS A 840 34.00 45.02 -7.23
CA CYS A 840 34.94 45.09 -8.35
C CYS A 840 36.11 46.08 -8.14
N THR A 841 37.16 45.98 -8.97
CA THR A 841 38.28 46.94 -8.95
C THR A 841 37.80 48.37 -9.20
N ALA A 842 38.28 49.31 -8.38
CA ALA A 842 37.91 50.73 -8.44
C ALA A 842 38.08 51.34 -9.84
N GLY A 843 36.98 51.81 -10.43
CA GLY A 843 36.94 52.43 -11.76
C GLY A 843 35.88 51.88 -12.72
N GLN A 844 35.23 50.76 -12.39
CA GLN A 844 34.11 50.22 -13.17
C GLN A 844 32.83 51.08 -13.00
N PRO A 845 32.01 51.28 -14.05
CA PRO A 845 30.75 52.02 -13.95
C PRO A 845 29.68 51.28 -13.16
N GLN A 846 28.76 52.01 -12.54
CA GLN A 846 27.65 51.44 -11.77
C GLN A 846 26.78 50.53 -12.64
N GLY A 847 26.67 49.25 -12.27
CA GLY A 847 25.99 48.22 -13.07
C GLY A 847 26.90 47.33 -13.92
N ALA A 848 28.23 47.51 -13.86
CA ALA A 848 29.20 46.57 -14.42
C ALA A 848 28.99 45.13 -13.92
N LEU A 849 29.38 44.14 -14.73
CA LEU A 849 29.12 42.72 -14.51
C LEU A 849 30.41 41.90 -14.39
N GLU A 850 30.55 41.18 -13.29
CA GLU A 850 31.63 40.20 -13.05
C GLU A 850 31.09 38.76 -13.16
N ASN A 851 31.96 37.79 -13.49
CA ASN A 851 31.57 36.38 -13.56
C ASN A 851 31.48 35.79 -12.15
N LEU A 852 30.46 34.96 -11.88
CA LEU A 852 30.32 34.30 -10.58
C LEU A 852 31.41 33.23 -10.36
N ASP A 853 31.77 32.50 -11.41
CA ASP A 853 33.00 31.71 -11.48
C ASP A 853 34.06 32.44 -12.31
N GLN A 854 35.22 32.70 -11.71
CA GLN A 854 36.35 33.38 -12.38
C GLN A 854 37.24 32.41 -13.17
N VAL A 855 37.12 31.09 -12.97
CA VAL A 855 37.93 30.04 -13.60
C VAL A 855 37.25 29.53 -14.87
N THR A 856 35.97 29.17 -14.79
CA THR A 856 35.20 28.53 -15.89
C THR A 856 33.84 29.20 -16.13
N PRO A 857 33.79 30.53 -16.41
CA PRO A 857 32.59 31.38 -16.33
C PRO A 857 31.37 31.00 -17.20
N ASN A 858 31.53 30.06 -18.13
CA ASN A 858 30.50 29.61 -19.08
C ASN A 858 30.26 28.08 -19.04
N LEU A 859 30.89 27.35 -18.10
CA LEU A 859 30.74 25.91 -17.92
C LEU A 859 30.02 25.60 -16.61
N PHE A 860 29.22 24.56 -16.62
CA PHE A 860 28.65 24.00 -15.40
C PHE A 860 29.59 22.92 -14.87
N ASP A 861 30.44 23.26 -13.91
CA ASP A 861 31.42 22.34 -13.33
C ASP A 861 31.58 22.58 -11.81
N ASN A 862 32.60 22.00 -11.17
CA ASN A 862 32.81 22.14 -9.74
C ASN A 862 33.85 23.21 -9.33
N LYS A 863 34.35 24.04 -10.25
CA LYS A 863 35.35 25.10 -9.94
C LYS A 863 34.79 26.16 -9.01
N TYR A 864 33.47 26.36 -9.02
CA TYR A 864 32.74 27.15 -8.03
C TYR A 864 33.16 26.81 -6.59
N TYR A 865 33.09 25.52 -6.22
CA TYR A 865 33.46 25.09 -4.87
C TYR A 865 34.97 25.22 -4.62
N GLY A 866 35.80 25.11 -5.64
CA GLY A 866 37.23 25.46 -5.57
C GLY A 866 37.45 26.93 -5.22
N ASN A 867 36.72 27.85 -5.86
CA ASN A 867 36.74 29.28 -5.54
C ASN A 867 36.30 29.52 -4.07
N LEU A 868 35.29 28.79 -3.56
CA LEU A 868 34.89 28.86 -2.15
C LEU A 868 36.01 28.40 -1.21
N LEU A 869 36.67 27.27 -1.50
CA LEU A 869 37.79 26.74 -0.70
C LEU A 869 38.99 27.68 -0.65
N GLU A 870 39.25 28.41 -1.74
CA GLU A 870 40.32 29.41 -1.84
C GLU A 870 39.93 30.79 -1.26
N GLY A 871 38.71 30.95 -0.72
CA GLY A 871 38.22 32.22 -0.19
C GLY A 871 37.82 33.26 -1.24
N ARG A 872 37.80 32.86 -2.53
CA ARG A 872 37.57 33.67 -3.73
C ARG A 872 36.11 33.68 -4.22
N ALA A 873 35.14 33.22 -3.42
CA ALA A 873 33.73 33.28 -3.79
C ALA A 873 33.28 34.74 -3.96
N GLN A 874 32.57 35.06 -5.04
CA GLN A 874 32.18 36.44 -5.38
C GLN A 874 31.14 37.03 -4.42
N LEU A 875 30.19 36.21 -3.98
CA LEU A 875 29.10 36.60 -3.09
C LEU A 875 29.43 36.28 -1.62
N GLN A 876 28.89 37.07 -0.70
CA GLN A 876 29.02 36.80 0.73
C GLN A 876 28.20 35.58 1.15
N SER A 877 26.96 35.47 0.66
CA SER A 877 26.05 34.32 0.86
C SER A 877 26.66 32.97 0.45
N ASP A 878 27.55 32.97 -0.52
CA ASP A 878 28.27 31.78 -0.99
C ASP A 878 29.44 31.45 -0.08
N GLN A 879 30.28 32.44 0.25
CA GLN A 879 31.46 32.21 1.09
C GLN A 879 31.10 31.71 2.50
N VAL A 880 29.95 32.15 3.06
CA VAL A 880 29.49 31.72 4.39
C VAL A 880 29.10 30.24 4.45
N MET A 881 28.88 29.55 3.32
CA MET A 881 28.72 28.08 3.29
C MET A 881 30.00 27.32 3.65
N LEU A 882 31.14 28.01 3.71
CA LEU A 882 32.41 27.47 4.19
C LEU A 882 32.90 28.20 5.45
N SER A 883 32.79 29.54 5.47
CA SER A 883 33.48 30.38 6.46
C SER A 883 32.66 30.74 7.71
N ALA A 884 31.37 30.45 7.77
CA ALA A 884 30.58 30.73 8.97
C ALA A 884 30.88 29.69 10.07
N PRO A 885 30.84 30.04 11.37
CA PRO A 885 31.11 29.09 12.46
C PRO A 885 30.21 27.83 12.43
N ALA A 886 28.95 27.98 12.03
CA ALA A 886 28.02 26.85 11.89
C ALA A 886 28.30 25.96 10.65
N ALA A 887 29.03 26.47 9.64
CA ALA A 887 29.31 25.74 8.40
C ALA A 887 30.14 24.48 8.65
N ALA A 888 31.08 24.54 9.61
CA ALA A 888 32.02 23.46 9.92
C ALA A 888 31.38 22.08 10.14
N VAL A 889 30.14 22.04 10.65
CA VAL A 889 29.38 20.80 10.91
C VAL A 889 28.12 20.65 10.03
N THR A 890 27.86 21.59 9.12
CA THR A 890 26.68 21.60 8.25
C THR A 890 27.10 21.61 6.77
N THR A 891 27.41 22.79 6.23
CA THR A 891 27.61 23.02 4.80
C THR A 891 29.06 22.85 4.32
N ALA A 892 30.06 23.11 5.15
CA ALA A 892 31.47 23.00 4.79
C ALA A 892 31.91 21.58 4.34
N PRO A 893 31.49 20.48 5.02
CA PRO A 893 31.82 19.11 4.55
C PRO A 893 31.26 18.81 3.15
N ILE A 894 30.13 19.41 2.80
CA ILE A 894 29.45 19.24 1.51
C ILE A 894 30.20 20.03 0.43
N VAL A 895 30.61 21.27 0.72
CA VAL A 895 31.49 22.09 -0.14
C VAL A 895 32.80 21.35 -0.46
N HIS A 896 33.46 20.77 0.55
CA HIS A 896 34.68 19.97 0.34
C HIS A 896 34.42 18.74 -0.56
N ARG A 897 33.30 18.04 -0.36
CA ARG A 897 32.92 16.88 -1.20
C ARG A 897 32.70 17.28 -2.66
N PHE A 898 31.96 18.35 -2.91
CA PHE A 898 31.65 18.81 -4.27
C PHE A 898 32.89 19.38 -5.00
N ALA A 899 33.78 20.09 -4.29
CA ALA A 899 35.09 20.48 -4.82
C ALA A 899 35.96 19.28 -5.19
N GLY A 900 35.94 18.21 -4.38
CA GLY A 900 36.70 16.98 -4.63
C GLY A 900 36.10 16.06 -5.70
N ASN A 901 34.79 16.10 -5.92
CA ASN A 901 34.08 15.19 -6.82
C ASN A 901 32.94 15.89 -7.59
N GLN A 902 33.20 16.21 -8.86
CA GLN A 902 32.22 16.81 -9.77
C GLN A 902 30.98 15.91 -9.99
N GLN A 903 31.12 14.58 -9.98
CA GLN A 903 29.99 13.68 -10.18
C GLN A 903 29.06 13.64 -8.96
N ASP A 904 29.60 13.82 -7.75
CA ASP A 904 28.76 14.03 -6.56
C ASP A 904 28.01 15.36 -6.68
N PHE A 905 28.69 16.47 -7.01
CA PHE A 905 28.02 17.76 -7.23
C PHE A 905 26.88 17.63 -8.25
N PHE A 906 27.15 17.05 -9.42
CA PHE A 906 26.19 16.86 -10.50
C PHE A 906 24.98 16.04 -10.06
N ARG A 907 25.18 14.96 -9.30
CA ARG A 907 24.10 14.12 -8.78
C ARG A 907 23.23 14.85 -7.76
N TYR A 908 23.82 15.54 -6.79
CA TYR A 908 23.04 16.30 -5.80
C TYR A 908 22.32 17.48 -6.46
N PHE A 909 22.96 18.21 -7.38
CA PHE A 909 22.34 19.30 -8.12
C PHE A 909 21.09 18.84 -8.88
N ALA A 910 21.17 17.74 -9.62
CA ALA A 910 20.03 17.15 -10.32
C ALA A 910 18.85 16.83 -9.38
N VAL A 911 19.12 16.24 -8.22
CA VAL A 911 18.08 15.90 -7.21
C VAL A 911 17.47 17.17 -6.62
N SER A 912 18.28 18.15 -6.22
CA SER A 912 17.78 19.39 -5.61
C SER A 912 17.02 20.25 -6.60
N MET A 913 17.35 20.24 -7.90
CA MET A 913 16.55 20.87 -8.95
C MET A 913 15.18 20.19 -9.16
N ILE A 914 15.08 18.86 -9.00
CA ILE A 914 13.78 18.17 -8.99
C ILE A 914 12.96 18.57 -7.76
N LYS A 915 13.56 18.56 -6.56
CA LYS A 915 12.89 19.00 -5.32
C LYS A 915 12.36 20.43 -5.46
N MET A 916 13.23 21.37 -5.87
CA MET A 916 12.88 22.77 -6.07
C MET A 916 11.77 22.93 -7.11
N GLY A 917 11.88 22.28 -8.28
CA GLY A 917 10.88 22.34 -9.35
C GLY A 917 9.50 21.78 -8.99
N ASN A 918 9.37 21.11 -7.84
CA ASN A 918 8.15 20.53 -7.31
C ASN A 918 7.62 21.26 -6.07
N ILE A 919 8.14 22.45 -5.74
CA ILE A 919 7.57 23.31 -4.68
C ILE A 919 6.21 23.82 -5.15
N SER A 920 5.14 23.43 -4.44
CA SER A 920 3.75 23.90 -4.61
C SER A 920 3.27 24.15 -6.06
N PRO A 921 3.46 23.22 -7.01
CA PRO A 921 3.05 23.45 -8.39
C PRO A 921 1.53 23.43 -8.52
N LEU A 922 0.96 24.45 -9.18
CA LEU A 922 -0.44 24.38 -9.60
C LEU A 922 -0.59 23.28 -10.66
N THR A 923 -1.66 22.50 -10.60
CA THR A 923 -1.94 21.40 -11.56
C THR A 923 -3.44 21.35 -11.88
N GLY A 924 -3.88 20.42 -12.74
CA GLY A 924 -5.29 20.10 -12.90
C GLY A 924 -6.16 21.30 -13.31
N ARG A 925 -6.91 21.86 -12.35
CA ARG A 925 -7.78 23.06 -12.51
C ARG A 925 -7.34 24.25 -11.64
N ASP A 926 -6.26 24.13 -10.90
CA ASP A 926 -5.84 25.12 -9.88
C ASP A 926 -5.08 26.32 -10.49
N GLY A 927 -4.96 26.34 -11.81
CA GLY A 927 -4.47 27.45 -12.63
C GLY A 927 -4.89 27.24 -14.09
N GLU A 928 -4.35 28.05 -15.01
CA GLU A 928 -4.71 28.02 -16.43
C GLU A 928 -3.56 27.57 -17.35
N ILE A 929 -3.75 27.68 -18.67
CA ILE A 929 -2.62 27.78 -19.62
C ILE A 929 -2.75 29.14 -20.30
N ARG A 930 -1.84 30.04 -19.99
CA ARG A 930 -1.77 31.36 -20.64
C ARG A 930 -1.30 31.16 -22.08
N LYS A 931 -1.91 31.84 -23.05
CA LYS A 931 -1.34 31.94 -24.42
C LYS A 931 -0.16 32.90 -24.50
N ASN A 932 -0.12 33.87 -23.59
CA ASN A 932 0.99 34.82 -23.43
C ASN A 932 1.40 34.81 -21.96
N CYS A 933 2.64 34.41 -21.67
CA CYS A 933 3.15 34.26 -20.30
C CYS A 933 3.12 35.56 -19.47
N ARG A 934 2.96 36.72 -20.12
CA ARG A 934 2.87 38.04 -19.49
C ARG A 934 1.48 38.36 -18.91
N ARG A 935 0.42 37.71 -19.40
CA ARG A 935 -0.97 38.20 -19.23
C ARG A 935 -1.98 37.10 -18.94
N ILE A 936 -2.93 37.42 -18.08
CA ILE A 936 -4.15 36.63 -17.81
C ILE A 936 -5.25 37.11 -18.78
N PRO A 937 -6.10 36.22 -19.34
CA PRO A 937 -7.24 36.63 -20.16
C PRO A 937 -8.24 37.49 -19.38
N LEU A 938 -8.66 38.63 -19.96
CA LEU A 938 -9.73 39.45 -19.39
C LEU A 938 -11.09 38.71 -19.46
N PRO A 939 -11.90 38.71 -18.38
CA PRO A 939 -13.26 38.20 -18.46
C PRO A 939 -14.10 39.05 -19.41
N VAL A 940 -14.73 38.41 -20.39
CA VAL A 940 -15.61 39.07 -21.37
C VAL A 940 -16.79 39.68 -20.62
N ARG A 941 -16.86 41.02 -20.56
CA ARG A 941 -18.00 41.74 -19.98
C ARG A 941 -19.29 41.34 -20.69
N THR A 942 -20.17 40.64 -19.98
CA THR A 942 -21.54 40.38 -20.44
C THR A 942 -22.28 41.69 -20.69
N ARG A 943 -22.96 41.76 -21.82
CA ARG A 943 -23.52 42.98 -22.40
C ARG A 943 -24.87 43.31 -21.73
N THR A 944 -24.83 44.03 -20.61
CA THR A 944 -26.03 44.52 -19.92
C THR A 944 -25.88 46.00 -19.59
N GLN A 945 -26.95 46.78 -19.83
CA GLN A 945 -27.04 48.25 -19.72
C GLN A 945 -26.34 49.10 -20.81
N LEU A 946 -27.02 49.20 -21.96
CA LEU A 946 -27.31 50.51 -22.57
C LEU A 946 -28.77 50.48 -23.06
N HIS A 947 -29.54 51.52 -22.77
CA HIS A 947 -31.01 51.54 -22.87
C HIS A 947 -31.53 52.11 -24.20
N ILE A 948 -32.73 51.65 -24.60
CA ILE A 948 -33.72 52.31 -25.49
C ILE A 948 -33.35 52.47 -26.98
N ALA A 949 -33.99 51.67 -27.85
CA ALA A 949 -34.62 52.11 -29.11
C ALA A 949 -35.53 51.02 -29.73
N LEU A 950 -36.62 51.47 -30.36
CA LEU A 950 -37.75 50.78 -31.00
C LEU A 950 -37.55 49.43 -31.74
N HIS A 951 -38.50 48.51 -31.48
CA HIS A 951 -39.40 47.80 -32.43
C HIS A 951 -38.96 47.57 -33.91
N GLY A 952 -39.05 46.31 -34.38
CA GLY A 952 -38.79 45.98 -35.80
C GLY A 952 -39.11 44.55 -36.30
N HIS A 953 -40.32 44.04 -36.05
CA HIS A 953 -41.03 42.96 -36.78
C HIS A 953 -40.47 41.52 -36.98
N ILE A 954 -41.46 40.63 -37.07
CA ILE A 954 -41.44 39.18 -37.38
C ILE A 954 -41.38 38.95 -38.90
N MET A 955 -40.83 37.81 -39.33
CA MET A 955 -41.13 36.96 -40.53
C MET A 955 -39.80 36.33 -41.03
N ALA A 956 -39.68 35.09 -41.51
CA ALA A 956 -40.58 33.92 -41.46
C ALA A 956 -39.79 32.61 -41.72
N VAL A 957 -40.47 31.48 -41.45
CA VAL A 957 -40.32 30.09 -41.95
C VAL A 957 -39.89 30.04 -43.45
N VAL A 958 -39.24 29.02 -44.06
CA VAL A 958 -39.28 27.54 -43.94
C VAL A 958 -38.03 26.90 -44.61
N SER A 959 -37.75 25.61 -44.33
CA SER A 959 -37.21 24.59 -45.27
C SER A 959 -35.75 24.73 -45.77
N SER A 960 -35.00 23.67 -46.12
CA SER A 960 -35.20 22.21 -46.01
C SER A 960 -33.89 21.47 -46.24
N THR A 961 -33.60 20.42 -45.47
CA THR A 961 -32.97 19.16 -45.97
C THR A 961 -33.12 18.07 -44.93
N SER A 962 -33.50 16.86 -45.38
CA SER A 962 -33.72 15.69 -44.52
C SER A 962 -32.42 14.95 -44.22
N VAL A 963 -32.12 14.74 -42.94
CA VAL A 963 -31.13 13.73 -42.50
C VAL A 963 -31.89 12.51 -41.98
N SER A 964 -31.56 11.32 -42.48
CA SER A 964 -32.32 10.09 -42.26
C SER A 964 -32.20 9.56 -40.80
N PRO A 965 -33.21 8.84 -40.28
CA PRO A 965 -33.22 8.36 -38.88
C PRO A 965 -32.04 7.44 -38.49
N GLY A 966 -31.36 6.82 -39.46
CA GLY A 966 -30.22 5.92 -39.22
C GLY A 966 -28.99 6.61 -38.62
N LEU A 967 -28.77 7.92 -38.88
CA LEU A 967 -27.59 8.62 -38.37
C LEU A 967 -27.69 8.98 -36.88
N LEU A 968 -28.92 9.21 -36.39
CA LEU A 968 -29.19 9.46 -34.97
C LEU A 968 -29.10 8.18 -34.12
N LEU A 969 -29.45 7.02 -34.69
CA LEU A 969 -29.35 5.75 -33.98
C LEU A 969 -27.89 5.29 -33.81
N LEU A 970 -27.02 5.58 -34.80
CA LEU A 970 -25.59 5.28 -34.70
C LEU A 970 -24.89 6.18 -33.65
N ALA A 971 -25.30 7.46 -33.55
CA ALA A 971 -24.82 8.36 -32.50
C ALA A 971 -25.27 7.92 -31.09
N ALA A 972 -26.52 7.47 -30.95
CA ALA A 972 -27.05 6.99 -29.68
C ALA A 972 -26.38 5.69 -29.18
N LEU A 973 -26.04 4.76 -30.09
CA LEU A 973 -25.35 3.51 -29.74
C LEU A 973 -23.86 3.73 -29.39
N LEU A 974 -23.21 4.76 -29.93
CA LEU A 974 -21.85 5.15 -29.53
C LEU A 974 -21.80 5.90 -28.18
N LEU A 975 -22.93 6.38 -27.66
CA LEU A 975 -23.04 7.06 -26.36
C LEU A 975 -23.36 6.13 -25.18
N ALA A 976 -23.59 4.83 -25.43
CA ALA A 976 -24.01 3.86 -24.40
C ALA A 976 -22.86 3.03 -23.77
N SER A 977 -21.60 3.28 -24.15
CA SER A 977 -20.42 2.58 -23.61
C SER A 977 -19.52 3.45 -22.70
N ALA A 978 -19.96 4.67 -22.38
CA ALA A 978 -19.29 5.54 -21.41
C ALA A 978 -19.65 5.11 -19.98
N GLY A 979 -18.91 4.13 -19.44
CA GLY A 979 -18.96 3.80 -18.01
C GLY A 979 -18.64 5.04 -17.16
N ALA A 980 -19.44 5.31 -16.13
CA ALA A 980 -19.31 6.50 -15.30
C ALA A 980 -17.99 6.48 -14.52
N ALA A 981 -17.03 7.31 -14.93
CA ALA A 981 -15.84 7.60 -14.14
C ALA A 981 -16.22 8.48 -12.95
N SER A 982 -16.21 7.92 -11.74
CA SER A 982 -16.29 8.71 -10.51
C SER A 982 -14.99 9.49 -10.31
N SER A 983 -15.13 10.78 -9.99
CA SER A 983 -14.02 11.73 -9.89
C SER A 983 -13.05 11.39 -8.76
N SER A 984 -11.76 11.70 -8.94
CA SER A 984 -10.75 11.67 -7.86
C SER A 984 -10.81 12.89 -6.94
N THR A 985 -11.95 13.59 -6.90
CA THR A 985 -12.23 14.72 -6.02
C THR A 985 -13.24 14.30 -4.97
N LEU A 986 -13.05 14.70 -3.71
CA LEU A 986 -14.06 14.48 -2.68
C LEU A 986 -15.41 15.07 -3.12
N SER A 987 -16.50 14.32 -2.95
CA SER A 987 -17.85 14.72 -3.32
C SER A 987 -18.84 14.35 -2.23
N SER A 988 -19.84 15.18 -1.97
CA SER A 988 -20.93 14.82 -1.05
C SER A 988 -21.82 13.68 -1.56
N THR A 989 -21.72 13.36 -2.85
CA THR A 989 -22.48 12.30 -3.52
C THR A 989 -21.64 11.06 -3.86
N PHE A 990 -20.41 10.96 -3.30
CA PHE A 990 -19.41 9.96 -3.74
C PHE A 990 -19.88 8.50 -3.64
N TYR A 991 -20.71 8.19 -2.63
CA TYR A 991 -21.24 6.84 -2.41
C TYR A 991 -22.68 6.64 -2.92
N ASP A 992 -23.34 7.64 -3.50
CA ASP A 992 -24.76 7.58 -3.87
C ASP A 992 -25.08 6.44 -4.86
N ALA A 993 -24.13 6.10 -5.74
CA ALA A 993 -24.27 5.00 -6.70
C ALA A 993 -23.65 3.68 -6.20
N SER A 994 -22.56 3.74 -5.42
CA SER A 994 -21.72 2.57 -5.04
C SER A 994 -22.04 1.99 -3.66
N CYS A 995 -22.56 2.80 -2.74
CA CYS A 995 -23.12 2.39 -1.46
C CYS A 995 -24.23 3.37 -0.99
N PRO A 996 -25.40 3.40 -1.67
CA PRO A 996 -26.46 4.38 -1.41
C PRO A 996 -26.99 4.40 0.04
N ARG A 997 -26.76 3.33 0.81
CA ARG A 997 -27.19 3.22 2.21
C ARG A 997 -26.11 3.59 3.22
N ALA A 998 -24.94 4.06 2.79
CA ALA A 998 -23.81 4.34 3.67
C ALA A 998 -24.19 5.29 4.82
N TYR A 999 -24.85 6.41 4.50
CA TYR A 999 -25.32 7.38 5.49
C TYR A 999 -26.27 6.77 6.53
N ASP A 1000 -27.29 6.03 6.08
CA ASP A 1000 -28.29 5.40 6.96
C ASP A 1000 -27.68 4.33 7.87
N ILE A 1001 -26.70 3.57 7.36
CA ILE A 1001 -25.98 2.56 8.13
C ILE A 1001 -25.16 3.22 9.25
N VAL A 1002 -24.38 4.25 8.92
CA VAL A 1002 -23.61 5.04 9.90
C VAL A 1002 -24.57 5.64 10.95
N ARG A 1003 -25.65 6.29 10.50
CA ARG A 1003 -26.68 6.88 11.37
C ARG A 1003 -27.24 5.87 12.36
N ARG A 1004 -27.70 4.72 11.87
CA ARG A 1004 -28.36 3.71 12.70
C ARG A 1004 -27.39 3.17 13.76
N VAL A 1005 -26.16 2.80 13.39
CA VAL A 1005 -25.20 2.24 14.35
C VAL A 1005 -24.82 3.26 15.43
N ILE A 1006 -24.66 4.54 15.09
CA ILE A 1006 -24.42 5.60 16.08
C ILE A 1006 -25.66 5.85 16.95
N GLN A 1007 -26.86 5.79 16.36
CA GLN A 1007 -28.13 5.93 17.07
C GLN A 1007 -28.37 4.78 18.05
N ASP A 1008 -27.95 3.57 17.74
CA ASP A 1008 -28.00 2.41 18.63
C ASP A 1008 -26.94 2.55 19.74
N ALA A 1009 -25.69 2.85 19.38
CA ALA A 1009 -24.58 2.99 20.32
C ALA A 1009 -24.77 4.11 21.36
N ARG A 1010 -25.38 5.24 20.99
CA ARG A 1010 -25.65 6.36 21.92
C ARG A 1010 -26.72 6.02 22.97
N VAL A 1011 -27.58 5.03 22.74
CA VAL A 1011 -28.57 4.57 23.73
C VAL A 1011 -27.86 3.83 24.87
N SER A 1012 -26.84 3.03 24.54
CA SER A 1012 -26.00 2.35 25.52
C SER A 1012 -24.99 3.28 26.21
N ASP A 1013 -24.45 4.28 25.50
CA ASP A 1013 -23.54 5.27 26.08
C ASP A 1013 -23.72 6.67 25.44
N PRO A 1014 -24.31 7.65 26.15
CA PRO A 1014 -24.59 8.98 25.60
C PRO A 1014 -23.33 9.79 25.26
N ARG A 1015 -22.13 9.34 25.64
CA ARG A 1015 -20.86 9.99 25.29
C ARG A 1015 -20.38 9.65 23.87
N ILE A 1016 -20.99 8.69 23.17
CA ILE A 1016 -20.55 8.26 21.83
C ILE A 1016 -20.50 9.41 20.81
N PRO A 1017 -21.50 10.31 20.70
CA PRO A 1017 -21.44 11.44 19.76
C PRO A 1017 -20.19 12.32 19.94
N ALA A 1018 -19.91 12.78 21.17
CA ALA A 1018 -18.70 13.54 21.48
C ALA A 1018 -17.41 12.75 21.19
N SER A 1019 -17.43 11.44 21.42
CA SER A 1019 -16.28 10.56 21.20
C SER A 1019 -15.92 10.46 19.72
N LEU A 1020 -16.92 10.35 18.83
CA LEU A 1020 -16.72 10.24 17.38
C LEU A 1020 -16.28 11.56 16.76
N ILE A 1021 -16.82 12.69 17.22
CA ILE A 1021 -16.34 14.04 16.83
C ILE A 1021 -14.86 14.20 17.23
N ARG A 1022 -14.48 13.78 18.46
CA ARG A 1022 -13.09 13.79 18.92
C ARG A 1022 -12.19 12.92 18.05
N LEU A 1023 -12.61 11.73 17.63
CA LEU A 1023 -11.82 10.88 16.73
C LEU A 1023 -11.55 11.57 15.39
N HIS A 1024 -12.54 12.22 14.78
CA HIS A 1024 -12.33 12.91 13.49
C HIS A 1024 -11.36 14.11 13.63
N PHE A 1025 -11.48 14.91 14.70
CA PHE A 1025 -10.53 16.00 14.98
C PHE A 1025 -9.11 15.47 15.20
N HIS A 1026 -8.96 14.44 16.04
CA HIS A 1026 -7.66 13.88 16.41
C HIS A 1026 -6.93 13.15 15.27
N ASP A 1027 -7.66 12.77 14.23
CA ASP A 1027 -7.14 12.21 12.98
C ASP A 1027 -6.60 13.34 12.08
N CYS A 1028 -7.47 14.31 11.76
CA CYS A 1028 -7.14 15.44 10.89
C CYS A 1028 -5.98 16.32 11.41
N PHE A 1029 -5.87 16.55 12.73
CA PHE A 1029 -4.84 17.41 13.34
C PHE A 1029 -3.48 16.72 13.57
N VAL A 1030 -3.15 15.66 12.82
CA VAL A 1030 -1.91 14.89 12.97
C VAL A 1030 -1.11 14.77 11.67
N GLN A 1031 -1.64 14.10 10.65
CA GLN A 1031 -0.99 13.97 9.33
C GLN A 1031 -1.96 14.17 8.14
N GLY A 1032 -3.25 14.33 8.41
CA GLY A 1032 -4.32 14.45 7.43
C GLY A 1032 -5.56 13.67 7.89
N CYS A 1033 -6.71 13.95 7.30
CA CYS A 1033 -7.93 13.19 7.58
C CYS A 1033 -7.92 11.85 6.82
N ASP A 1034 -7.14 10.88 7.28
CA ASP A 1034 -6.87 9.62 6.59
C ASP A 1034 -7.24 8.37 7.42
N GLY A 1035 -7.76 8.51 8.63
CA GLY A 1035 -8.06 7.41 9.52
C GLY A 1035 -6.81 6.73 10.10
N SER A 1036 -5.61 7.33 10.07
CA SER A 1036 -4.39 6.78 10.69
C SER A 1036 -4.57 6.54 12.19
N LEU A 1037 -5.32 7.41 12.88
CA LEU A 1037 -5.65 7.30 14.30
C LEU A 1037 -6.29 5.95 14.66
N LEU A 1038 -6.96 5.31 13.69
CA LEU A 1038 -7.64 4.03 13.89
C LEU A 1038 -6.70 2.83 13.88
N LEU A 1039 -5.44 2.94 13.47
CA LEU A 1039 -4.47 1.83 13.43
C LEU A 1039 -4.03 1.38 14.83
N ASP A 1040 -3.95 0.07 15.08
CA ASP A 1040 -3.40 -0.54 16.31
C ASP A 1040 -1.87 -0.75 16.18
N ASP A 1041 -1.19 -1.06 17.28
CA ASP A 1041 0.25 -1.36 17.27
C ASP A 1041 0.53 -2.65 16.47
N VAL A 1042 1.49 -2.57 15.55
CA VAL A 1042 2.06 -3.71 14.82
C VAL A 1042 3.58 -3.52 14.84
N LEU A 1043 4.19 -3.60 16.01
CA LEU A 1043 5.58 -3.20 16.20
C LEU A 1043 6.58 -4.15 15.50
N PRO A 1044 7.66 -3.62 14.89
CA PRO A 1044 8.04 -2.20 14.82
C PRO A 1044 7.33 -1.40 13.72
N ALA A 1045 6.59 -2.03 12.81
CA ALA A 1045 6.05 -1.43 11.59
C ALA A 1045 5.00 -0.31 11.83
N ILE A 1046 4.15 -0.44 12.86
CA ILE A 1046 3.18 0.59 13.25
C ILE A 1046 3.25 0.80 14.76
N GLN A 1047 3.50 2.03 15.20
CA GLN A 1047 3.25 2.47 16.56
C GLN A 1047 1.96 3.30 16.57
N SER A 1048 0.97 2.88 17.34
CA SER A 1048 -0.37 3.47 17.32
C SER A 1048 -0.41 4.86 17.96
N GLU A 1049 -1.04 5.80 17.28
CA GLU A 1049 -1.38 7.12 17.83
C GLU A 1049 -2.30 7.04 19.04
N LYS A 1050 -3.04 5.94 19.22
CA LYS A 1050 -3.88 5.69 20.41
C LYS A 1050 -3.09 5.68 21.71
N ASN A 1051 -1.79 5.37 21.64
CA ASN A 1051 -0.93 5.24 22.81
C ASN A 1051 -0.22 6.53 23.23
N VAL A 1052 -0.35 7.63 22.47
CA VAL A 1052 0.19 8.94 22.89
C VAL A 1052 -0.62 9.52 24.07
N PRO A 1053 -0.02 10.35 24.94
CA PRO A 1053 -0.71 10.84 26.15
C PRO A 1053 -2.07 11.52 25.92
N ALA A 1054 -2.26 12.20 24.78
CA ALA A 1054 -3.53 12.86 24.44
C ALA A 1054 -4.68 11.89 24.08
N ASN A 1055 -4.34 10.67 23.64
CA ASN A 1055 -5.29 9.65 23.19
C ASN A 1055 -5.41 8.48 24.18
N LYS A 1056 -4.33 8.12 24.87
CA LYS A 1056 -4.25 6.94 25.74
C LYS A 1056 -5.27 7.02 26.87
N ASN A 1057 -6.17 6.05 26.93
CA ASN A 1057 -7.29 6.00 27.88
C ASN A 1057 -8.23 7.23 27.83
N SER A 1058 -8.26 7.96 26.70
CA SER A 1058 -9.03 9.20 26.50
C SER A 1058 -9.82 9.18 25.18
N ALA A 1059 -9.17 8.89 24.06
CA ALA A 1059 -9.83 8.65 22.78
C ALA A 1059 -10.64 7.34 22.84
N ARG A 1060 -11.87 7.36 22.31
CA ARG A 1060 -12.83 6.24 22.37
C ARG A 1060 -13.87 6.36 21.26
N GLY A 1061 -14.78 5.40 21.16
CA GLY A 1061 -15.70 5.25 20.01
C GLY A 1061 -15.14 4.32 18.93
N PHE A 1062 -13.88 3.91 19.07
CA PHE A 1062 -13.16 2.96 18.24
C PHE A 1062 -13.94 1.68 17.88
N SER A 1063 -14.65 1.04 18.82
CA SER A 1063 -15.46 -0.15 18.52
C SER A 1063 -16.71 0.18 17.70
N VAL A 1064 -17.32 1.35 17.91
CA VAL A 1064 -18.47 1.81 17.10
C VAL A 1064 -18.04 2.06 15.66
N VAL A 1065 -16.80 2.52 15.43
CA VAL A 1065 -16.20 2.61 14.08
C VAL A 1065 -16.04 1.21 13.46
N ASP A 1066 -15.62 0.21 14.22
CA ASP A 1066 -15.54 -1.18 13.74
C ASP A 1066 -16.94 -1.78 13.45
N ASP A 1067 -17.95 -1.47 14.26
CA ASP A 1067 -19.34 -1.89 14.06
C ASP A 1067 -19.95 -1.25 12.81
N ILE A 1068 -19.73 0.06 12.62
CA ILE A 1068 -20.10 0.79 11.39
C ILE A 1068 -19.41 0.15 10.20
N LYS A 1069 -18.08 -0.08 10.28
CA LYS A 1069 -17.32 -0.67 9.18
C LYS A 1069 -17.81 -2.07 8.84
N SER A 1070 -18.07 -2.91 9.84
CA SER A 1070 -18.61 -4.26 9.64
C SER A 1070 -19.99 -4.23 8.98
N ALA A 1071 -20.87 -3.30 9.39
CA ALA A 1071 -22.17 -3.11 8.77
C ALA A 1071 -22.09 -2.59 7.32
N LEU A 1072 -21.09 -1.75 7.01
CA LEU A 1072 -20.83 -1.26 5.65
C LEU A 1072 -20.20 -2.33 4.77
N GLU A 1073 -19.20 -3.08 5.24
CA GLU A 1073 -18.60 -4.19 4.48
C GLU A 1073 -19.62 -5.29 4.16
N ASN A 1074 -20.60 -5.53 5.04
CA ASN A 1074 -21.71 -6.45 4.75
C ASN A 1074 -22.71 -5.91 3.70
N ALA A 1075 -22.78 -4.59 3.50
CA ALA A 1075 -23.73 -3.95 2.58
C ALA A 1075 -23.11 -3.54 1.24
N CYS A 1076 -21.83 -3.18 1.24
CA CYS A 1076 -21.04 -2.71 0.11
C CYS A 1076 -19.54 -3.00 0.34
N PRO A 1077 -19.10 -4.27 0.20
CA PRO A 1077 -17.74 -4.70 0.53
C PRO A 1077 -16.65 -3.89 -0.17
N GLY A 1078 -15.65 -3.42 0.58
CA GLY A 1078 -14.49 -2.70 0.05
C GLY A 1078 -14.78 -1.31 -0.55
N ILE A 1079 -15.97 -0.75 -0.34
CA ILE A 1079 -16.37 0.54 -0.94
C ILE A 1079 -16.00 1.75 -0.05
N VAL A 1080 -16.42 1.74 1.22
CA VAL A 1080 -16.34 2.93 2.11
C VAL A 1080 -15.09 2.91 2.99
N SER A 1081 -14.30 3.99 2.99
CA SER A 1081 -13.09 4.10 3.83
C SER A 1081 -13.40 4.30 5.30
N CYS A 1082 -12.47 3.94 6.17
CA CYS A 1082 -12.58 4.26 7.59
C CYS A 1082 -12.38 5.77 7.86
N ALA A 1083 -11.60 6.46 7.01
CA ALA A 1083 -11.50 7.92 7.03
C ALA A 1083 -12.85 8.62 6.74
N ASP A 1084 -13.62 8.15 5.75
CA ASP A 1084 -14.98 8.66 5.51
C ASP A 1084 -15.97 8.23 6.60
N ILE A 1085 -15.78 7.06 7.24
CA ILE A 1085 -16.56 6.70 8.43
C ILE A 1085 -16.36 7.73 9.55
N LEU A 1086 -15.13 8.20 9.81
CA LEU A 1086 -14.90 9.25 10.81
C LEU A 1086 -15.61 10.57 10.44
N ALA A 1087 -15.52 10.99 9.18
CA ALA A 1087 -16.14 12.22 8.71
C ALA A 1087 -17.68 12.17 8.77
N LEU A 1088 -18.29 11.05 8.33
CA LEU A 1088 -19.73 10.81 8.45
C LEU A 1088 -20.17 10.69 9.91
N ALA A 1089 -19.39 9.99 10.74
CA ALA A 1089 -19.70 9.81 12.15
C ALA A 1089 -19.70 11.14 12.92
N ALA A 1090 -18.85 12.09 12.54
CA ALA A 1090 -18.85 13.43 13.13
C ALA A 1090 -20.13 14.23 12.79
N GLU A 1091 -20.57 14.28 11.53
CA GLU A 1091 -21.81 14.99 11.14
C GLU A 1091 -23.06 14.36 11.76
N VAL A 1092 -23.18 13.04 11.65
CA VAL A 1092 -24.27 12.27 12.28
C VAL A 1092 -24.32 12.50 13.79
N SER A 1093 -23.16 12.56 14.46
CA SER A 1093 -23.10 12.79 15.91
C SER A 1093 -23.62 14.16 16.31
N VAL A 1094 -23.30 15.20 15.52
CA VAL A 1094 -23.81 16.56 15.75
C VAL A 1094 -25.31 16.64 15.47
N GLU A 1095 -25.80 16.08 14.36
CA GLU A 1095 -27.24 16.05 14.04
C GLU A 1095 -28.04 15.30 15.11
N LEU A 1096 -27.57 14.11 15.53
CA LEU A 1096 -28.25 13.31 16.54
C LEU A 1096 -28.29 14.00 17.92
N ALA A 1097 -27.41 14.96 18.18
CA ALA A 1097 -27.44 15.84 19.35
C ALA A 1097 -28.22 17.15 19.14
N GLY A 1098 -28.92 17.32 18.01
CA GLY A 1098 -29.73 18.51 17.71
C GLY A 1098 -28.96 19.68 17.07
N GLY A 1099 -27.71 19.47 16.67
CA GLY A 1099 -26.88 20.46 16.01
C GLY A 1099 -27.13 20.55 14.49
N PRO A 1100 -26.33 21.38 13.79
CA PRO A 1100 -26.47 21.57 12.35
C PRO A 1100 -26.00 20.35 11.55
N ARG A 1101 -26.58 20.20 10.36
CA ARG A 1101 -26.15 19.24 9.33
C ARG A 1101 -25.26 19.90 8.30
N TRP A 1102 -24.41 19.12 7.64
CA TRP A 1102 -23.65 19.59 6.49
C TRP A 1102 -23.37 18.49 5.47
N SER A 1103 -23.08 18.89 4.24
CA SER A 1103 -22.60 17.98 3.22
C SER A 1103 -21.15 17.60 3.51
N VAL A 1104 -20.95 16.44 4.14
CA VAL A 1104 -19.62 15.82 4.25
C VAL A 1104 -19.13 15.53 2.83
N LEU A 1105 -17.96 16.04 2.45
CA LEU A 1105 -17.31 15.63 1.20
C LEU A 1105 -16.66 14.25 1.43
N LEU A 1106 -16.95 13.28 0.57
CA LEU A 1106 -16.63 11.85 0.73
C LEU A 1106 -15.75 11.36 -0.42
N GLY A 1107 -15.09 10.22 -0.24
CA GLY A 1107 -14.13 9.65 -1.18
C GLY A 1107 -12.69 9.63 -0.65
N ARG A 1108 -12.50 9.76 0.67
CA ARG A 1108 -11.19 9.62 1.30
C ARG A 1108 -10.69 8.19 1.18
N ARG A 1109 -9.38 8.04 1.23
CA ARG A 1109 -8.69 6.76 1.40
C ARG A 1109 -8.10 6.65 2.80
N ASP A 1110 -7.90 5.41 3.21
CA ASP A 1110 -7.32 5.04 4.48
C ASP A 1110 -5.79 5.15 4.45
N GLY A 1111 -5.24 5.88 5.40
CA GLY A 1111 -3.82 5.96 5.68
C GLY A 1111 -3.23 4.63 6.12
N THR A 1112 -2.00 4.38 5.69
CA THR A 1112 -1.27 3.11 5.96
C THR A 1112 -0.14 3.26 6.98
N THR A 1113 0.08 4.47 7.48
CA THR A 1113 1.11 4.85 8.45
C THR A 1113 0.53 5.72 9.55
N THR A 1114 1.21 5.82 10.69
CA THR A 1114 0.85 6.68 11.82
C THR A 1114 1.90 7.75 12.09
N ASN A 1115 1.48 8.90 12.62
CA ASN A 1115 2.39 9.98 13.06
C ASN A 1115 2.26 10.25 14.56
N VAL A 1116 2.90 9.37 15.34
CA VAL A 1116 3.01 9.46 16.80
C VAL A 1116 3.57 10.80 17.29
N GLN A 1117 4.40 11.49 16.51
CA GLN A 1117 4.99 12.76 16.92
C GLN A 1117 4.02 13.94 16.69
N GLY A 1118 3.28 13.95 15.58
CA GLY A 1118 2.15 14.87 15.36
C GLY A 1118 1.07 14.70 16.41
N ALA A 1119 0.72 13.44 16.75
CA ALA A 1119 -0.27 13.14 17.78
C ALA A 1119 0.15 13.54 19.21
N LYS A 1120 1.45 13.79 19.48
CA LYS A 1120 1.90 14.44 20.72
C LYS A 1120 1.75 15.97 20.71
N ASN A 1121 1.59 16.59 19.54
CA ASN A 1121 1.45 18.03 19.37
C ASN A 1121 -0.02 18.50 19.29
N LEU A 1122 -0.99 17.60 19.49
CA LEU A 1122 -2.41 17.93 19.58
C LEU A 1122 -2.67 19.04 20.62
N PRO A 1123 -3.76 19.83 20.49
CA PRO A 1123 -4.15 20.82 21.48
C PRO A 1123 -4.31 20.22 22.89
N SER A 1124 -3.66 20.85 23.86
CA SER A 1124 -3.72 20.49 25.29
C SER A 1124 -4.87 21.23 25.98
N PRO A 1125 -5.56 20.64 26.97
CA PRO A 1125 -6.55 21.36 27.80
C PRO A 1125 -5.94 22.52 28.62
N PHE A 1126 -4.60 22.64 28.61
CA PHE A 1126 -3.82 23.67 29.29
C PHE A 1126 -3.05 24.60 28.35
N ASP A 1127 -3.20 24.46 27.02
CA ASP A 1127 -2.48 25.34 26.07
C ASP A 1127 -2.92 26.80 26.23
N PRO A 1128 -1.98 27.77 26.26
CA PRO A 1128 -2.31 29.19 26.19
C PRO A 1128 -2.78 29.59 24.78
N LEU A 1129 -3.45 30.73 24.68
CA LEU A 1129 -4.10 31.17 23.44
C LEU A 1129 -3.14 31.29 22.24
N ASP A 1130 -1.92 31.78 22.45
CA ASP A 1130 -0.90 31.88 21.40
C ASP A 1130 -0.54 30.50 20.81
N LYS A 1131 -0.47 29.46 21.66
CA LYS A 1131 -0.19 28.09 21.22
C LYS A 1131 -1.39 27.42 20.56
N LEU A 1132 -2.61 27.74 20.98
CA LEU A 1132 -3.82 27.32 20.27
C LEU A 1132 -3.87 27.96 18.87
N GLN A 1133 -3.61 29.26 18.76
CA GLN A 1133 -3.55 29.98 17.48
C GLN A 1133 -2.44 29.46 16.57
N GLU A 1134 -1.23 29.19 17.10
CA GLU A 1134 -0.12 28.59 16.35
C GLU A 1134 -0.51 27.22 15.79
N LYS A 1135 -1.05 26.32 16.64
CA LYS A 1135 -1.47 24.98 16.22
C LYS A 1135 -2.53 24.99 15.12
N PHE A 1136 -3.48 25.92 15.15
CA PHE A 1136 -4.52 26.03 14.12
C PHE A 1136 -3.99 26.66 12.83
N ARG A 1137 -3.15 27.70 12.91
CA ARG A 1137 -2.53 28.32 11.73
C ARG A 1137 -1.63 27.36 10.95
N ASN A 1138 -0.96 26.42 11.64
CA ASN A 1138 -0.18 25.37 11.00
C ASN A 1138 -1.02 24.44 10.09
N PHE A 1139 -2.35 24.41 10.25
CA PHE A 1139 -3.29 23.71 9.38
C PHE A 1139 -4.12 24.67 8.49
N ASN A 1140 -3.66 25.91 8.31
CA ASN A 1140 -4.35 26.99 7.59
C ASN A 1140 -5.76 27.33 8.15
N LEU A 1141 -5.96 27.14 9.46
CA LEU A 1141 -7.18 27.51 10.17
C LEU A 1141 -7.00 28.83 10.93
N ASP A 1142 -8.01 29.68 10.90
CA ASP A 1142 -7.99 31.03 11.48
C ASP A 1142 -8.58 31.08 12.91
N ASP A 1143 -8.56 32.26 13.53
CA ASP A 1143 -9.07 32.46 14.90
C ASP A 1143 -10.59 32.18 15.02
N THR A 1144 -11.34 32.26 13.91
CA THR A 1144 -12.76 31.88 13.85
C THR A 1144 -12.92 30.37 13.81
N ASP A 1145 -12.08 29.68 13.02
CA ASP A 1145 -12.06 28.21 12.98
C ASP A 1145 -11.68 27.62 14.35
N LEU A 1146 -10.72 28.24 15.06
CA LEU A 1146 -10.35 27.90 16.44
C LEU A 1146 -11.56 27.98 17.38
N VAL A 1147 -12.23 29.13 17.44
CA VAL A 1147 -13.36 29.35 18.35
C VAL A 1147 -14.57 28.49 17.96
N ALA A 1148 -14.80 28.28 16.66
CA ALA A 1148 -15.89 27.44 16.18
C ALA A 1148 -15.64 25.97 16.52
N LEU A 1149 -14.48 25.40 16.19
CA LEU A 1149 -14.19 23.98 16.41
C LEU A 1149 -14.12 23.62 17.91
N GLN A 1150 -13.64 24.52 18.78
CA GLN A 1150 -13.76 24.33 20.24
C GLN A 1150 -15.21 24.26 20.73
N GLY A 1151 -16.16 24.83 19.98
CA GLY A 1151 -17.60 24.68 20.24
C GLY A 1151 -18.09 23.23 20.25
N ALA A 1152 -17.32 22.27 19.73
CA ALA A 1152 -17.59 20.84 19.89
C ALA A 1152 -17.66 20.39 21.37
N HIS A 1153 -17.02 21.13 22.30
CA HIS A 1153 -17.11 20.91 23.74
C HIS A 1153 -18.50 21.22 24.34
N THR A 1154 -19.48 21.66 23.55
CA THR A 1154 -20.91 21.57 23.92
C THR A 1154 -21.33 20.11 24.23
N LEU A 1155 -20.65 19.12 23.63
CA LEU A 1155 -20.87 17.70 23.94
C LEU A 1155 -19.69 17.08 24.70
N GLY A 1156 -20.02 16.15 25.59
CA GLY A 1156 -19.07 15.20 26.15
C GLY A 1156 -18.64 15.48 27.59
N LYS A 1157 -17.59 14.75 28.01
CA LYS A 1157 -17.08 14.79 29.38
C LYS A 1157 -15.55 14.81 29.40
N VAL A 1158 -15.01 15.46 30.41
CA VAL A 1158 -13.59 15.50 30.73
C VAL A 1158 -13.32 14.86 32.10
N GLN A 1159 -12.13 14.27 32.27
CA GLN A 1159 -11.68 13.78 33.59
C GLN A 1159 -11.32 14.95 34.49
N CYS A 1160 -11.71 14.90 35.76
CA CYS A 1160 -11.49 15.97 36.74
C CYS A 1160 -10.06 16.56 36.73
N GLN A 1161 -9.02 15.72 36.62
CA GLN A 1161 -7.61 16.15 36.55
C GLN A 1161 -7.23 17.09 35.39
N PHE A 1162 -8.12 17.29 34.40
CA PHE A 1162 -7.95 18.24 33.31
C PHE A 1162 -8.91 19.44 33.36
N THR A 1163 -9.78 19.53 34.37
CA THR A 1163 -10.59 20.73 34.61
C THR A 1163 -9.82 21.77 35.42
N ARG A 1164 -10.18 23.05 35.26
CA ARG A 1164 -9.55 24.18 35.96
C ARG A 1164 -9.60 24.09 37.48
N GLU A 1165 -10.61 23.40 38.03
CA GLU A 1165 -10.86 23.28 39.47
C GLU A 1165 -10.57 21.87 40.03
N ASN A 1166 -10.14 20.92 39.19
CA ASN A 1166 -9.90 19.51 39.54
C ASN A 1166 -11.11 18.78 40.18
N CYS A 1167 -12.33 19.25 39.89
CA CYS A 1167 -13.58 18.90 40.57
C CYS A 1167 -13.58 19.17 42.09
N THR A 1168 -14.76 19.07 42.71
CA THR A 1168 -14.89 19.22 44.17
C THR A 1168 -14.15 18.13 44.95
N ALA A 1169 -13.50 18.54 46.04
CA ALA A 1169 -12.69 17.68 46.89
C ALA A 1169 -13.50 16.47 47.42
N GLY A 1170 -13.08 15.26 47.04
CA GLY A 1170 -13.71 13.99 47.44
C GLY A 1170 -14.08 13.05 46.28
N GLN A 1171 -14.03 13.50 45.03
CA GLN A 1171 -14.22 12.63 43.87
C GLN A 1171 -13.05 11.64 43.67
N PRO A 1172 -13.30 10.39 43.25
CA PRO A 1172 -12.24 9.42 42.96
C PRO A 1172 -11.46 9.77 41.70
N GLN A 1173 -10.20 9.32 41.65
CA GLN A 1173 -9.29 9.56 40.52
C GLN A 1173 -9.87 8.95 39.23
N GLY A 1174 -10.13 9.79 38.22
CA GLY A 1174 -10.81 9.41 36.97
C GLY A 1174 -12.31 9.74 36.90
N ALA A 1175 -12.89 10.42 37.90
CA ALA A 1175 -14.23 10.99 37.81
C ALA A 1175 -14.40 11.92 36.59
N LEU A 1176 -15.62 11.99 36.06
CA LEU A 1176 -15.94 12.66 34.79
C LEU A 1176 -16.99 13.78 34.98
N GLU A 1177 -16.66 14.99 34.53
CA GLU A 1177 -17.54 16.16 34.51
C GLU A 1177 -17.96 16.51 33.07
N TYR A 1178 -19.15 17.09 32.89
CA TYR A 1178 -19.62 17.54 31.57
C TYR A 1178 -18.94 18.84 31.16
N LEU A 1179 -18.51 18.92 29.89
CA LEU A 1179 -17.89 20.13 29.34
C LEU A 1179 -18.90 21.28 29.21
N ASP A 1180 -20.16 20.97 28.84
CA ASP A 1180 -21.31 21.85 29.04
C ASP A 1180 -22.14 21.40 30.24
N GLN A 1181 -22.13 22.20 31.31
CA GLN A 1181 -22.91 21.94 32.51
C GLN A 1181 -24.41 22.33 32.37
N VAL A 1182 -24.80 23.04 31.31
CA VAL A 1182 -26.16 23.55 31.10
C VAL A 1182 -26.97 22.60 30.22
N THR A 1183 -26.39 22.19 29.10
CA THR A 1183 -27.06 21.35 28.08
C THR A 1183 -26.20 20.16 27.64
N PRO A 1184 -25.76 19.29 28.58
CA PRO A 1184 -24.68 18.29 28.40
C PRO A 1184 -24.81 17.24 27.27
N ASN A 1185 -25.99 17.14 26.63
CA ASN A 1185 -26.27 16.19 25.55
C ASN A 1185 -26.92 16.87 24.32
N LEU A 1186 -26.98 18.21 24.28
CA LEU A 1186 -27.49 18.96 23.13
C LEU A 1186 -26.34 19.76 22.53
N PHE A 1187 -26.25 19.77 21.20
CA PHE A 1187 -25.28 20.58 20.49
C PHE A 1187 -25.86 21.98 20.30
N ASP A 1188 -25.52 22.93 21.16
CA ASP A 1188 -26.04 24.29 21.14
C ASP A 1188 -24.98 25.34 21.55
N ASN A 1189 -25.39 26.59 21.77
CA ASN A 1189 -24.47 27.68 22.09
C ASN A 1189 -24.28 27.96 23.60
N LYS A 1190 -24.81 27.14 24.52
CA LYS A 1190 -24.66 27.36 25.98
C LYS A 1190 -23.22 27.20 26.45
N TYR A 1191 -22.42 26.41 25.75
CA TYR A 1191 -20.97 26.34 25.88
C TYR A 1191 -20.34 27.75 25.94
N TYR A 1192 -20.62 28.61 24.95
CA TYR A 1192 -20.09 29.99 24.95
C TYR A 1192 -20.67 30.85 26.09
N GLY A 1193 -21.91 30.59 26.50
CA GLY A 1193 -22.49 31.18 27.71
C GLY A 1193 -21.77 30.77 29.01
N ASN A 1194 -21.19 29.57 29.06
CA ASN A 1194 -20.32 29.13 30.16
C ASN A 1194 -18.98 29.88 30.11
N LEU A 1195 -18.37 30.04 28.92
CA LEU A 1195 -17.15 30.84 28.73
C LEU A 1195 -17.36 32.31 29.18
N LEU A 1196 -18.45 32.97 28.74
CA LEU A 1196 -18.79 34.33 29.15
C LEU A 1196 -19.03 34.47 30.66
N GLY A 1197 -19.55 33.41 31.30
CA GLY A 1197 -19.73 33.36 32.75
C GLY A 1197 -18.46 33.01 33.55
N GLY A 1198 -17.32 32.80 32.89
CA GLY A 1198 -16.08 32.34 33.55
C GLY A 1198 -16.09 30.86 33.97
N ARG A 1199 -17.11 30.10 33.56
CA ARG A 1199 -17.43 28.71 33.96
C ARG A 1199 -17.00 27.66 32.94
N ALA A 1200 -16.10 27.98 31.99
CA ALA A 1200 -15.55 26.97 31.09
C ALA A 1200 -14.73 25.95 31.89
N GLN A 1201 -14.89 24.65 31.59
CA GLN A 1201 -14.24 23.58 32.34
C GLN A 1201 -12.73 23.50 32.09
N LEU A 1202 -12.29 23.71 30.85
CA LEU A 1202 -10.89 23.64 30.46
C LEU A 1202 -10.22 25.02 30.49
N ALA A 1203 -8.92 25.06 30.73
CA ALA A 1203 -8.15 26.30 30.67
C ALA A 1203 -8.02 26.80 29.21
N SER A 1204 -7.76 25.88 28.27
CA SER A 1204 -7.71 26.10 26.81
C SER A 1204 -8.94 26.84 26.25
N ASP A 1205 -10.09 26.60 26.85
CA ASP A 1205 -11.37 27.14 26.40
C ASP A 1205 -11.59 28.54 27.00
N GLN A 1206 -11.29 28.70 28.29
CA GLN A 1206 -11.47 29.98 28.97
C GLN A 1206 -10.54 31.07 28.41
N VAL A 1207 -9.31 30.70 27.99
CA VAL A 1207 -8.34 31.66 27.43
C VAL A 1207 -8.79 32.29 26.11
N MET A 1208 -9.71 31.67 25.36
CA MET A 1208 -10.35 32.29 24.18
C MET A 1208 -11.16 33.55 24.52
N LEU A 1209 -11.46 33.79 25.81
CA LEU A 1209 -12.08 35.00 26.30
C LEU A 1209 -11.16 35.80 27.24
N SER A 1210 -10.40 35.12 28.11
CA SER A 1210 -9.69 35.76 29.23
C SER A 1210 -8.22 36.13 28.96
N ALA A 1211 -7.59 35.62 27.90
CA ALA A 1211 -6.20 35.98 27.60
C ALA A 1211 -6.10 37.43 27.07
N PRO A 1212 -5.02 38.18 27.34
CA PRO A 1212 -4.89 39.56 26.86
C PRO A 1212 -5.04 39.72 25.33
N ALA A 1213 -4.53 38.75 24.56
CA ALA A 1213 -4.66 38.74 23.10
C ALA A 1213 -6.10 38.43 22.62
N ALA A 1214 -6.93 37.77 23.44
CA ALA A 1214 -8.29 37.38 23.09
C ALA A 1214 -9.16 38.59 22.75
N ALA A 1215 -8.96 39.72 23.45
CA ALA A 1215 -9.76 40.94 23.34
C ALA A 1215 -9.90 41.48 21.90
N VAL A 1216 -8.92 41.22 21.04
CA VAL A 1216 -8.89 41.65 19.62
C VAL A 1216 -8.88 40.48 18.63
N THR A 1217 -8.92 39.23 19.11
CA THR A 1217 -8.88 38.02 18.28
C THR A 1217 -10.13 37.16 18.52
N THR A 1218 -10.12 36.31 19.55
CA THR A 1218 -11.15 35.29 19.79
C THR A 1218 -12.35 35.76 20.62
N ALA A 1219 -12.18 36.72 21.52
CA ALA A 1219 -13.25 37.19 22.41
C ALA A 1219 -14.47 37.79 21.67
N PRO A 1220 -14.30 38.62 20.61
CA PRO A 1220 -15.43 39.10 19.81
C PRO A 1220 -16.24 37.96 19.17
N ILE A 1221 -15.56 36.87 18.80
CA ILE A 1221 -16.16 35.68 18.17
C ILE A 1221 -16.94 34.86 19.21
N VAL A 1222 -16.38 34.67 20.42
CA VAL A 1222 -17.07 34.05 21.56
C VAL A 1222 -18.35 34.81 21.92
N HIS A 1223 -18.30 36.14 21.98
CA HIS A 1223 -19.50 36.98 22.20
C HIS A 1223 -20.55 36.80 21.11
N ARG A 1224 -20.14 36.77 19.83
CA ARG A 1224 -21.03 36.55 18.69
C ARG A 1224 -21.73 35.19 18.75
N PHE A 1225 -20.98 34.12 18.98
CA PHE A 1225 -21.53 32.76 19.06
C PHE A 1225 -22.41 32.53 20.29
N ALA A 1226 -22.09 33.13 21.43
CA ALA A 1226 -22.99 33.17 22.59
C ALA A 1226 -24.31 33.92 22.31
N GLY A 1227 -24.25 35.00 21.54
CA GLY A 1227 -25.43 35.79 21.14
C GLY A 1227 -26.28 35.15 20.05
N SER A 1228 -25.70 34.31 19.18
CA SER A 1228 -26.37 33.72 18.03
C SER A 1228 -25.96 32.27 17.79
N GLN A 1229 -26.88 31.34 18.08
CA GLN A 1229 -26.72 29.92 17.76
C GLN A 1229 -26.61 29.67 16.24
N GLN A 1230 -27.24 30.52 15.42
CA GLN A 1230 -27.15 30.44 13.95
C GLN A 1230 -25.76 30.85 13.45
N ASP A 1231 -25.14 31.88 14.04
CA ASP A 1231 -23.75 32.24 13.74
C ASP A 1231 -22.80 31.11 14.16
N PHE A 1232 -22.96 30.58 15.39
CA PHE A 1232 -22.16 29.43 15.82
C PHE A 1232 -22.29 28.25 14.84
N PHE A 1233 -23.51 27.82 14.53
CA PHE A 1233 -23.76 26.66 13.67
C PHE A 1233 -23.20 26.84 12.26
N SER A 1234 -23.35 28.02 11.66
CA SER A 1234 -22.84 28.28 10.31
C SER A 1234 -21.32 28.28 10.23
N HIS A 1235 -20.63 28.84 11.23
CA HIS A 1235 -19.16 28.83 11.27
C HIS A 1235 -18.62 27.47 11.70
N PHE A 1236 -19.30 26.75 12.60
CA PHE A 1236 -18.98 25.36 12.95
C PHE A 1236 -19.01 24.46 11.71
N VAL A 1237 -20.08 24.54 10.89
CA VAL A 1237 -20.18 23.81 9.62
C VAL A 1237 -19.03 24.17 8.67
N ALA A 1238 -18.74 25.45 8.48
CA ALA A 1238 -17.65 25.89 7.60
C ALA A 1238 -16.28 25.36 8.09
N SER A 1239 -16.03 25.42 9.40
CA SER A 1239 -14.78 24.98 10.02
C SER A 1239 -14.62 23.47 10.02
N MET A 1240 -15.71 22.70 10.22
CA MET A 1240 -15.72 21.24 10.07
C MET A 1240 -15.45 20.81 8.63
N ILE A 1241 -15.95 21.54 7.64
CA ILE A 1241 -15.63 21.28 6.23
C ILE A 1241 -14.17 21.62 5.91
N LYS A 1242 -13.64 22.76 6.38
CA LYS A 1242 -12.20 23.10 6.27
C LYS A 1242 -11.33 22.01 6.91
N MET A 1243 -11.60 21.66 8.16
CA MET A 1243 -10.86 20.66 8.92
C MET A 1243 -10.91 19.29 8.25
N GLY A 1244 -12.10 18.82 7.84
CA GLY A 1244 -12.29 17.52 7.18
C GLY A 1244 -11.60 17.40 5.81
N ASN A 1245 -11.05 18.50 5.29
CA ASN A 1245 -10.28 18.59 4.05
C ASN A 1245 -8.79 18.90 4.30
N ILE A 1246 -8.28 18.77 5.53
CA ILE A 1246 -6.84 18.80 5.82
C ILE A 1246 -6.20 17.51 5.27
N SER A 1247 -5.37 17.66 4.24
CA SER A 1247 -4.57 16.59 3.61
C SER A 1247 -5.27 15.22 3.45
N PRO A 1248 -6.52 15.15 2.92
CA PRO A 1248 -7.21 13.89 2.75
C PRO A 1248 -6.53 13.06 1.66
N LEU A 1249 -6.18 11.82 1.98
CA LEU A 1249 -5.77 10.86 0.96
C LEU A 1249 -6.98 10.57 0.05
N THR A 1250 -6.78 10.54 -1.27
CA THR A 1250 -7.85 10.24 -2.24
C THR A 1250 -7.32 9.32 -3.33
N GLY A 1251 -8.19 8.82 -4.22
CA GLY A 1251 -7.77 8.07 -5.39
C GLY A 1251 -6.99 6.78 -5.07
N ARG A 1252 -5.65 6.84 -5.12
CA ARG A 1252 -4.71 5.75 -4.82
C ARG A 1252 -3.73 6.08 -3.68
N ASP A 1253 -3.82 7.27 -3.07
CA ASP A 1253 -2.84 7.75 -2.09
C ASP A 1253 -3.01 7.11 -0.69
N GLY A 1254 -3.98 6.21 -0.57
CA GLY A 1254 -4.22 5.29 0.53
C GLY A 1254 -5.09 4.14 0.03
N GLU A 1255 -5.63 3.33 0.95
CA GLU A 1255 -6.44 2.16 0.59
C GLU A 1255 -7.91 2.25 1.03
N ILE A 1256 -8.67 1.16 0.89
CA ILE A 1256 -9.90 0.93 1.67
C ILE A 1256 -9.61 -0.25 2.58
N ARG A 1257 -9.34 0.01 3.87
CA ARG A 1257 -9.11 -1.05 4.85
C ARG A 1257 -10.39 -1.87 5.00
N LYS A 1258 -10.30 -3.20 5.01
CA LYS A 1258 -11.45 -4.06 5.40
C LYS A 1258 -11.68 -4.05 6.91
N ASN A 1259 -10.64 -3.75 7.69
CA ASN A 1259 -10.69 -3.60 9.14
C ASN A 1259 -9.96 -2.31 9.52
N CYS A 1260 -10.64 -1.34 10.12
CA CYS A 1260 -10.09 -0.02 10.41
C CYS A 1260 -8.87 -0.01 11.34
N ARG A 1261 -8.59 -1.14 12.03
CA ARG A 1261 -7.49 -1.27 12.99
C ARG A 1261 -6.15 -1.62 12.39
N ARG A 1262 -6.12 -2.04 11.13
CA ARG A 1262 -4.91 -2.54 10.48
C ARG A 1262 -4.93 -2.20 9.00
N VAL A 1263 -3.77 -1.90 8.46
CA VAL A 1263 -3.53 -1.89 7.02
C VAL A 1263 -3.96 -3.26 6.47
N ASN A 1264 -4.57 -3.30 5.28
CA ASN A 1264 -4.86 -4.58 4.66
C ASN A 1264 -3.54 -5.33 4.46
N SER A 1265 -3.57 -6.64 4.69
CA SER A 1265 -2.54 -7.53 4.18
C SER A 1265 -2.45 -7.29 2.67
N LYS A 1266 -1.29 -6.87 2.16
CA LYS A 1266 -1.01 -6.96 0.72
C LYS A 1266 -1.12 -8.44 0.37
N GLY A 1267 -2.22 -8.82 -0.30
CA GLY A 1267 -2.45 -10.20 -0.71
C GLY A 1267 -1.38 -10.60 -1.70
N TYR A 1268 -0.62 -11.64 -1.35
CA TYR A 1268 0.32 -12.32 -2.23
C TYR A 1268 -0.40 -13.00 -3.40
#